data_AF-E7F7F8-F1
#
_entry.id   AF-E7F7F8-F1
#
_cell.length_a   1.000
_cell.length_b   1.000
_cell.length_c   1.000
_cell.angle_alpha   90.00
_cell.angle_beta   90.00
_cell.angle_gamma   90.00
#
_symmetry.space_group_name_H-M   'P 1'
#
loop_
_entity.id
_entity.type
_entity.pdbx_description
1 polymer ?
#
loop_
_entity_poly.entity_id
_entity_poly.type
_entity_poly.pdbx_seq_one_letter_code
_entity_poly.pdbx_strand_id
1 'polypeptide(L)'
;MEGQGYFLHDHAFVELQLEGIPSDVDIQNLIRDTEEKLRLNACSIEQNLKELQAKVVESCSGETLSSPVDCLQWFSQRNLNILKPVATGHQELLDFLRPMQTLLKTEETCEESVLELLLKISSQCGVAFPTSCPASTQDNSQIPALSMPRDDLALEVQETWDDVRFLLRNHLLGKLQMMSEQDQTEGELGTRIYVPQKIHYLHQLLFLYPETSVLSWYQHLQIKAVLSVLQNSQSCSPGGEKGFDRLALGFQTASPILCSMLKEEIQVLNGVAEPHTILSFLNHTYLNTVAQELGVLMAKEIETALKDNTTHSSKGGKMSSKKSAVAPQDPPQRSRNFCLTSHQLRCLTQLTSTLLKLEQTVKDLATHLGFLNCAGESVSSFKGVLKKVRDDMEVTGTEDKAAGDVVLQSNEVVCLEFGWRAAFRDLIPQMAHCVKVVLDDVCNKNLQQEEAAHASDSANISITPVTHRRAPEKDSPKMVAKFCADVVEQLDAFLPLAVAFSEDVLLAVCSSYVEVCGRVTSSLLVRLEERAWEVPTSAPLKNLPVLMATSVFIHQTLSYYESQLRDVSRMPLTLLPVQRSQDVMAALHDHLTSYCTNVCATSILQDAESHYWSDPNPFYEGERCSFSIQMWQYFLRGLRSDLWGSVGPVQARQTLAQVLCETLELLVQRYSRARPSYKRLSQIRVDITALLQCVEHLMWSVCDSAEELLRPDGAPGSRIYCIHSLCNQLLTILIILTSPLAELHRVFPAGCGSRGDGSRSVKFSEGMSSQDTKWLSVINPTLFTQELLRDFSSSEGSSLCLLELLVSGPGFNPALLLQTILHKDCLLLQIIISYSCLCVDGGTEESPNTPMSAAEDFLEAVFAILSSVNHFPRALTRALEGYLDRRHLWEHFYNLAETSKEDPALFKYIKSVVCESTYKLQIQLVNMMQSCKDPSGPLVRQQLPENILGKIPKEWNYIAQDQKCNDINKSSMNLVIQALSFIFTHLPSTIASLPLPVRFLFIVAEKRLSQHAKQLRSTGLLLWVLLLCLCQDLENGDALEHLSGQPLERGAKDRLGLLSECLQVSLGQQKGVPKPLVHKVLQGLEEKRPKWTSLQLQKARKLCCESVFERVESGSAQDRGVPAELTEHKIRQLLLELCHRAGGSQHLRQIHHSIQLNEDLLRSVLIPHSKTNAPPDSPLGPVVFSTEESDPNTHLSHFNPLREFNSIGHNKFDQGALGEREWDWAQLLPAYQNMSQVTFTTLLANRWEMQDAAELEDEEKILVDQLKKIYFNNSQET
;
A
#
# COMPACT_ATOMS: atom_id res chain seq x y z
N MET A 1 -34.01 -34.05 -21.93
CA MET A 1 -33.30 -32.85 -22.41
C MET A 1 -32.36 -33.32 -23.49
N GLU A 2 -32.66 -32.92 -24.72
CA GLU A 2 -31.92 -33.28 -25.93
C GLU A 2 -30.51 -32.69 -25.87
N GLY A 3 -29.52 -33.48 -26.29
CA GLY A 3 -28.12 -33.07 -26.35
C GLY A 3 -27.96 -31.88 -27.29
N GLN A 4 -27.65 -30.71 -26.72
CA GLN A 4 -27.13 -29.58 -27.47
C GLN A 4 -25.72 -29.96 -27.93
N GLY A 5 -25.49 -29.92 -29.25
CA GLY A 5 -24.16 -30.13 -29.83
C GLY A 5 -23.17 -29.12 -29.26
N TYR A 6 -22.21 -29.59 -28.50
CA TYR A 6 -21.16 -28.79 -27.90
C TYR A 6 -20.06 -28.51 -28.94
N PHE A 7 -19.71 -27.24 -29.13
CA PHE A 7 -18.74 -26.79 -30.14
C PHE A 7 -17.33 -26.68 -29.55
N LEU A 8 -16.34 -27.23 -30.26
CA LEU A 8 -14.91 -27.32 -29.91
C LEU A 8 -14.15 -25.99 -29.74
N HIS A 9 -14.78 -24.82 -29.95
CA HIS A 9 -14.13 -23.51 -29.87
C HIS A 9 -14.59 -22.63 -28.70
N ASP A 10 -15.48 -23.14 -27.84
CA ASP A 10 -16.06 -22.36 -26.72
C ASP A 10 -15.16 -22.29 -25.48
N HIS A 11 -14.09 -23.09 -25.43
CA HIS A 11 -13.25 -23.30 -24.23
C HIS A 11 -11.88 -22.60 -24.27
N ALA A 12 -11.57 -21.91 -25.37
CA ALA A 12 -10.28 -21.25 -25.61
C ALA A 12 -10.33 -19.72 -25.47
N PHE A 13 -11.35 -19.17 -24.79
CA PHE A 13 -11.34 -17.74 -24.48
C PHE A 13 -10.41 -17.52 -23.29
N VAL A 14 -9.37 -16.71 -23.53
CA VAL A 14 -8.46 -16.22 -22.49
C VAL A 14 -9.30 -15.60 -21.38
N GLU A 15 -9.22 -16.15 -20.16
CA GLU A 15 -9.81 -15.48 -19.00
C GLU A 15 -9.13 -14.13 -18.84
N LEU A 16 -9.91 -13.07 -19.05
CA LEU A 16 -9.47 -11.72 -18.74
C LEU A 16 -9.35 -11.61 -17.21
N GLN A 17 -8.13 -11.46 -16.70
CA GLN A 17 -7.91 -11.14 -15.29
C GLN A 17 -8.70 -9.88 -14.93
N LEU A 18 -9.56 -9.99 -13.92
CA LEU A 18 -10.35 -8.86 -13.44
C LEU A 18 -9.40 -7.77 -12.91
N GLU A 19 -9.55 -6.54 -13.40
CA GLU A 19 -8.92 -5.37 -12.80
C GLU A 19 -9.95 -4.65 -11.94
N GLY A 20 -9.57 -4.36 -10.69
CA GLY A 20 -10.48 -3.94 -9.63
C GLY A 20 -10.77 -5.08 -8.65
N ILE A 21 -11.03 -4.73 -7.39
CA ILE A 21 -11.39 -5.70 -6.34
C ILE A 21 -12.90 -5.95 -6.46
N PRO A 22 -13.35 -7.09 -7.04
CA PRO A 22 -14.77 -7.43 -7.08
C PRO A 22 -15.29 -7.60 -5.65
N SER A 23 -16.57 -7.31 -5.42
CA SER A 23 -17.16 -7.57 -4.11
C SER A 23 -17.19 -9.07 -3.80
N ASP A 24 -17.26 -9.46 -2.52
CA ASP A 24 -17.37 -10.88 -2.13
C ASP A 24 -18.53 -11.60 -2.83
N VAL A 25 -19.63 -10.88 -3.08
CA VAL A 25 -20.79 -11.41 -3.81
C VAL A 25 -20.46 -11.63 -5.29
N ASP A 26 -19.69 -10.72 -5.90
CA ASP A 26 -19.22 -10.88 -7.27
C ASP A 26 -18.20 -12.03 -7.35
N ILE A 27 -17.32 -12.19 -6.36
CA ILE A 27 -16.37 -13.31 -6.25
C ILE A 27 -17.12 -14.64 -6.17
N GLN A 28 -18.13 -14.78 -5.31
CA GLN A 28 -18.92 -16.00 -5.23
C GLN A 28 -19.67 -16.31 -6.54
N ASN A 29 -20.21 -15.28 -7.20
CA ASN A 29 -20.88 -15.44 -8.48
C ASN A 29 -19.89 -15.83 -9.59
N LEU A 30 -18.67 -15.27 -9.57
CA LEU A 30 -17.59 -15.57 -10.49
C LEU A 30 -17.05 -16.98 -10.24
N ILE A 31 -16.80 -17.38 -8.99
CA ILE A 31 -16.37 -18.74 -8.62
C ILE A 31 -17.37 -19.74 -9.17
N ARG A 32 -18.68 -19.52 -8.99
CA ARG A 32 -19.70 -20.43 -9.54
C ARG A 32 -19.67 -20.48 -11.08
N ASP A 33 -19.46 -19.35 -11.74
CA ASP A 33 -19.34 -19.28 -13.20
C ASP A 33 -18.05 -19.95 -13.71
N THR A 34 -16.93 -19.77 -13.00
CA THR A 34 -15.63 -20.40 -13.25
C THR A 34 -15.67 -21.89 -12.95
N GLU A 35 -16.34 -22.35 -11.89
CA GLU A 35 -16.59 -23.77 -11.62
C GLU A 35 -17.42 -24.40 -12.74
N GLU A 36 -18.45 -23.70 -13.22
CA GLU A 36 -19.23 -24.15 -14.37
C GLU A 36 -18.35 -24.23 -15.64
N LYS A 37 -17.52 -23.22 -15.90
CA LYS A 37 -16.56 -23.20 -17.01
C LYS A 37 -15.48 -24.27 -16.89
N LEU A 38 -14.89 -24.48 -15.72
CA LEU A 38 -13.87 -25.50 -15.44
C LEU A 38 -14.47 -26.90 -15.59
N ARG A 39 -15.70 -27.11 -15.12
CA ARG A 39 -16.42 -28.37 -15.35
C ARG A 39 -16.60 -28.61 -16.85
N LEU A 40 -16.99 -27.58 -17.60
CA LEU A 40 -17.15 -27.67 -19.05
C LEU A 40 -15.80 -27.90 -19.76
N ASN A 41 -14.73 -27.20 -19.35
CA ASN A 41 -13.38 -27.38 -19.87
C ASN A 41 -12.84 -28.78 -19.55
N ALA A 42 -13.06 -29.29 -18.34
CA ALA A 42 -12.68 -30.65 -17.95
C ALA A 42 -13.39 -31.69 -18.83
N CYS A 43 -14.69 -31.52 -19.08
CA CYS A 43 -15.42 -32.37 -20.03
C CYS A 43 -14.84 -32.27 -21.45
N SER A 44 -14.47 -31.07 -21.91
CA SER A 44 -13.86 -30.87 -23.22
C SER A 44 -12.46 -31.45 -23.33
N ILE A 45 -11.61 -31.29 -22.31
CA ILE A 45 -10.26 -31.87 -22.23
C ILE A 45 -10.37 -33.38 -22.19
N GLU A 46 -11.29 -33.94 -21.40
CA GLU A 46 -11.53 -35.38 -21.35
C GLU A 46 -11.98 -35.92 -22.71
N GLN A 47 -12.82 -35.18 -23.43
CA GLN A 47 -13.24 -35.52 -24.78
C GLN A 47 -12.08 -35.43 -25.79
N ASN A 48 -11.27 -34.37 -25.73
CA ASN A 48 -10.09 -34.19 -26.58
C ASN A 48 -9.00 -35.24 -26.29
N LEU A 49 -8.80 -35.62 -25.03
CA LEU A 49 -7.88 -36.69 -24.63
C LEU A 49 -8.40 -38.05 -25.08
N LYS A 50 -9.72 -38.29 -25.04
CA LYS A 50 -10.33 -39.49 -25.63
C LYS A 50 -10.16 -39.53 -27.15
N GLU A 51 -10.29 -38.40 -27.84
CA GLU A 51 -10.00 -38.29 -29.28
C GLU A 51 -8.51 -38.50 -29.59
N LEU A 52 -7.61 -37.95 -28.77
CA LEU A 52 -6.17 -38.14 -28.89
C LEU A 52 -5.79 -39.60 -28.65
N GLN A 53 -6.33 -40.22 -27.59
CA GLN A 53 -6.15 -41.64 -27.28
C GLN A 53 -6.65 -42.51 -28.43
N ALA A 54 -7.82 -42.20 -29.00
CA ALA A 54 -8.35 -42.91 -30.16
C ALA A 54 -7.39 -42.83 -31.37
N LYS A 55 -6.84 -41.64 -31.66
CA LYS A 55 -5.87 -41.44 -32.75
C LYS A 55 -4.51 -42.11 -32.51
N VAL A 56 -4.01 -42.13 -31.27
CA VAL A 56 -2.75 -42.79 -30.90
C VAL A 56 -2.89 -44.31 -30.98
N VAL A 57 -4.01 -44.86 -30.49
CA VAL A 57 -4.33 -46.30 -30.58
C VAL A 57 -4.54 -46.75 -32.04
N GLU A 58 -5.07 -45.88 -32.91
CA GLU A 58 -5.17 -46.14 -34.36
C GLU A 58 -3.80 -46.24 -35.06
N SER A 59 -2.78 -45.57 -34.52
CA SER A 59 -1.45 -45.43 -35.13
C SER A 59 -0.44 -46.48 -34.65
N CYS A 60 -0.63 -47.05 -33.45
CA CYS A 60 0.26 -48.05 -32.87
C CYS A 60 -0.33 -49.46 -33.04
N SER A 61 0.40 -50.36 -33.69
CA SER A 61 -0.02 -51.75 -33.90
C SER A 61 0.05 -52.58 -32.61
N GLY A 62 -1.02 -52.50 -31.79
CA GLY A 62 -1.44 -53.62 -30.93
C GLY A 62 -1.26 -53.51 -29.41
N GLU A 63 -0.84 -52.38 -28.83
CA GLU A 63 -0.82 -52.22 -27.36
C GLU A 63 -1.98 -51.34 -26.86
N THR A 64 -2.82 -51.92 -26.00
CA THR A 64 -3.95 -51.22 -25.36
C THR A 64 -3.46 -50.39 -24.19
N LEU A 65 -3.37 -49.07 -24.36
CA LEU A 65 -3.09 -48.09 -23.29
C LEU A 65 -4.34 -47.90 -22.41
N SER A 66 -4.22 -48.16 -21.10
CA SER A 66 -5.32 -48.16 -20.15
C SER A 66 -5.66 -46.80 -19.53
N SER A 67 -4.78 -45.79 -19.57
CA SER A 67 -5.07 -44.45 -19.02
C SER A 67 -4.58 -43.28 -19.90
N PRO A 68 -5.25 -42.10 -19.84
CA PRO A 68 -4.81 -40.88 -20.53
C PRO A 68 -3.43 -40.36 -20.06
N VAL A 69 -3.02 -40.69 -18.83
CA VAL A 69 -1.73 -40.27 -18.24
C VAL A 69 -0.58 -41.07 -18.87
N ASP A 70 -0.83 -42.34 -19.23
CA ASP A 70 0.16 -43.21 -19.88
C ASP A 70 0.47 -42.73 -21.30
N CYS A 71 -0.50 -42.11 -21.99
CA CYS A 71 -0.29 -41.44 -23.28
C CYS A 71 0.65 -40.23 -23.18
N LEU A 72 0.64 -39.48 -22.07
CA LEU A 72 1.50 -38.31 -21.89
C LEU A 72 2.95 -38.69 -21.55
N GLN A 73 3.16 -39.79 -20.82
CA GLN A 73 4.50 -40.30 -20.50
C GLN A 73 5.27 -40.81 -21.74
N TRP A 74 4.54 -41.21 -22.79
CA TRP A 74 5.11 -41.57 -24.09
C TRP A 74 5.82 -40.41 -24.80
N PHE A 75 5.44 -39.16 -24.52
CA PHE A 75 6.07 -37.96 -25.12
C PHE A 75 7.31 -37.45 -24.35
N SER A 76 7.73 -38.12 -23.26
CA SER A 76 8.92 -37.72 -22.51
C SER A 76 10.22 -38.13 -23.23
N GLN A 77 11.23 -37.24 -23.22
CA GLN A 77 12.52 -37.48 -23.89
C GLN A 77 13.23 -38.77 -23.49
N ARG A 78 13.01 -39.28 -22.26
CA ARG A 78 13.59 -40.55 -21.81
C ARG A 78 12.98 -41.79 -22.47
N ASN A 79 11.77 -41.70 -23.01
CA ASN A 79 11.08 -42.82 -23.66
C ASN A 79 11.18 -42.80 -25.20
N LEU A 80 11.76 -41.75 -25.80
CA LEU A 80 12.01 -41.65 -27.24
C LEU A 80 12.96 -42.74 -27.78
N ASN A 81 13.77 -43.36 -26.92
CA ASN A 81 14.61 -44.51 -27.27
C ASN A 81 13.83 -45.83 -27.48
N ILE A 82 12.51 -45.84 -27.21
CA ILE A 82 11.62 -47.00 -27.38
C ILE A 82 10.95 -47.01 -28.76
N LEU A 83 10.94 -45.87 -29.46
CA LEU A 83 10.49 -45.79 -30.85
C LEU A 83 11.55 -46.41 -31.78
N LYS A 84 11.19 -47.48 -32.50
CA LYS A 84 12.05 -48.04 -33.55
C LYS A 84 12.30 -46.95 -34.62
N PRO A 85 13.54 -46.47 -34.81
CA PRO A 85 13.83 -45.48 -35.84
C PRO A 85 13.50 -46.05 -37.23
N VAL A 86 13.05 -45.19 -38.14
CA VAL A 86 12.89 -45.55 -39.56
C VAL A 86 14.28 -45.93 -40.10
N ALA A 87 14.50 -47.22 -40.36
CA ALA A 87 15.77 -47.76 -40.79
C ALA A 87 16.05 -47.34 -42.25
N THR A 88 16.63 -46.15 -42.41
CA THR A 88 17.00 -45.58 -43.71
C THR A 88 18.44 -45.99 -44.04
N GLY A 89 18.74 -46.39 -45.28
CA GLY A 89 20.10 -46.76 -45.67
C GLY A 89 21.06 -45.55 -45.67
N HIS A 90 22.33 -45.74 -45.28
CA HIS A 90 23.34 -44.68 -45.25
C HIS A 90 23.50 -43.93 -46.60
N GLN A 91 23.32 -44.64 -47.73
CA GLN A 91 23.38 -44.04 -49.07
C GLN A 91 22.18 -43.12 -49.38
N GLU A 92 20.98 -43.49 -48.96
CA GLU A 92 19.76 -42.70 -49.19
C GLU A 92 19.75 -41.43 -48.33
N LEU A 93 20.33 -41.52 -47.12
CA LEU A 93 20.56 -40.37 -46.26
C LEU A 93 21.59 -39.42 -46.87
N LEU A 94 22.69 -39.92 -47.46
CA LEU A 94 23.65 -39.09 -48.20
C LEU A 94 23.03 -38.42 -49.43
N ASP A 95 22.18 -39.13 -50.16
CA ASP A 95 21.49 -38.61 -51.34
C ASP A 95 20.48 -37.49 -51.00
N PHE A 96 20.01 -37.45 -49.75
CA PHE A 96 19.19 -36.36 -49.20
C PHE A 96 20.04 -35.22 -48.60
N LEU A 97 21.10 -35.53 -47.84
CA LEU A 97 21.94 -34.55 -47.16
C LEU A 97 22.85 -33.75 -48.11
N ARG A 98 23.43 -34.36 -49.16
CA ARG A 98 24.34 -33.66 -50.09
C ARG A 98 23.65 -32.52 -50.88
N PRO A 99 22.46 -32.71 -51.48
CA PRO A 99 21.73 -31.60 -52.12
C PRO A 99 21.41 -30.45 -51.15
N MET A 100 21.04 -30.78 -49.91
CA MET A 100 20.74 -29.81 -48.86
C MET A 100 22.00 -29.05 -48.40
N GLN A 101 23.12 -29.74 -48.25
CA GLN A 101 24.43 -29.12 -47.99
C GLN A 101 24.86 -28.19 -49.13
N THR A 102 24.59 -28.58 -50.38
CA THR A 102 24.91 -27.75 -51.56
C THR A 102 24.03 -26.50 -51.60
N LEU A 103 22.74 -26.63 -51.26
CA LEU A 103 21.81 -25.51 -51.15
C LEU A 103 22.27 -24.50 -50.10
N LEU A 104 22.57 -24.95 -48.89
CA LEU A 104 23.07 -24.12 -47.79
C LEU A 104 24.41 -23.42 -48.10
N LYS A 105 25.20 -23.94 -49.03
CA LYS A 105 26.48 -23.33 -49.47
C LYS A 105 26.31 -22.36 -50.64
N THR A 106 25.18 -22.36 -51.36
CA THR A 106 25.01 -21.64 -52.64
C THR A 106 23.90 -20.59 -52.65
N GLU A 107 22.81 -20.78 -51.92
CA GLU A 107 21.69 -19.83 -51.85
C GLU A 107 21.67 -19.08 -50.51
N GLU A 108 21.67 -17.75 -50.55
CA GLU A 108 21.47 -16.92 -49.36
C GLU A 108 19.98 -16.97 -48.94
N THR A 109 19.68 -17.12 -47.64
CA THR A 109 18.34 -17.13 -46.99
C THR A 109 17.53 -18.44 -47.06
N CYS A 110 18.15 -19.56 -47.42
CA CYS A 110 17.48 -20.87 -47.47
C CYS A 110 17.47 -21.63 -46.12
N GLU A 111 18.24 -21.17 -45.12
CA GLU A 111 18.51 -21.90 -43.87
C GLU A 111 17.27 -22.12 -43.00
N GLU A 112 16.40 -21.11 -42.87
CA GLU A 112 15.13 -21.22 -42.12
C GLU A 112 14.17 -22.22 -42.80
N SER A 113 14.12 -22.21 -44.13
CA SER A 113 13.28 -23.13 -44.92
C SER A 113 13.77 -24.57 -44.82
N VAL A 114 15.09 -24.77 -44.76
CA VAL A 114 15.73 -26.08 -44.52
C VAL A 114 15.46 -26.57 -43.10
N LEU A 115 15.58 -25.71 -42.08
CA LEU A 115 15.25 -26.06 -40.69
C LEU A 115 13.77 -26.44 -40.53
N GLU A 116 12.86 -25.68 -41.14
CA GLU A 116 11.43 -25.99 -41.13
C GLU A 116 11.15 -27.34 -41.81
N LEU A 117 11.84 -27.65 -42.92
CA LEU A 117 11.74 -28.96 -43.58
C LEU A 117 12.25 -30.08 -42.66
N LEU A 118 13.40 -29.93 -42.02
CA LEU A 118 13.97 -30.95 -41.12
C LEU A 118 13.07 -31.20 -39.90
N LEU A 119 12.51 -30.14 -39.30
CA LEU A 119 11.55 -30.25 -38.20
C LEU A 119 10.24 -30.90 -38.67
N LYS A 120 9.74 -30.55 -39.86
CA LYS A 120 8.54 -31.18 -40.44
C LYS A 120 8.77 -32.65 -40.76
N ILE A 121 9.92 -33.01 -41.31
CA ILE A 121 10.29 -34.42 -41.56
C ILE A 121 10.40 -35.17 -40.22
N SER A 122 11.06 -34.60 -39.22
CA SER A 122 11.17 -35.24 -37.90
C SER A 122 9.79 -35.42 -37.23
N SER A 123 8.93 -34.41 -37.28
CA SER A 123 7.60 -34.43 -36.65
C SER A 123 6.52 -35.22 -37.42
N GLN A 124 6.50 -35.16 -38.75
CA GLN A 124 5.52 -35.87 -39.59
C GLN A 124 5.92 -37.31 -39.87
N CYS A 125 7.23 -37.56 -40.02
CA CYS A 125 7.75 -38.84 -40.48
C CYS A 125 8.42 -39.65 -39.36
N GLY A 126 8.61 -39.08 -38.16
CA GLY A 126 9.25 -39.76 -37.03
C GLY A 126 10.73 -40.07 -37.25
N VAL A 127 11.40 -39.34 -38.15
CA VAL A 127 12.80 -39.55 -38.52
C VAL A 127 13.70 -38.89 -37.47
N ALA A 128 14.60 -39.67 -36.88
CA ALA A 128 15.64 -39.19 -35.98
C ALA A 128 16.94 -38.96 -36.77
N PHE A 129 17.42 -37.71 -36.80
CA PHE A 129 18.69 -37.38 -37.40
C PHE A 129 19.87 -37.73 -36.47
N PRO A 130 21.09 -38.00 -36.98
CA PRO A 130 22.21 -38.42 -36.15
C PRO A 130 22.54 -37.41 -35.04
N THR A 131 22.42 -37.82 -33.77
CA THR A 131 22.93 -37.07 -32.62
C THR A 131 24.35 -37.52 -32.33
N SER A 132 25.30 -36.58 -32.22
CA SER A 132 26.72 -36.87 -31.99
C SER A 132 26.93 -37.88 -30.85
N CYS A 133 27.58 -39.02 -31.12
CA CYS A 133 28.06 -39.93 -30.07
C CYS A 133 29.41 -39.39 -29.52
N PRO A 134 29.72 -39.56 -28.22
CA PRO A 134 30.76 -38.79 -27.52
C PRO A 134 32.17 -39.28 -27.88
N ALA A 135 32.99 -38.39 -28.43
CA ALA A 135 34.43 -38.63 -28.58
C ALA A 135 35.23 -38.42 -27.28
N SER A 136 34.58 -38.33 -26.10
CA SER A 136 35.24 -37.95 -24.84
C SER A 136 35.08 -38.93 -23.66
N THR A 137 34.84 -40.22 -23.92
CA THR A 137 35.16 -41.29 -22.95
C THR A 137 36.32 -42.13 -23.49
N GLN A 138 37.45 -41.48 -23.76
CA GLN A 138 38.77 -42.10 -23.65
C GLN A 138 39.49 -41.43 -22.48
N ASP A 139 39.05 -41.75 -21.27
CA ASP A 139 39.98 -41.78 -20.15
C ASP A 139 39.61 -42.96 -19.25
N ASN A 140 40.57 -43.86 -19.11
CA ASN A 140 40.61 -45.03 -18.24
C ASN A 140 39.79 -46.28 -18.65
N SER A 141 40.20 -46.92 -19.75
CA SER A 141 40.65 -48.32 -19.67
C SER A 141 41.43 -48.72 -20.93
N GLN A 142 42.70 -49.07 -20.74
CA GLN A 142 43.54 -49.68 -21.77
C GLN A 142 43.11 -51.13 -21.96
N ILE A 143 42.48 -51.47 -23.10
CA ILE A 143 42.66 -52.71 -23.88
C ILE A 143 42.17 -52.40 -25.32
N PRO A 144 42.98 -52.62 -26.36
CA PRO A 144 42.57 -52.38 -27.75
C PRO A 144 41.77 -53.58 -28.28
N ALA A 145 40.46 -53.42 -28.48
CA ALA A 145 39.70 -54.35 -29.32
C ALA A 145 39.98 -54.02 -30.80
N LEU A 146 40.91 -54.77 -31.39
CA LEU A 146 41.12 -54.83 -32.83
C LEU A 146 39.87 -55.39 -33.52
N SER A 147 39.49 -54.78 -34.65
CA SER A 147 38.58 -55.30 -35.69
C SER A 147 37.07 -55.11 -35.48
N MET A 148 36.58 -53.88 -35.63
CA MET A 148 35.26 -53.65 -36.24
C MET A 148 35.48 -53.01 -37.61
N PRO A 149 34.73 -53.39 -38.66
CA PRO A 149 34.81 -52.72 -39.95
C PRO A 149 34.37 -51.26 -39.75
N ARG A 150 35.23 -50.32 -40.11
CA ARG A 150 34.88 -48.90 -40.21
C ARG A 150 33.86 -48.81 -41.34
N ASP A 151 32.61 -48.49 -41.03
CA ASP A 151 31.59 -48.27 -42.05
C ASP A 151 31.87 -46.89 -42.67
N ASP A 152 32.70 -46.85 -43.73
CA ASP A 152 33.15 -45.60 -44.36
C ASP A 152 31.96 -44.73 -44.83
N LEU A 153 30.84 -45.36 -45.21
CA LEU A 153 29.58 -44.70 -45.55
C LEU A 153 28.91 -44.04 -44.34
N ALA A 154 28.95 -44.65 -43.17
CA ALA A 154 28.41 -44.04 -41.94
C ALA A 154 29.25 -42.84 -41.49
N LEU A 155 30.56 -42.89 -41.72
CA LEU A 155 31.48 -41.79 -41.43
C LEU A 155 31.25 -40.62 -42.40
N GLU A 156 31.01 -40.91 -43.69
CA GLU A 156 30.67 -39.90 -44.70
C GLU A 156 29.28 -39.26 -44.46
N VAL A 157 28.28 -40.05 -44.03
CA VAL A 157 26.97 -39.53 -43.57
C VAL A 157 27.17 -38.56 -42.41
N GLN A 158 27.97 -38.95 -41.42
CA GLN A 158 28.23 -38.13 -40.24
C GLN A 158 28.95 -36.83 -40.59
N GLU A 159 29.99 -36.88 -41.44
CA GLU A 159 30.70 -35.68 -41.92
C GLU A 159 29.78 -34.74 -42.71
N THR A 160 28.93 -35.29 -43.60
CA THR A 160 27.98 -34.50 -44.39
C THR A 160 26.91 -33.85 -43.51
N TRP A 161 26.43 -34.58 -42.51
CA TRP A 161 25.48 -34.06 -41.52
C TRP A 161 26.11 -33.00 -40.61
N ASP A 162 27.34 -33.20 -40.17
CA ASP A 162 28.09 -32.24 -39.36
C ASP A 162 28.30 -30.92 -40.10
N ASP A 163 28.57 -30.98 -41.40
CA ASP A 163 28.65 -29.81 -42.29
C ASP A 163 27.31 -29.06 -42.38
N VAL A 164 26.19 -29.77 -42.57
CA VAL A 164 24.84 -29.18 -42.61
C VAL A 164 24.51 -28.52 -41.26
N ARG A 165 24.74 -29.23 -40.15
CA ARG A 165 24.52 -28.71 -38.79
C ARG A 165 25.37 -27.47 -38.51
N PHE A 166 26.63 -27.46 -38.95
CA PHE A 166 27.53 -26.33 -38.77
C PHE A 166 27.03 -25.06 -39.49
N LEU A 167 26.57 -25.19 -40.73
CA LEU A 167 26.03 -24.06 -41.50
C LEU A 167 24.76 -23.50 -40.85
N LEU A 168 23.83 -24.37 -40.47
CA LEU A 168 22.60 -23.98 -39.76
C LEU A 168 22.89 -23.36 -38.39
N ARG A 169 23.85 -23.91 -37.63
CA ARG A 169 24.28 -23.37 -36.35
C ARG A 169 24.82 -21.94 -36.49
N ASN A 170 25.70 -21.70 -37.47
CA ASN A 170 26.28 -20.37 -37.66
C ASN A 170 25.21 -19.34 -38.03
N HIS A 171 24.22 -19.73 -38.85
CA HIS A 171 23.07 -18.89 -39.14
C HIS A 171 22.27 -18.56 -37.87
N LEU A 172 21.89 -19.57 -37.08
CA LEU A 172 21.11 -19.41 -35.84
C LEU A 172 21.85 -18.58 -34.78
N LEU A 173 23.15 -18.85 -34.57
CA LEU A 173 23.99 -18.04 -33.66
C LEU A 173 24.17 -16.61 -34.18
N GLY A 174 24.28 -16.41 -35.49
CA GLY A 174 24.32 -15.09 -36.11
C GLY A 174 23.03 -14.29 -35.88
N LYS A 175 21.87 -14.93 -36.02
CA LYS A 175 20.56 -14.32 -35.71
C LYS A 175 20.43 -13.96 -34.24
N LEU A 176 20.81 -14.88 -33.33
CA LEU A 176 20.83 -14.63 -31.89
C LEU A 176 21.77 -13.48 -31.50
N GLN A 177 22.94 -13.38 -32.13
CA GLN A 177 23.89 -12.29 -31.88
C GLN A 177 23.37 -10.93 -32.37
N MET A 178 22.77 -10.85 -33.56
CA MET A 178 22.19 -9.61 -34.08
C MET A 178 21.07 -9.07 -33.18
N MET A 179 20.22 -9.94 -32.64
CA MET A 179 19.17 -9.56 -31.69
C MET A 179 19.70 -9.12 -30.33
N SER A 180 20.93 -9.51 -29.98
CA SER A 180 21.59 -9.07 -28.74
C SER A 180 22.33 -7.73 -28.88
N GLU A 181 22.56 -7.25 -30.11
CA GLU A 181 23.35 -6.05 -30.42
C GLU A 181 22.50 -4.82 -30.85
N GLN A 182 21.18 -4.96 -31.10
CA GLN A 182 20.29 -3.84 -31.47
C GLN A 182 19.89 -2.95 -30.26
N ASP A 183 19.97 -1.63 -30.44
CA ASP A 183 19.74 -0.60 -29.42
C ASP A 183 18.36 -0.71 -28.75
N GLN A 184 18.36 -0.84 -27.42
CA GLN A 184 17.19 -1.02 -26.54
C GLN A 184 16.40 0.27 -26.30
N THR A 185 16.12 1.06 -27.35
CA THR A 185 15.24 2.25 -27.25
C THR A 185 13.76 1.93 -27.48
N GLU A 186 13.42 0.70 -27.85
CA GLU A 186 12.04 0.23 -27.96
C GLU A 186 11.59 -0.42 -26.64
N GLY A 187 10.57 0.14 -25.98
CA GLY A 187 10.07 -0.29 -24.67
C GLY A 187 9.43 -1.69 -24.62
N GLU A 188 8.61 -1.97 -23.61
CA GLU A 188 7.99 -3.29 -23.31
C GLU A 188 7.34 -4.03 -24.50
N LEU A 189 7.00 -3.30 -25.57
CA LEU A 189 6.45 -3.83 -26.82
C LEU A 189 7.47 -4.69 -27.60
N GLY A 190 8.76 -4.34 -27.58
CA GLY A 190 9.82 -5.09 -28.23
C GLY A 190 10.07 -6.45 -27.55
N THR A 191 10.05 -6.49 -26.22
CA THR A 191 10.27 -7.71 -25.42
C THR A 191 9.26 -8.82 -25.77
N ARG A 192 8.00 -8.48 -26.09
CA ARG A 192 6.97 -9.47 -26.50
C ARG A 192 7.26 -10.12 -27.86
N ILE A 193 8.02 -9.47 -28.73
CA ILE A 193 8.34 -9.96 -30.08
C ILE A 193 9.66 -10.76 -30.05
N TYR A 194 10.67 -10.27 -29.31
CA TYR A 194 11.99 -10.90 -29.28
C TYR A 194 12.04 -12.17 -28.43
N VAL A 195 11.32 -12.25 -27.31
CA VAL A 195 11.36 -13.45 -26.43
C VAL A 195 10.91 -14.73 -27.16
N PRO A 196 9.74 -14.76 -27.84
CA PRO A 196 9.33 -15.94 -28.61
C PRO A 196 10.31 -16.30 -29.74
N GLN A 197 10.94 -15.31 -30.37
CA GLN A 197 11.92 -15.54 -31.43
C GLN A 197 13.24 -16.11 -30.88
N LYS A 198 13.75 -15.60 -29.76
CA LYS A 198 14.91 -16.16 -29.05
C LYS A 198 14.65 -17.61 -28.61
N ILE A 199 13.49 -17.89 -28.03
CA ILE A 199 13.06 -19.25 -27.66
C ILE A 199 13.03 -20.15 -28.90
N HIS A 200 12.46 -19.67 -30.00
CA HIS A 200 12.38 -20.42 -31.25
C HIS A 200 13.75 -20.81 -31.80
N TYR A 201 14.71 -19.87 -31.87
CA TYR A 201 16.06 -20.18 -32.34
C TYR A 201 16.83 -21.09 -31.37
N LEU A 202 16.63 -20.94 -30.05
CA LEU A 202 17.22 -21.83 -29.05
C LEU A 202 16.65 -23.25 -29.17
N HIS A 203 15.35 -23.43 -29.37
CA HIS A 203 14.74 -24.73 -29.63
C HIS A 203 15.25 -25.37 -30.93
N GLN A 204 15.47 -24.57 -31.99
CA GLN A 204 16.09 -25.05 -33.23
C GLN A 204 17.56 -25.46 -33.02
N LEU A 205 18.30 -24.77 -32.15
CA LEU A 205 19.65 -25.17 -31.77
C LEU A 205 19.65 -26.46 -30.92
N LEU A 206 18.69 -26.61 -30.00
CA LEU A 206 18.50 -27.84 -29.20
C LEU A 206 18.09 -29.05 -30.06
N PHE A 207 17.44 -28.82 -31.20
CA PHE A 207 17.19 -29.86 -32.19
C PHE A 207 18.49 -30.36 -32.86
N LEU A 208 19.50 -29.49 -33.03
CA LEU A 208 20.76 -29.82 -33.72
C LEU A 208 21.88 -30.29 -32.78
N TYR A 209 21.91 -29.81 -31.53
CA TYR A 209 23.00 -30.00 -30.58
C TYR A 209 22.51 -30.26 -29.14
N PRO A 210 23.33 -30.92 -28.29
CA PRO A 210 23.02 -31.10 -26.88
C PRO A 210 22.85 -29.78 -26.12
N GLU A 211 21.97 -29.79 -25.12
CA GLU A 211 21.63 -28.63 -24.28
C GLU A 211 22.87 -27.93 -23.69
N THR A 212 23.84 -28.69 -23.18
CA THR A 212 25.06 -28.12 -22.57
C THR A 212 25.88 -27.28 -23.55
N SER A 213 25.96 -27.69 -24.82
CA SER A 213 26.69 -26.96 -25.86
C SER A 213 25.95 -25.71 -26.30
N VAL A 214 24.62 -25.80 -26.44
CA VAL A 214 23.77 -24.67 -26.83
C VAL A 214 23.78 -23.59 -25.75
N LEU A 215 23.62 -23.98 -24.48
CA LEU A 215 23.68 -23.06 -23.35
C LEU A 215 25.05 -22.41 -23.24
N SER A 216 26.16 -23.15 -23.40
CA SER A 216 27.51 -22.56 -23.37
C SER A 216 27.73 -21.50 -24.45
N TRP A 217 27.29 -21.74 -25.70
CA TRP A 217 27.38 -20.72 -26.76
C TRP A 217 26.52 -19.50 -26.44
N TYR A 218 25.32 -19.72 -25.91
CA TYR A 218 24.44 -18.64 -25.51
C TYR A 218 25.01 -17.81 -24.34
N GLN A 219 25.63 -18.46 -23.36
CA GLN A 219 26.36 -17.80 -22.27
C GLN A 219 27.45 -16.87 -22.82
N HIS A 220 28.24 -17.32 -23.78
CA HIS A 220 29.29 -16.49 -24.38
C HIS A 220 28.75 -15.26 -25.12
N LEU A 221 27.64 -15.39 -25.84
CA LEU A 221 26.98 -14.25 -26.50
C LEU A 221 26.50 -13.24 -25.47
N GLN A 222 25.85 -13.70 -24.42
CA GLN A 222 25.29 -12.86 -23.36
C GLN A 222 26.38 -12.19 -22.52
N ILE A 223 27.49 -12.87 -22.20
CA ILE A 223 28.65 -12.27 -21.52
C ILE A 223 29.19 -11.08 -22.34
N LYS A 224 29.30 -11.23 -23.66
CA LYS A 224 29.77 -10.15 -24.55
C LYS A 224 28.82 -8.95 -24.54
N ALA A 225 27.51 -9.18 -24.50
CA ALA A 225 26.50 -8.13 -24.41
C ALA A 225 26.50 -7.42 -23.05
N VAL A 226 26.66 -8.16 -21.95
CA VAL A 226 26.79 -7.57 -20.60
C VAL A 226 28.04 -6.69 -20.52
N LEU A 227 29.18 -7.17 -21.04
CA LEU A 227 30.42 -6.39 -21.06
C LEU A 227 30.31 -5.13 -21.93
N SER A 228 29.64 -5.20 -23.08
CA SER A 228 29.44 -4.03 -23.94
C SER A 228 28.58 -2.97 -23.25
N VAL A 229 27.51 -3.35 -22.55
CA VAL A 229 26.67 -2.44 -21.76
C VAL A 229 27.48 -1.76 -20.66
N LEU A 230 28.27 -2.54 -19.90
CA LEU A 230 29.12 -2.00 -18.83
C LEU A 230 30.15 -1.03 -19.39
N GLN A 231 30.86 -1.38 -20.46
CA GLN A 231 31.90 -0.53 -21.07
C GLN A 231 31.33 0.73 -21.73
N ASN A 232 30.18 0.64 -22.39
CA ASN A 232 29.50 1.78 -23.01
C ASN A 232 28.97 2.76 -21.95
N SER A 233 28.46 2.24 -20.83
CA SER A 233 27.99 3.08 -19.72
C SER A 233 29.13 3.84 -19.03
N GLN A 234 30.37 3.35 -19.12
CA GLN A 234 31.56 4.03 -18.60
C GLN A 234 32.13 5.09 -19.56
N SER A 235 31.81 5.02 -20.85
CA SER A 235 32.29 5.97 -21.87
C SER A 235 31.33 7.15 -22.10
N CYS A 236 30.04 6.95 -21.84
CA CYS A 236 28.99 7.97 -21.94
C CYS A 236 28.73 8.71 -20.61
N SER A 237 29.72 9.42 -20.06
CA SER A 237 29.50 10.37 -18.96
C SER A 237 29.40 11.81 -19.52
N PRO A 238 28.21 12.46 -19.50
CA PRO A 238 28.02 13.78 -20.10
C PRO A 238 28.69 14.93 -19.31
N GLY A 239 29.09 14.70 -18.06
CA GLY A 239 29.86 15.63 -17.23
C GLY A 239 31.31 15.16 -17.08
N GLY A 240 32.28 16.07 -16.98
CA GLY A 240 33.71 15.78 -16.83
C GLY A 240 34.13 15.12 -15.51
N GLU A 241 33.32 14.22 -14.97
CA GLU A 241 33.49 13.42 -13.77
C GLU A 241 34.69 12.47 -13.91
N LYS A 242 35.47 12.31 -12.83
CA LYS A 242 36.71 11.52 -12.80
C LYS A 242 36.74 10.64 -11.55
N GLY A 243 37.42 9.50 -11.62
CA GLY A 243 37.57 8.63 -10.46
C GLY A 243 36.32 7.83 -10.14
N PHE A 244 36.03 7.69 -8.85
CA PHE A 244 34.89 6.92 -8.34
C PHE A 244 33.51 7.48 -8.77
N ASP A 245 33.40 8.77 -9.10
CA ASP A 245 32.16 9.37 -9.62
C ASP A 245 31.71 8.72 -10.93
N ARG A 246 32.65 8.58 -11.86
CA ARG A 246 32.40 7.93 -13.15
C ARG A 246 31.93 6.49 -12.98
N LEU A 247 32.52 5.75 -12.03
CA LEU A 247 32.10 4.39 -11.74
C LEU A 247 30.67 4.35 -11.21
N ALA A 248 30.33 5.20 -10.23
CA ALA A 248 28.99 5.27 -9.66
C ALA A 248 27.94 5.61 -10.71
N LEU A 249 28.17 6.65 -11.53
CA LEU A 249 27.24 7.07 -12.59
C LEU A 249 27.11 6.00 -13.68
N GLY A 250 28.23 5.38 -14.08
CA GLY A 250 28.23 4.32 -15.10
C GLY A 250 27.42 3.10 -14.67
N PHE A 251 27.56 2.65 -13.42
CA PHE A 251 26.74 1.54 -12.89
C PHE A 251 25.29 1.95 -12.64
N GLN A 252 25.02 3.20 -12.25
CA GLN A 252 23.65 3.72 -12.13
C GLN A 252 22.92 3.72 -13.48
N THR A 253 23.64 4.01 -14.57
CA THR A 253 23.12 3.98 -15.94
C THR A 253 22.96 2.55 -16.47
N ALA A 254 23.91 1.66 -16.17
CA ALA A 254 23.87 0.27 -16.60
C ALA A 254 22.82 -0.57 -15.84
N SER A 255 22.55 -0.27 -14.57
CA SER A 255 21.66 -1.06 -13.70
C SER A 255 20.26 -1.33 -14.31
N PRO A 256 19.49 -0.33 -14.80
CA PRO A 256 18.18 -0.60 -15.40
C PRO A 256 18.26 -1.46 -16.67
N ILE A 257 19.30 -1.28 -17.48
CA ILE A 257 19.54 -2.06 -18.70
C ILE A 257 19.82 -3.52 -18.34
N LEU A 258 20.70 -3.76 -17.35
CA LEU A 258 21.00 -5.10 -16.86
C LEU A 258 19.78 -5.79 -16.24
N CYS A 259 18.95 -5.07 -15.48
CA CYS A 259 17.69 -5.61 -14.94
C CYS A 259 16.72 -6.01 -16.05
N SER A 260 16.61 -5.21 -17.12
CA SER A 260 15.78 -5.53 -18.29
C SER A 260 16.27 -6.79 -19.00
N MET A 261 17.59 -6.87 -19.27
CA MET A 261 18.22 -8.05 -19.85
C MET A 261 17.97 -9.30 -19.00
N LEU A 262 18.17 -9.22 -17.68
CA LEU A 262 17.93 -10.32 -16.77
C LEU A 262 16.46 -10.78 -16.79
N LYS A 263 15.50 -9.83 -16.79
CA LYS A 263 14.07 -10.15 -16.87
C LYS A 263 13.73 -10.88 -18.18
N GLU A 264 14.26 -10.41 -19.30
CA GLU A 264 14.07 -11.03 -20.61
C GLU A 264 14.70 -12.43 -20.65
N GLU A 265 15.96 -12.55 -20.23
CA GLU A 265 16.69 -13.82 -20.28
C GLU A 265 16.08 -14.88 -19.38
N ILE A 266 15.57 -14.51 -18.21
CA ILE A 266 14.85 -15.45 -17.36
C ILE A 266 13.58 -15.97 -18.06
N GLN A 267 12.86 -15.14 -18.82
CA GLN A 267 11.70 -15.59 -19.60
C GLN A 267 12.10 -16.51 -20.76
N VAL A 268 13.19 -16.20 -21.45
CA VAL A 268 13.75 -17.04 -22.53
C VAL A 268 14.19 -18.39 -21.99
N LEU A 269 14.99 -18.41 -20.91
CA LEU A 269 15.54 -19.62 -20.31
C LEU A 269 14.45 -20.51 -19.70
N ASN A 270 13.38 -19.94 -19.14
CA ASN A 270 12.21 -20.70 -18.69
C ASN A 270 11.53 -21.52 -19.80
N GLY A 271 11.65 -21.08 -21.06
CA GLY A 271 11.14 -21.82 -22.21
C GLY A 271 12.06 -22.96 -22.66
N VAL A 272 13.29 -23.06 -22.13
CA VAL A 272 14.38 -23.83 -22.75
C VAL A 272 15.09 -24.79 -21.77
N ALA A 273 15.23 -24.44 -20.48
CA ALA A 273 16.06 -25.18 -19.52
C ALA A 273 15.37 -25.40 -18.15
N GLU A 274 15.90 -26.32 -17.34
CA GLU A 274 15.42 -26.59 -15.98
C GLU A 274 15.87 -25.51 -14.96
N PRO A 275 15.08 -25.25 -13.89
CA PRO A 275 15.37 -24.23 -12.87
C PRO A 275 16.80 -24.16 -12.34
N HIS A 276 17.41 -25.31 -12.04
CA HIS A 276 18.76 -25.38 -11.48
C HIS A 276 19.84 -24.93 -12.49
N THR A 277 19.65 -25.27 -13.76
CA THR A 277 20.51 -24.87 -14.88
C THR A 277 20.37 -23.37 -15.15
N ILE A 278 19.17 -22.81 -15.00
CA ILE A 278 18.92 -21.37 -15.11
C ILE A 278 19.69 -20.60 -14.03
N LEU A 279 19.64 -21.04 -12.77
CA LEU A 279 20.39 -20.39 -11.68
C LEU A 279 21.91 -20.43 -11.92
N SER A 280 22.44 -21.58 -12.34
CA SER A 280 23.85 -21.70 -12.71
C SER A 280 24.23 -20.79 -13.88
N PHE A 281 23.35 -20.65 -14.88
CA PHE A 281 23.54 -19.75 -16.02
C PHE A 281 23.60 -18.28 -15.56
N LEU A 282 22.65 -17.83 -14.74
CA LEU A 282 22.59 -16.45 -14.27
C LEU A 282 23.81 -16.07 -13.42
N ASN A 283 24.25 -16.97 -12.54
CA ASN A 283 25.46 -16.76 -11.75
C ASN A 283 26.69 -16.56 -12.65
N HIS A 284 26.89 -17.44 -13.64
CA HIS A 284 28.06 -17.40 -14.50
C HIS A 284 28.06 -16.21 -15.48
N THR A 285 26.94 -15.98 -16.16
CA THR A 285 26.84 -15.03 -17.28
C THR A 285 26.61 -13.59 -16.84
N TYR A 286 25.88 -13.37 -15.74
CA TYR A 286 25.51 -12.04 -15.30
C TYR A 286 26.24 -11.65 -14.02
N LEU A 287 25.99 -12.35 -12.90
CA LEU A 287 26.47 -11.91 -11.59
C LEU A 287 28.01 -11.92 -11.50
N ASN A 288 28.65 -13.01 -11.97
CA ASN A 288 30.10 -13.12 -11.98
C ASN A 288 30.76 -12.17 -12.97
N THR A 289 30.19 -11.99 -14.17
CA THR A 289 30.71 -11.04 -15.17
C THR A 289 30.66 -9.59 -14.66
N VAL A 290 29.53 -9.19 -14.05
CA VAL A 290 29.39 -7.86 -13.43
C VAL A 290 30.40 -7.67 -12.29
N ALA A 291 30.57 -8.68 -11.43
CA ALA A 291 31.52 -8.62 -10.32
C ALA A 291 32.99 -8.53 -10.78
N GLN A 292 33.37 -9.28 -11.82
CA GLN A 292 34.72 -9.27 -12.38
C GLN A 292 35.05 -7.93 -13.04
N GLU A 293 34.14 -7.40 -13.88
CA GLU A 293 34.34 -6.11 -14.54
C GLU A 293 34.40 -4.95 -13.53
N LEU A 294 33.52 -4.97 -12.51
CA LEU A 294 33.59 -4.03 -11.39
C LEU A 294 34.95 -4.09 -10.68
N GLY A 295 35.49 -5.29 -10.45
CA GLY A 295 36.82 -5.48 -9.84
C GLY A 295 37.94 -4.83 -10.66
N VAL A 296 37.94 -5.02 -11.99
CA VAL A 296 38.94 -4.41 -12.90
C VAL A 296 38.84 -2.89 -12.89
N LEU A 297 37.63 -2.35 -13.00
CA LEU A 297 37.38 -0.91 -13.00
C LEU A 297 37.72 -0.28 -11.65
N MET A 298 37.37 -0.93 -10.54
CA MET A 298 37.68 -0.46 -9.19
C MET A 298 39.19 -0.42 -8.95
N ALA A 299 39.93 -1.46 -9.33
CA ALA A 299 41.40 -1.50 -9.19
C ALA A 299 42.09 -0.35 -9.94
N LYS A 300 41.60 -0.03 -11.14
CA LYS A 300 42.10 1.09 -11.94
C LYS A 300 41.89 2.43 -11.23
N GLU A 301 40.73 2.66 -10.62
CA GLU A 301 40.46 3.91 -9.90
C GLU A 301 41.16 4.01 -8.54
N ILE A 302 41.43 2.88 -7.88
CA ILE A 302 42.28 2.87 -6.68
C ILE A 302 43.70 3.34 -7.04
N GLU A 303 44.24 2.88 -8.19
CA GLU A 303 45.57 3.27 -8.65
C GLU A 303 45.65 4.76 -9.04
N THR A 304 44.60 5.32 -9.65
CA THR A 304 44.52 6.76 -9.95
C THR A 304 44.46 7.58 -8.67
N ALA A 305 43.61 7.19 -7.71
CA ALA A 305 43.50 7.86 -6.41
C ALA A 305 44.81 7.82 -5.59
N LEU A 306 45.59 6.75 -5.70
CA LEU A 306 46.93 6.64 -5.11
C LEU A 306 47.92 7.62 -5.74
N LYS A 307 47.88 7.82 -7.07
CA LYS A 307 48.79 8.72 -7.80
C LYS A 307 48.52 10.19 -7.47
N ASP A 308 47.25 10.61 -7.44
CA ASP A 308 46.86 12.01 -7.20
C ASP A 308 47.25 12.51 -5.79
N ASN A 309 47.19 11.63 -4.78
CA ASN A 309 47.61 11.96 -3.42
C ASN A 309 49.14 12.14 -3.27
N THR A 310 49.94 11.50 -4.12
CA THR A 310 51.42 11.63 -4.06
C THR A 310 51.96 12.93 -4.65
N THR A 311 51.23 13.58 -5.56
CA THR A 311 51.68 14.83 -6.22
C THR A 311 51.56 16.08 -5.36
N HIS A 312 50.73 16.08 -4.31
CA HIS A 312 50.57 17.22 -3.39
C HIS A 312 51.57 17.24 -2.22
N SER A 313 52.24 16.13 -1.92
CA SER A 313 53.16 15.99 -0.77
C SER A 313 54.57 16.57 -1.01
N SER A 314 54.95 16.96 -2.23
CA SER A 314 56.33 17.33 -2.56
C SER A 314 56.51 18.83 -2.82
N LYS A 315 56.31 19.68 -1.81
CA LYS A 315 56.89 21.03 -1.77
C LYS A 315 57.40 21.36 -0.36
N GLY A 316 58.68 21.09 -0.13
CA GLY A 316 59.40 21.62 1.03
C GLY A 316 60.78 20.97 1.23
N GLY A 317 61.85 21.75 1.03
CA GLY A 317 63.17 21.45 1.62
C GLY A 317 64.25 20.91 0.68
N LYS A 318 65.01 21.81 0.05
CA LYS A 318 66.36 21.54 -0.45
C LYS A 318 67.30 21.27 0.73
N MET A 319 68.10 20.20 0.70
CA MET A 319 69.51 20.20 1.18
C MET A 319 70.29 18.93 0.75
N SER A 320 71.31 19.17 -0.09
CA SER A 320 72.70 18.69 -0.09
C SER A 320 73.11 17.21 0.11
N SER A 321 73.82 16.73 -0.93
CA SER A 321 75.13 16.02 -0.95
C SER A 321 75.32 14.51 -0.64
N LYS A 322 75.73 13.81 -1.72
CA LYS A 322 76.85 12.83 -1.88
C LYS A 322 76.87 11.48 -1.12
N LYS A 323 76.79 10.41 -1.97
CA LYS A 323 77.52 9.12 -2.00
C LYS A 323 77.57 8.24 -0.72
N SER A 324 77.03 7.02 -0.80
CA SER A 324 77.81 5.76 -0.96
C SER A 324 76.88 4.55 -1.15
N ALA A 325 77.41 3.50 -1.78
CA ALA A 325 76.70 2.29 -2.21
C ALA A 325 76.61 1.22 -1.11
N VAL A 326 75.45 0.56 -0.98
CA VAL A 326 75.26 -0.82 -0.48
C VAL A 326 74.10 -1.48 -1.24
N ALA A 327 74.26 -2.76 -1.56
CA ALA A 327 73.38 -3.64 -2.33
C ALA A 327 72.03 -3.97 -1.62
N PRO A 328 71.07 -4.66 -2.29
CA PRO A 328 69.64 -4.56 -2.01
C PRO A 328 69.25 -5.34 -0.75
N GLN A 329 68.57 -4.66 0.17
CA GLN A 329 67.60 -5.32 1.03
C GLN A 329 66.20 -4.96 0.52
N ASP A 330 65.36 -5.98 0.37
CA ASP A 330 63.96 -5.85 0.01
C ASP A 330 63.31 -4.71 0.82
N PRO A 331 62.67 -3.73 0.17
CA PRO A 331 61.89 -2.76 0.93
C PRO A 331 60.69 -3.49 1.54
N PRO A 332 60.41 -3.30 2.83
CA PRO A 332 59.16 -3.77 3.42
C PRO A 332 58.00 -3.12 2.66
N GLN A 333 56.97 -3.91 2.35
CA GLN A 333 55.67 -3.40 1.89
C GLN A 333 55.10 -2.46 2.97
N ARG A 334 55.54 -1.20 2.99
CA ARG A 334 54.81 -0.12 3.65
C ARG A 334 53.55 0.06 2.81
N SER A 335 52.41 -0.39 3.34
CA SER A 335 51.11 0.02 2.85
C SER A 335 51.10 1.55 2.81
N ARG A 336 51.13 2.12 1.59
CA ARG A 336 51.00 3.56 1.41
C ARG A 336 49.54 3.88 1.63
N ASN A 337 49.16 4.10 2.89
CA ASN A 337 47.81 4.46 3.28
C ASN A 337 47.51 5.85 2.70
N PHE A 338 46.59 5.94 1.75
CA PHE A 338 45.99 7.20 1.32
C PHE A 338 44.63 7.37 2.02
N CYS A 339 44.19 8.61 2.19
CA CYS A 339 42.88 8.89 2.80
C CYS A 339 41.86 9.18 1.69
N LEU A 340 40.67 8.61 1.82
CA LEU A 340 39.52 8.95 0.98
C LEU A 340 38.94 10.31 1.43
N THR A 341 38.49 11.11 0.47
CA THR A 341 37.73 12.33 0.77
C THR A 341 36.26 12.00 1.08
N SER A 342 35.56 12.90 1.78
CA SER A 342 34.12 12.76 2.04
C SER A 342 33.31 12.60 0.74
N HIS A 343 33.72 13.30 -0.32
CA HIS A 343 33.12 13.15 -1.65
C HIS A 343 33.31 11.74 -2.20
N GLN A 344 34.55 11.24 -2.23
CA GLN A 344 34.86 9.89 -2.73
C GLN A 344 34.10 8.81 -1.96
N LEU A 345 33.95 8.95 -0.64
CA LEU A 345 33.14 8.04 0.16
C LEU A 345 31.66 8.07 -0.24
N ARG A 346 31.11 9.25 -0.55
CA ARG A 346 29.73 9.39 -1.07
C ARG A 346 29.57 8.70 -2.43
N CYS A 347 30.53 8.84 -3.34
CA CYS A 347 30.51 8.13 -4.64
C CYS A 347 30.49 6.61 -4.44
N LEU A 348 31.36 6.08 -3.56
CA LEU A 348 31.41 4.66 -3.23
C LEU A 348 30.10 4.18 -2.59
N THR A 349 29.44 5.03 -1.81
CA THR A 349 28.14 4.71 -1.22
C THR A 349 27.03 4.66 -2.25
N GLN A 350 27.01 5.60 -3.21
CA GLN A 350 26.07 5.60 -4.33
C GLN A 350 26.23 4.35 -5.20
N LEU A 351 27.48 3.96 -5.50
CA LEU A 351 27.80 2.72 -6.19
C LEU A 351 27.28 1.50 -5.42
N THR A 352 27.55 1.44 -4.11
CA THR A 352 27.09 0.36 -3.22
C THR A 352 25.56 0.27 -3.18
N SER A 353 24.87 1.41 -3.06
CA SER A 353 23.41 1.48 -3.08
C SER A 353 22.82 0.98 -4.40
N THR A 354 23.48 1.28 -5.53
CA THR A 354 23.06 0.81 -6.85
C THR A 354 23.19 -0.71 -6.96
N LEU A 355 24.30 -1.28 -6.47
CA LEU A 355 24.55 -2.72 -6.47
C LEU A 355 23.61 -3.48 -5.53
N LEU A 356 23.29 -2.93 -4.35
CA LEU A 356 22.28 -3.49 -3.45
C LEU A 356 20.89 -3.50 -4.08
N LYS A 357 20.51 -2.42 -4.77
CA LYS A 357 19.22 -2.35 -5.48
C LYS A 357 19.15 -3.37 -6.63
N LEU A 358 20.25 -3.56 -7.36
CA LEU A 358 20.37 -4.59 -8.39
C LEU A 358 20.21 -5.99 -7.76
N GLU A 359 20.92 -6.28 -6.67
CA GLU A 359 20.81 -7.54 -5.94
C GLU A 359 19.38 -7.84 -5.48
N GLN A 360 18.69 -6.84 -4.89
CA GLN A 360 17.29 -6.99 -4.47
C GLN A 360 16.37 -7.25 -5.66
N THR A 361 16.52 -6.50 -6.75
CA THR A 361 15.71 -6.66 -7.97
C THR A 361 15.87 -8.07 -8.56
N VAL A 362 17.10 -8.61 -8.56
CA VAL A 362 17.36 -9.97 -9.03
C VAL A 362 16.72 -11.03 -8.13
N LYS A 363 16.79 -10.84 -6.80
CA LYS A 363 16.10 -11.73 -5.85
C LYS A 363 14.59 -11.70 -6.05
N ASP A 364 13.99 -10.52 -6.19
CA ASP A 364 12.55 -10.36 -6.42
C ASP A 364 12.13 -11.05 -7.73
N LEU A 365 12.88 -10.83 -8.82
CA LEU A 365 12.65 -11.51 -10.10
C LEU A 365 12.71 -13.05 -9.97
N ALA A 366 13.64 -13.58 -9.19
CA ALA A 366 13.73 -15.02 -8.93
C ALA A 366 12.56 -15.56 -8.08
N THR A 367 12.04 -14.78 -7.12
CA THR A 367 10.88 -15.17 -6.29
C THR A 367 9.58 -15.22 -7.09
N HIS A 368 9.34 -14.23 -7.96
CA HIS A 368 8.12 -14.14 -8.79
C HIS A 368 7.92 -15.34 -9.73
N LEU A 369 8.99 -16.08 -10.03
CA LEU A 369 8.99 -17.20 -10.97
C LEU A 369 9.10 -18.58 -10.29
N GLY A 370 9.01 -18.63 -8.95
CA GLY A 370 8.92 -19.88 -8.19
C GLY A 370 10.22 -20.68 -8.06
N PHE A 371 11.36 -20.17 -8.56
CA PHE A 371 12.64 -20.88 -8.54
C PHE A 371 13.17 -21.18 -7.13
N LEU A 372 12.79 -20.35 -6.14
CA LEU A 372 13.22 -20.48 -4.76
C LEU A 372 12.40 -21.49 -3.94
N ASN A 373 11.31 -22.04 -4.49
CA ASN A 373 10.49 -23.08 -3.84
C ASN A 373 10.97 -24.52 -4.14
N CYS A 374 12.03 -24.69 -4.93
CA CYS A 374 12.69 -25.99 -5.14
C CYS A 374 13.86 -26.22 -4.17
N ALA A 375 14.17 -25.24 -3.31
CA ALA A 375 15.09 -25.43 -2.20
C ALA A 375 14.36 -26.12 -1.05
N GLY A 376 14.85 -27.29 -0.64
CA GLY A 376 14.39 -27.95 0.57
C GLY A 376 14.33 -26.96 1.73
N GLU A 377 13.20 -26.98 2.43
CA GLU A 377 12.93 -26.19 3.62
C GLU A 377 14.18 -26.12 4.52
N SER A 378 14.75 -24.91 4.65
CA SER A 378 15.54 -24.60 5.82
C SER A 378 14.57 -24.66 7.01
N VAL A 379 14.77 -25.65 7.87
CA VAL A 379 14.02 -25.80 9.11
C VAL A 379 14.30 -24.59 10.01
N SER A 380 13.48 -23.55 9.89
CA SER A 380 13.33 -22.50 10.89
C SER A 380 11.85 -22.39 11.30
N SER A 381 11.51 -23.27 12.25
CA SER A 381 10.39 -23.18 13.19
C SER A 381 9.09 -22.49 12.75
N PHE A 382 8.15 -23.26 12.20
CA PHE A 382 6.73 -23.01 12.45
C PHE A 382 6.04 -24.29 12.90
N LYS A 383 5.61 -24.25 14.17
CA LYS A 383 4.86 -25.29 14.86
C LYS A 383 3.42 -25.26 14.33
N GLY A 384 3.16 -25.98 13.24
CA GLY A 384 1.82 -26.17 12.68
C GLY A 384 1.10 -27.33 13.34
N VAL A 385 0.04 -27.01 14.08
CA VAL A 385 -0.98 -27.95 14.57
C VAL A 385 -1.69 -28.56 13.36
N LEU A 386 -1.48 -29.87 13.11
CA LEU A 386 -2.32 -30.64 12.19
C LEU A 386 -3.16 -31.65 12.98
N LYS A 387 -4.47 -31.43 12.87
CA LYS A 387 -5.55 -32.29 13.36
C LYS A 387 -5.35 -33.74 12.88
N LYS A 388 -5.47 -34.66 13.83
CA LYS A 388 -5.64 -36.10 13.64
C LYS A 388 -6.70 -36.41 12.58
N VAL A 389 -6.33 -37.24 11.61
CA VAL A 389 -7.17 -38.37 11.19
C VAL A 389 -6.29 -39.61 11.33
N ARG A 390 -6.85 -40.60 12.04
CA ARG A 390 -6.22 -41.84 12.47
C ARG A 390 -6.78 -42.99 11.64
N ASP A 391 -6.05 -44.11 11.70
CA ASP A 391 -6.39 -45.48 11.34
C ASP A 391 -5.95 -45.85 9.91
N ASP A 392 -5.26 -46.95 9.63
CA ASP A 392 -4.70 -48.03 10.46
C ASP A 392 -3.70 -48.82 9.60
N MET A 393 -2.76 -49.51 10.27
CA MET A 393 -2.30 -50.88 9.99
C MET A 393 -0.77 -51.08 10.05
N GLU A 394 -0.41 -52.05 10.88
CA GLU A 394 0.88 -52.31 11.47
C GLU A 394 1.90 -53.05 10.58
N VAL A 395 3.14 -52.89 11.03
CA VAL A 395 4.42 -53.45 10.60
C VAL A 395 4.50 -54.97 10.81
N THR A 396 5.08 -55.71 9.84
CA THR A 396 6.02 -56.82 10.12
C THR A 396 6.96 -57.10 8.93
N GLY A 397 8.27 -56.99 9.17
CA GLY A 397 9.19 -58.13 8.99
C GLY A 397 9.95 -58.32 7.66
N THR A 398 11.23 -57.94 7.72
CA THR A 398 12.44 -58.64 7.19
C THR A 398 12.74 -58.68 5.69
N GLU A 399 13.74 -57.86 5.35
CA GLU A 399 14.93 -58.10 4.51
C GLU A 399 14.92 -59.28 3.53
N ASP A 400 15.09 -58.99 2.23
CA ASP A 400 16.20 -59.59 1.49
C ASP A 400 16.68 -58.72 0.31
N LYS A 401 17.99 -58.77 0.07
CA LYS A 401 18.80 -57.86 -0.74
C LYS A 401 18.68 -58.04 -2.25
N ALA A 402 19.01 -56.94 -2.92
CA ALA A 402 19.82 -56.82 -4.16
C ALA A 402 19.08 -56.42 -5.44
N ALA A 403 19.09 -55.12 -5.74
CA ALA A 403 19.57 -54.53 -7.00
C ALA A 403 19.23 -53.04 -7.02
N GLY A 404 20.22 -52.17 -7.22
CA GLY A 404 20.00 -50.75 -7.49
C GLY A 404 20.89 -49.77 -6.75
N ASP A 405 22.18 -50.05 -6.62
CA ASP A 405 23.16 -48.97 -6.51
C ASP A 405 23.14 -48.19 -7.84
N VAL A 406 22.31 -47.15 -7.90
CA VAL A 406 22.45 -46.05 -8.86
C VAL A 406 22.50 -44.78 -8.03
N VAL A 407 23.74 -44.46 -7.61
CA VAL A 407 24.30 -43.13 -7.41
C VAL A 407 23.27 -42.00 -7.49
N LEU A 408 22.67 -41.65 -6.34
CA LEU A 408 22.19 -40.30 -6.11
C LEU A 408 23.43 -39.43 -5.90
N GLN A 409 23.95 -38.87 -7.00
CA GLN A 409 24.84 -37.72 -6.90
C GLN A 409 24.06 -36.64 -6.15
N SER A 410 24.64 -36.19 -5.04
CA SER A 410 24.22 -35.00 -4.31
C SER A 410 24.24 -33.81 -5.27
N ASN A 411 23.10 -33.40 -5.80
CA ASN A 411 22.98 -32.12 -6.49
C ASN A 411 23.22 -31.03 -5.42
N GLU A 412 24.33 -30.31 -5.55
CA GLU A 412 24.56 -29.07 -4.80
C GLU A 412 23.38 -28.13 -5.02
N VAL A 413 22.86 -27.56 -3.93
CA VAL A 413 21.77 -26.58 -3.99
C VAL A 413 22.35 -25.28 -4.55
N VAL A 414 22.27 -25.08 -5.87
CA VAL A 414 22.73 -23.87 -6.55
C VAL A 414 21.86 -22.69 -6.12
N CYS A 415 22.46 -21.70 -5.47
CA CYS A 415 21.81 -20.44 -5.05
C CYS A 415 22.42 -19.25 -5.83
N LEU A 416 21.75 -18.09 -5.82
CA LEU A 416 22.29 -16.87 -6.44
C LEU A 416 23.54 -16.38 -5.68
N GLU A 417 24.63 -16.13 -6.41
CA GLU A 417 25.93 -15.73 -5.84
C GLU A 417 26.27 -14.27 -6.17
N PHE A 418 26.32 -13.40 -5.15
CA PHE A 418 26.59 -11.97 -5.31
C PHE A 418 28.04 -11.59 -4.95
N GLY A 419 28.98 -11.90 -5.85
CA GLY A 419 30.43 -11.71 -5.64
C GLY A 419 30.97 -10.26 -5.73
N TRP A 420 30.14 -9.26 -6.03
CA TRP A 420 30.58 -7.88 -6.31
C TRP A 420 31.29 -7.19 -5.13
N ARG A 421 30.97 -7.59 -3.89
CA ARG A 421 31.57 -7.06 -2.66
C ARG A 421 33.10 -7.24 -2.63
N ALA A 422 33.62 -8.26 -3.33
CA ALA A 422 35.06 -8.53 -3.40
C ALA A 422 35.87 -7.39 -4.06
N ALA A 423 35.25 -6.58 -4.92
CA ALA A 423 35.90 -5.45 -5.58
C ALA A 423 36.35 -4.35 -4.59
N PHE A 424 35.72 -4.25 -3.42
CA PHE A 424 36.00 -3.21 -2.42
C PHE A 424 37.11 -3.59 -1.43
N ARG A 425 37.63 -4.83 -1.47
CA ARG A 425 38.53 -5.40 -0.46
C ARG A 425 39.74 -4.51 -0.13
N ASP A 426 40.36 -3.91 -1.14
CA ASP A 426 41.57 -3.08 -0.98
C ASP A 426 41.27 -1.66 -0.43
N LEU A 427 40.00 -1.23 -0.44
CA LEU A 427 39.53 0.06 0.07
C LEU A 427 38.96 -0.02 1.48
N ILE A 428 38.68 -1.22 2.01
CA ILE A 428 38.01 -1.41 3.31
C ILE A 428 38.67 -0.64 4.45
N PRO A 429 40.00 -0.68 4.67
CA PRO A 429 40.63 0.07 5.76
C PRO A 429 40.45 1.59 5.62
N GLN A 430 40.56 2.12 4.40
CA GLN A 430 40.43 3.54 4.10
C GLN A 430 38.97 3.99 4.22
N MET A 431 38.02 3.17 3.77
CA MET A 431 36.58 3.42 3.93
C MET A 431 36.17 3.41 5.40
N ALA A 432 36.61 2.40 6.17
CA ALA A 432 36.32 2.29 7.60
C ALA A 432 36.85 3.51 8.38
N HIS A 433 38.06 3.99 8.03
CA HIS A 433 38.60 5.22 8.62
C HIS A 433 37.85 6.49 8.17
N CYS A 434 37.52 6.60 6.88
CA CYS A 434 36.84 7.77 6.33
C CYS A 434 35.43 7.93 6.89
N VAL A 435 34.64 6.84 6.98
CA VAL A 435 33.31 6.84 7.63
C VAL A 435 33.40 7.41 9.05
N LYS A 436 34.39 6.96 9.82
CA LYS A 436 34.62 7.43 11.19
C LYS A 436 34.91 8.93 11.25
N VAL A 437 35.88 9.40 10.46
CA VAL A 437 36.30 10.80 10.47
C VAL A 437 35.20 11.73 9.95
N VAL A 438 34.53 11.37 8.87
CA VAL A 438 33.50 12.23 8.25
C VAL A 438 32.29 12.38 9.17
N LEU A 439 31.80 11.29 9.76
CA LEU A 439 30.65 11.35 10.66
C LEU A 439 30.98 12.05 11.99
N ASP A 440 32.16 11.82 12.57
CA ASP A 440 32.62 12.56 13.76
C ASP A 440 32.75 14.07 13.45
N ASP A 441 33.32 14.45 12.29
CA ASP A 441 33.47 15.85 11.86
C ASP A 441 32.12 16.54 11.61
N VAL A 442 31.17 15.86 10.94
CA VAL A 442 29.80 16.36 10.74
C VAL A 442 29.09 16.58 12.07
N CYS A 443 29.17 15.63 13.00
CA CYS A 443 28.57 15.77 14.32
C CYS A 443 29.16 16.97 15.08
N ASN A 444 30.49 17.09 15.11
CA ASN A 444 31.17 18.18 15.81
C ASN A 444 30.84 19.55 15.20
N LYS A 445 30.81 19.66 13.87
CA LYS A 445 30.46 20.91 13.17
C LYS A 445 29.03 21.33 13.47
N ASN A 446 28.06 20.41 13.42
CA ASN A 446 26.66 20.74 13.71
C ASN A 446 26.46 21.13 15.18
N LEU A 447 27.10 20.42 16.13
CA LEU A 447 27.04 20.79 17.56
C LEU A 447 27.71 22.14 17.85
N GLN A 448 28.79 22.50 17.14
CA GLN A 448 29.44 23.81 17.26
C GLN A 448 28.61 24.93 16.63
N GLN A 449 27.99 24.67 15.47
CA GLN A 449 27.09 25.63 14.81
C GLN A 449 25.85 25.90 15.66
N GLU A 450 25.26 24.86 16.26
CA GLU A 450 24.14 25.00 17.19
C GLU A 450 24.55 25.80 18.43
N GLU A 451 25.71 25.52 19.03
CA GLU A 451 26.21 26.27 20.19
C GLU A 451 26.46 27.75 19.87
N ALA A 452 27.03 28.04 18.68
CA ALA A 452 27.24 29.42 18.24
C ALA A 452 25.91 30.16 17.94
N ALA A 453 24.92 29.47 17.40
CA ALA A 453 23.57 30.02 17.19
C ALA A 453 22.86 30.28 18.53
N HIS A 454 23.01 29.38 19.50
CA HIS A 454 22.48 29.53 20.85
C HIS A 454 23.09 30.77 21.54
N ALA A 455 24.42 30.95 21.45
CA ALA A 455 25.13 32.05 22.08
C ALA A 455 24.88 33.45 21.46
N SER A 456 24.38 33.52 20.22
CA SER A 456 24.27 34.78 19.47
C SER A 456 22.93 35.50 19.60
N ASP A 457 21.79 34.80 19.80
CA ASP A 457 20.51 35.43 20.18
C ASP A 457 19.33 34.45 20.47
N SER A 458 19.55 33.13 20.65
CA SER A 458 18.45 32.15 20.52
C SER A 458 18.30 31.17 21.67
N ALA A 459 17.52 31.56 22.69
CA ALA A 459 16.92 30.60 23.60
C ALA A 459 15.95 29.61 22.88
N ASN A 460 15.62 29.84 21.60
CA ASN A 460 14.75 28.97 20.79
C ASN A 460 15.58 27.99 19.94
N ILE A 461 15.16 26.73 19.91
CA ILE A 461 15.80 25.70 19.09
C ILE A 461 15.39 25.87 17.62
N SER A 462 16.35 25.77 16.70
CA SER A 462 16.07 25.69 15.26
C SER A 462 15.42 24.35 14.92
N ILE A 463 14.25 24.38 14.27
CA ILE A 463 13.44 23.19 13.96
C ILE A 463 13.32 22.94 12.46
N THR A 464 13.21 21.67 12.08
CA THR A 464 12.96 21.22 10.69
C THR A 464 11.87 20.16 10.66
N PRO A 465 11.04 20.11 9.59
CA PRO A 465 10.04 19.07 9.41
C PRO A 465 10.68 17.73 9.07
N VAL A 466 10.10 16.63 9.56
CA VAL A 466 10.56 15.28 9.25
C VAL A 466 10.08 14.87 7.86
N THR A 467 11.00 14.79 6.89
CA THR A 467 10.70 14.45 5.48
C THR A 467 10.64 12.93 5.22
N HIS A 468 11.45 12.14 5.93
CA HIS A 468 11.50 10.68 5.81
C HIS A 468 10.93 9.98 7.05
N ARG A 469 9.71 9.44 6.93
CA ARG A 469 9.02 8.75 8.03
C ARG A 469 9.39 7.27 8.04
N ARG A 470 9.95 6.79 9.16
CA ARG A 470 10.40 5.39 9.35
C ARG A 470 9.43 4.54 10.19
N ALA A 471 8.43 5.18 10.78
CA ALA A 471 7.38 4.61 11.61
C ALA A 471 6.00 4.98 11.03
N PRO A 472 4.92 4.28 11.39
CA PRO A 472 3.56 4.69 11.02
C PRO A 472 3.30 6.15 11.39
N GLU A 473 2.53 6.86 10.55
CA GLU A 473 2.25 8.30 10.65
C GLU A 473 1.69 8.74 12.03
N LYS A 474 1.10 7.81 12.79
CA LYS A 474 0.59 8.05 14.15
C LYS A 474 1.67 8.26 15.21
N ASP A 475 2.87 7.72 15.00
CA ASP A 475 3.96 7.69 15.99
C ASP A 475 5.17 8.53 15.59
N SER A 476 5.21 9.01 14.34
CA SER A 476 6.33 9.83 13.85
C SER A 476 6.25 11.28 14.38
N PRO A 477 7.35 11.86 14.87
CA PRO A 477 7.41 13.28 15.21
C PRO A 477 7.21 14.16 13.97
N LYS A 478 6.65 15.36 14.15
CA LYS A 478 6.40 16.30 13.05
C LYS A 478 7.57 17.23 12.80
N MET A 479 8.11 17.78 13.89
CA MET A 479 9.23 18.72 13.88
C MET A 479 10.33 18.19 14.79
N VAL A 480 11.58 18.33 14.36
CA VAL A 480 12.76 17.90 15.11
C VAL A 480 13.79 19.03 15.14
N ALA A 481 14.72 18.97 16.08
CA ALA A 481 15.82 19.92 16.12
C ALA A 481 16.72 19.75 14.88
N LYS A 482 17.00 20.85 14.20
CA LYS A 482 17.73 20.88 12.92
C LYS A 482 19.09 20.19 13.01
N PHE A 483 19.86 20.47 14.07
CA PHE A 483 21.20 19.90 14.24
C PHE A 483 21.18 18.36 14.35
N CYS A 484 20.09 17.77 14.88
CA CYS A 484 19.92 16.32 14.91
C CYS A 484 19.53 15.78 13.53
N ALA A 485 18.61 16.45 12.84
CA ALA A 485 18.19 16.05 11.49
C ALA A 485 19.37 16.03 10.51
N ASP A 486 20.19 17.09 10.51
CA ASP A 486 21.34 17.24 9.61
C ASP A 486 22.40 16.12 9.85
N VAL A 487 22.58 15.70 11.11
CA VAL A 487 23.49 14.59 11.46
C VAL A 487 22.92 13.23 11.08
N VAL A 488 21.62 12.99 11.33
CA VAL A 488 20.95 11.75 10.95
C VAL A 488 20.88 11.57 9.43
N GLU A 489 20.69 12.65 8.67
CA GLU A 489 20.74 12.62 7.20
C GLU A 489 22.10 12.10 6.69
N GLN A 490 23.21 12.51 7.32
CA GLN A 490 24.52 11.97 6.96
C GLN A 490 24.74 10.52 7.43
N LEU A 491 24.14 10.11 8.56
CA LEU A 491 24.14 8.71 8.98
C LEU A 491 23.38 7.83 7.98
N ASP A 492 22.23 8.29 7.49
CA ASP A 492 21.45 7.60 6.45
C ASP A 492 22.23 7.49 5.14
N ALA A 493 22.90 8.58 4.74
CA ALA A 493 23.67 8.62 3.51
C ALA A 493 24.78 7.55 3.46
N PHE A 494 25.31 7.12 4.62
CA PHE A 494 26.36 6.09 4.72
C PHE A 494 25.86 4.71 5.17
N LEU A 495 24.58 4.56 5.55
CA LEU A 495 23.99 3.27 5.95
C LEU A 495 24.16 2.17 4.89
N PRO A 496 24.02 2.40 3.57
CA PRO A 496 24.17 1.35 2.56
C PRO A 496 25.55 0.67 2.59
N LEU A 497 26.62 1.40 2.97
CA LEU A 497 27.95 0.80 3.17
C LEU A 497 27.94 -0.20 4.34
N ALA A 498 27.32 0.17 5.46
CA ALA A 498 27.25 -0.70 6.63
C ALA A 498 26.44 -1.97 6.38
N VAL A 499 25.32 -1.85 5.64
CA VAL A 499 24.47 -2.99 5.24
C VAL A 499 25.22 -3.92 4.27
N ALA A 500 25.90 -3.37 3.26
CA ALA A 500 26.62 -4.16 2.26
C ALA A 500 27.79 -4.98 2.82
N PHE A 501 28.51 -4.46 3.81
CA PHE A 501 29.74 -5.06 4.35
C PHE A 501 29.54 -5.67 5.74
N SER A 502 28.35 -6.19 6.02
CA SER A 502 27.99 -6.85 7.27
C SER A 502 28.47 -8.31 7.36
N GLU A 503 28.86 -8.93 6.23
CA GLU A 503 29.29 -10.34 6.14
C GLU A 503 30.82 -10.51 5.99
N ASP A 504 31.36 -11.57 6.62
CA ASP A 504 32.75 -12.05 6.50
C ASP A 504 33.88 -11.02 6.73
N VAL A 505 34.89 -11.01 5.83
CA VAL A 505 36.19 -10.31 5.97
C VAL A 505 36.08 -8.79 5.79
N LEU A 506 34.90 -8.29 5.40
CA LEU A 506 34.65 -6.86 5.10
C LEU A 506 34.01 -6.10 6.27
N LEU A 507 33.82 -6.74 7.44
CA LEU A 507 33.12 -6.24 8.62
C LEU A 507 33.68 -4.91 9.20
N ALA A 508 34.92 -4.53 8.85
CA ALA A 508 35.56 -3.33 9.41
C ALA A 508 34.79 -2.03 9.11
N VAL A 509 34.16 -1.91 7.93
CA VAL A 509 33.35 -0.71 7.59
C VAL A 509 32.08 -0.66 8.43
N CYS A 510 31.37 -1.78 8.53
CA CYS A 510 30.16 -1.91 9.34
C CYS A 510 30.46 -1.65 10.83
N SER A 511 31.54 -2.23 11.36
CA SER A 511 31.98 -2.02 12.76
C SER A 511 32.30 -0.55 13.05
N SER A 512 33.04 0.13 12.15
CA SER A 512 33.33 1.56 12.30
C SER A 512 32.07 2.41 12.24
N TYR A 513 31.12 2.09 11.36
CA TYR A 513 29.83 2.79 11.29
C TYR A 513 29.03 2.63 12.59
N VAL A 514 28.91 1.39 13.11
CA VAL A 514 28.22 1.08 14.36
C VAL A 514 28.86 1.79 15.56
N GLU A 515 30.21 1.77 15.67
CA GLU A 515 30.95 2.48 16.72
C GLU A 515 30.62 3.99 16.70
N VAL A 516 30.69 4.60 15.53
CA VAL A 516 30.49 6.06 15.36
C VAL A 516 29.03 6.44 15.56
N CYS A 517 28.09 5.65 15.03
CA CYS A 517 26.67 5.82 15.26
C CYS A 517 26.35 5.87 16.77
N GLY A 518 26.90 4.94 17.56
CA GLY A 518 26.73 4.94 19.01
C GLY A 518 27.32 6.18 19.71
N ARG A 519 28.50 6.65 19.28
CA ARG A 519 29.13 7.86 19.83
C ARG A 519 28.39 9.13 19.45
N VAL A 520 28.09 9.31 18.16
CA VAL A 520 27.35 10.47 17.62
C VAL A 520 26.00 10.57 18.32
N THR A 521 25.26 9.46 18.41
CA THR A 521 23.98 9.44 19.11
C THR A 521 24.14 9.81 20.58
N SER A 522 25.17 9.31 21.26
CA SER A 522 25.45 9.70 22.65
C SER A 522 25.71 11.20 22.78
N SER A 523 26.48 11.81 21.88
CA SER A 523 26.74 13.26 21.88
C SER A 523 25.47 14.08 21.61
N LEU A 524 24.63 13.63 20.67
CA LEU A 524 23.34 14.27 20.40
C LEU A 524 22.42 14.19 21.63
N LEU A 525 22.31 13.02 22.27
CA LEU A 525 21.50 12.84 23.47
C LEU A 525 21.98 13.73 24.63
N VAL A 526 23.29 13.83 24.86
CA VAL A 526 23.85 14.75 25.87
C VAL A 526 23.45 16.20 25.57
N ARG A 527 23.56 16.64 24.31
CA ARG A 527 23.15 18.00 23.93
C ARG A 527 21.66 18.24 24.14
N LEU A 528 20.80 17.24 23.88
CA LEU A 528 19.37 17.36 24.17
C LEU A 528 19.10 17.50 25.67
N GLU A 529 19.80 16.73 26.52
CA GLU A 529 19.71 16.84 27.98
C GLU A 529 20.17 18.23 28.46
N GLU A 530 21.30 18.73 27.97
CA GLU A 530 21.81 20.09 28.27
C GLU A 530 20.75 21.16 27.99
N ARG A 531 20.16 21.14 26.77
CA ARG A 531 19.11 22.10 26.39
C ARG A 531 17.81 21.93 27.15
N ALA A 532 17.49 20.71 27.61
CA ALA A 532 16.31 20.48 28.43
C ALA A 532 16.44 21.08 29.83
N TRP A 533 17.63 20.99 30.45
CA TRP A 533 17.90 21.57 31.78
C TRP A 533 17.87 23.10 31.82
N GLU A 534 18.03 23.75 30.67
CA GLU A 534 17.90 25.20 30.53
C GLU A 534 16.45 25.70 30.60
N VAL A 535 15.47 24.82 30.39
CA VAL A 535 14.04 25.14 30.53
C VAL A 535 13.62 24.97 31.99
N PRO A 536 12.96 25.95 32.62
CA PRO A 536 12.47 27.23 32.08
C PRO A 536 13.40 28.43 32.32
N THR A 537 14.58 28.23 32.92
CA THR A 537 15.38 29.31 33.50
C THR A 537 15.98 30.25 32.46
N SER A 538 16.49 29.70 31.36
CA SER A 538 17.10 30.45 30.24
C SER A 538 16.36 30.23 28.92
N ALA A 539 15.49 29.22 28.84
CA ALA A 539 14.77 28.84 27.63
C ALA A 539 13.25 28.65 27.83
N PRO A 540 12.42 28.91 26.79
CA PRO A 540 10.97 28.79 26.90
C PRO A 540 10.48 27.33 26.86
N LEU A 541 9.30 27.08 27.47
CA LEU A 541 8.66 25.76 27.54
C LEU A 541 8.51 25.07 26.17
N LYS A 542 8.20 25.81 25.11
CA LYS A 542 8.00 25.27 23.75
C LYS A 542 9.19 24.45 23.22
N ASN A 543 10.39 24.61 23.81
CA ASN A 543 11.55 23.79 23.46
C ASN A 543 11.42 22.34 23.94
N LEU A 544 10.80 22.08 25.11
CA LEU A 544 10.70 20.73 25.66
C LEU A 544 9.92 19.75 24.75
N PRO A 545 8.74 20.11 24.18
CA PRO A 545 8.07 19.27 23.20
C PRO A 545 8.92 18.95 21.96
N VAL A 546 9.72 19.92 21.47
CA VAL A 546 10.64 19.72 20.34
C VAL A 546 11.79 18.78 20.71
N LEU A 547 12.39 18.96 21.89
CA LEU A 547 13.46 18.08 22.39
C LEU A 547 12.94 16.65 22.59
N MET A 548 11.74 16.49 23.14
CA MET A 548 11.07 15.19 23.28
C MET A 548 10.83 14.55 21.90
N ALA A 549 10.26 15.28 20.94
CA ALA A 549 10.06 14.81 19.57
C ALA A 549 11.39 14.40 18.90
N THR A 550 12.46 15.15 19.14
CA THR A 550 13.80 14.85 18.63
C THR A 550 14.38 13.57 19.25
N SER A 551 14.16 13.33 20.56
CA SER A 551 14.58 12.09 21.21
C SER A 551 13.86 10.85 20.65
N VAL A 552 12.57 10.97 20.35
CA VAL A 552 11.77 9.92 19.69
C VAL A 552 12.30 9.66 18.28
N PHE A 553 12.61 10.71 17.53
CA PHE A 553 13.19 10.59 16.19
C PHE A 553 14.52 9.84 16.20
N ILE A 554 15.41 10.14 17.16
CA ILE A 554 16.68 9.42 17.35
C ILE A 554 16.40 7.94 17.70
N HIS A 555 15.48 7.66 18.61
CA HIS A 555 15.14 6.30 19.00
C HIS A 555 14.59 5.46 17.83
N GLN A 556 13.66 6.02 17.06
CA GLN A 556 13.10 5.39 15.86
C GLN A 556 14.19 5.15 14.79
N THR A 557 15.10 6.12 14.63
CA THR A 557 16.24 6.01 13.72
C THR A 557 17.17 4.86 14.11
N LEU A 558 17.54 4.76 15.38
CA LEU A 558 18.36 3.66 15.88
C LEU A 558 17.69 2.30 15.72
N SER A 559 16.39 2.21 16.04
CA SER A 559 15.61 0.98 15.88
C SER A 559 15.55 0.52 14.42
N TYR A 560 15.42 1.48 13.49
CA TYR A 560 15.50 1.22 12.06
C TYR A 560 16.89 0.68 11.66
N TYR A 561 17.97 1.33 12.08
CA TYR A 561 19.33 0.83 11.81
C TYR A 561 19.56 -0.56 12.41
N GLU A 562 19.01 -0.85 13.59
CA GLU A 562 19.08 -2.17 14.20
C GLU A 562 18.37 -3.22 13.35
N SER A 563 17.17 -2.92 12.83
CA SER A 563 16.43 -3.84 11.96
C SER A 563 17.17 -4.16 10.66
N GLN A 564 17.81 -3.17 10.06
CA GLN A 564 18.58 -3.32 8.81
C GLN A 564 19.88 -4.10 8.99
N LEU A 565 20.42 -4.12 10.22
CA LEU A 565 21.67 -4.82 10.55
C LEU A 565 21.44 -6.18 11.23
N ARG A 566 20.19 -6.53 11.61
CA ARG A 566 19.85 -7.72 12.41
C ARG A 566 19.90 -9.05 11.68
N ASP A 567 19.73 -9.08 10.35
CA ASP A 567 19.77 -10.33 9.57
C ASP A 567 21.17 -10.97 9.52
N VAL A 568 22.21 -10.29 10.02
CA VAL A 568 23.60 -10.75 10.00
C VAL A 568 24.10 -10.98 11.41
N SER A 569 23.96 -12.23 11.87
CA SER A 569 24.09 -12.78 13.23
C SER A 569 25.35 -12.53 14.07
N ARG A 570 26.12 -11.42 13.90
CA ARG A 570 27.36 -11.19 14.70
C ARG A 570 27.58 -9.82 15.33
N MET A 571 26.84 -8.77 15.01
CA MET A 571 26.88 -7.53 15.81
C MET A 571 25.58 -6.74 15.73
N PRO A 572 24.66 -6.85 16.72
CA PRO A 572 23.68 -5.80 16.91
C PRO A 572 24.41 -4.48 17.19
N LEU A 573 23.84 -3.34 16.79
CA LEU A 573 24.17 -2.05 17.43
C LEU A 573 24.24 -2.33 18.94
N THR A 574 25.27 -1.83 19.63
CA THR A 574 25.39 -2.04 21.07
C THR A 574 24.03 -1.72 21.70
N LEU A 575 23.47 -2.60 22.53
CA LEU A 575 22.15 -2.37 23.14
C LEU A 575 22.10 -1.05 23.94
N LEU A 576 23.28 -0.51 24.27
CA LEU A 576 23.52 0.67 25.08
C LEU A 576 22.96 1.99 24.51
N PRO A 577 23.21 2.44 23.25
CA PRO A 577 22.67 3.70 22.75
C PRO A 577 21.15 3.64 22.52
N VAL A 578 20.61 2.47 22.15
CA VAL A 578 19.16 2.26 22.05
C VAL A 578 18.52 2.43 23.42
N GLN A 579 19.03 1.74 24.44
CA GLN A 579 18.54 1.87 25.81
C GLN A 579 18.70 3.30 26.33
N ARG A 580 19.86 3.94 26.13
CA ARG A 580 20.08 5.34 26.53
C ARG A 580 19.10 6.29 25.85
N SER A 581 18.80 6.09 24.57
CA SER A 581 17.80 6.92 23.87
C SER A 581 16.40 6.78 24.47
N GLN A 582 16.03 5.58 24.94
CA GLN A 582 14.77 5.34 25.66
C GLN A 582 14.77 6.03 27.02
N ASP A 583 15.86 5.94 27.78
CA ASP A 583 16.00 6.59 29.09
C ASP A 583 15.88 8.12 28.98
N VAL A 584 16.55 8.74 28.00
CA VAL A 584 16.48 10.19 27.75
C VAL A 584 15.07 10.59 27.29
N MET A 585 14.44 9.79 26.41
CA MET A 585 13.07 10.03 25.98
C MET A 585 12.09 10.02 27.16
N ALA A 586 12.22 9.04 28.08
CA ALA A 586 11.41 8.98 29.29
C ALA A 586 11.69 10.17 30.23
N ALA A 587 12.95 10.51 30.46
CA ALA A 587 13.34 11.65 31.30
C ALA A 587 12.83 12.99 30.77
N LEU A 588 12.85 13.20 29.44
CA LEU A 588 12.31 14.42 28.82
C LEU A 588 10.78 14.49 28.94
N HIS A 589 10.09 13.36 28.78
CA HIS A 589 8.64 13.29 28.98
C HIS A 589 8.26 13.58 30.44
N ASP A 590 8.98 13.01 31.40
CA ASP A 590 8.78 13.25 32.83
C ASP A 590 9.10 14.70 33.22
N HIS A 591 10.14 15.31 32.63
CA HIS A 591 10.45 16.72 32.81
C HIS A 591 9.32 17.61 32.29
N LEU A 592 8.84 17.39 31.06
CA LEU A 592 7.75 18.16 30.47
C LEU A 592 6.47 18.08 31.32
N THR A 593 6.04 16.88 31.67
CA THR A 593 4.82 16.65 32.45
C THR A 593 4.94 17.24 33.86
N SER A 594 6.03 16.95 34.58
CA SER A 594 6.28 17.48 35.93
C SER A 594 6.33 19.00 35.94
N TYR A 595 6.98 19.62 34.96
CA TYR A 595 7.04 21.08 34.85
C TYR A 595 5.64 21.68 34.63
N CYS A 596 4.88 21.16 33.67
CA CYS A 596 3.52 21.62 33.39
C CYS A 596 2.60 21.48 34.61
N THR A 597 2.64 20.33 35.30
CA THR A 597 1.85 20.09 36.52
C THR A 597 2.27 21.05 37.64
N ASN A 598 3.58 21.28 37.85
CA ASN A 598 4.08 22.19 38.87
C ASN A 598 3.73 23.66 38.61
N VAL A 599 3.79 24.12 37.36
CA VAL A 599 3.39 25.49 36.99
C VAL A 599 1.90 25.70 37.27
N CYS A 600 1.05 24.74 36.87
CA CYS A 600 -0.37 24.78 37.16
C CYS A 600 -0.63 24.77 38.67
N ALA A 601 -0.02 23.83 39.40
CA ALA A 601 -0.16 23.71 40.85
C ALA A 601 0.24 25.00 41.57
N THR A 602 1.38 25.58 41.20
CA THR A 602 1.90 26.82 41.78
C THR A 602 0.96 27.99 41.50
N SER A 603 0.52 28.14 40.25
CA SER A 603 -0.41 29.21 39.85
C SER A 603 -1.76 29.10 40.57
N ILE A 604 -2.24 27.87 40.76
CA ILE A 604 -3.47 27.60 41.51
C ILE A 604 -3.27 27.91 42.99
N LEU A 605 -2.22 27.39 43.63
CA LEU A 605 -2.01 27.49 45.08
C LEU A 605 -1.57 28.88 45.56
N GLN A 606 -0.91 29.67 44.72
CA GLN A 606 -0.44 31.02 45.07
C GLN A 606 -1.51 32.11 44.91
N ASP A 607 -2.67 31.80 44.34
CA ASP A 607 -3.82 32.71 44.26
C ASP A 607 -4.50 32.86 45.63
N ALA A 608 -3.85 33.58 46.55
CA ALA A 608 -4.22 33.66 47.97
C ALA A 608 -5.66 34.14 48.20
N GLU A 609 -6.14 35.11 47.41
CA GLU A 609 -7.51 35.64 47.53
C GLU A 609 -8.57 34.62 47.15
N SER A 610 -8.25 33.74 46.20
CA SER A 610 -9.13 32.64 45.79
C SER A 610 -9.16 31.47 46.78
N HIS A 611 -8.20 31.40 47.72
CA HIS A 611 -8.13 30.37 48.77
C HIS A 611 -8.67 30.82 50.13
N TYR A 612 -8.99 32.11 50.28
CA TYR A 612 -9.55 32.63 51.52
C TYR A 612 -11.07 32.36 51.59
N TRP A 613 -11.44 31.09 51.76
CA TRP A 613 -12.83 30.63 51.73
C TRP A 613 -13.70 31.23 52.84
N SER A 614 -13.12 31.58 53.99
CA SER A 614 -13.84 32.13 55.15
C SER A 614 -14.03 33.65 55.10
N ASP A 615 -13.62 34.33 54.03
CA ASP A 615 -13.81 35.77 53.90
C ASP A 615 -15.31 36.14 53.99
N PRO A 616 -15.70 37.11 54.83
CA PRO A 616 -17.09 37.57 54.88
C PRO A 616 -17.53 38.31 53.60
N ASN A 617 -16.60 38.81 52.78
CA ASN A 617 -16.92 39.53 51.56
C ASN A 617 -17.10 38.59 50.36
N PRO A 618 -18.00 38.94 49.41
CA PRO A 618 -18.11 38.23 48.15
C PRO A 618 -16.79 38.33 47.36
N PHE A 619 -16.41 37.24 46.69
CA PHE A 619 -15.21 37.24 45.85
C PHE A 619 -15.42 38.18 44.66
N TYR A 620 -14.68 39.31 44.62
CA TYR A 620 -14.76 40.31 43.57
C TYR A 620 -16.21 40.67 43.19
N GLU A 621 -17.01 41.01 44.20
CA GLU A 621 -18.43 41.41 44.06
C GLU A 621 -19.35 40.35 43.44
N GLY A 622 -18.86 39.12 43.23
CA GLY A 622 -19.59 38.03 42.59
C GLY A 622 -19.55 38.06 41.06
N GLU A 623 -18.74 38.94 40.46
CA GLU A 623 -18.74 39.19 39.01
C GLU A 623 -17.83 38.25 38.22
N ARG A 624 -16.92 37.53 38.89
CA ARG A 624 -15.84 36.79 38.22
C ARG A 624 -15.48 35.43 38.83
N CYS A 625 -14.96 34.54 37.97
CA CYS A 625 -14.31 33.31 38.40
C CYS A 625 -12.91 33.58 38.99
N SER A 626 -12.36 32.60 39.70
CA SER A 626 -10.97 32.66 40.16
C SER A 626 -10.03 32.79 38.96
N PHE A 627 -9.14 33.79 39.02
CA PHE A 627 -8.20 34.08 37.92
C PHE A 627 -7.28 32.89 37.62
N SER A 628 -6.86 32.16 38.66
CA SER A 628 -6.08 30.93 38.53
C SER A 628 -6.74 29.86 37.65
N ILE A 629 -8.07 29.79 37.60
CA ILE A 629 -8.81 28.82 36.78
C ILE A 629 -8.80 29.21 35.31
N GLN A 630 -8.97 30.51 35.02
CA GLN A 630 -8.87 31.04 33.66
C GLN A 630 -7.45 30.85 33.11
N MET A 631 -6.42 31.12 33.94
CA MET A 631 -5.02 30.92 33.56
C MET A 631 -4.65 29.45 33.38
N TRP A 632 -5.21 28.55 34.20
CA TRP A 632 -5.04 27.10 34.04
C TRP A 632 -5.55 26.63 32.67
N GLN A 633 -6.75 27.05 32.26
CA GLN A 633 -7.27 26.71 30.93
C GLN A 633 -6.40 27.29 29.81
N TYR A 634 -6.03 28.57 29.91
CA TYR A 634 -5.16 29.22 28.94
C TYR A 634 -3.83 28.48 28.77
N PHE A 635 -3.23 28.04 29.87
CA PHE A 635 -1.98 27.28 29.86
C PHE A 635 -2.14 25.92 29.17
N LEU A 636 -3.19 25.15 29.48
CA LEU A 636 -3.44 23.86 28.84
C LEU A 636 -3.70 23.99 27.33
N ARG A 637 -4.30 25.11 26.90
CA ARG A 637 -4.46 25.43 25.47
C ARG A 637 -3.15 25.75 24.77
N GLY A 638 -2.27 26.52 25.43
CA GLY A 638 -0.92 26.75 24.96
C GLY A 638 -0.14 25.44 24.81
N LEU A 639 -0.18 24.60 25.85
CA LEU A 639 0.46 23.28 25.84
C LEU A 639 -0.06 22.39 24.70
N ARG A 640 -1.39 22.35 24.48
CA ARG A 640 -1.99 21.63 23.36
C ARG A 640 -1.41 22.08 22.02
N SER A 641 -1.32 23.40 21.80
CA SER A 641 -0.76 23.97 20.57
C SER A 641 0.69 23.57 20.36
N ASP A 642 1.53 23.67 21.39
CA ASP A 642 2.95 23.33 21.32
C ASP A 642 3.18 21.84 21.04
N LEU A 643 2.37 20.97 21.66
CA LEU A 643 2.40 19.52 21.43
C LEU A 643 1.98 19.16 20.00
N TRP A 644 0.89 19.76 19.48
CA TRP A 644 0.37 19.47 18.13
C TRP A 644 1.34 19.87 17.03
N GLY A 645 2.15 20.90 17.26
CA GLY A 645 3.14 21.38 16.30
C GLY A 645 4.39 20.50 16.21
N SER A 646 4.77 19.81 17.29
CA SER A 646 6.11 19.19 17.38
C SER A 646 6.07 17.66 17.49
N VAL A 647 5.17 17.13 18.31
CA VAL A 647 5.15 15.74 18.77
C VAL A 647 4.24 14.86 17.89
N GLY A 648 4.46 13.55 17.88
CA GLY A 648 3.57 12.59 17.23
C GLY A 648 2.16 12.57 17.85
N PRO A 649 1.10 12.33 17.06
CA PRO A 649 -0.30 12.38 17.50
C PRO A 649 -0.63 11.63 18.80
N VAL A 650 -0.18 10.39 18.93
CA VAL A 650 -0.49 9.53 20.09
C VAL A 650 0.16 10.09 21.36
N GLN A 651 1.45 10.41 21.28
CA GLN A 651 2.20 10.93 22.43
C GLN A 651 1.70 12.31 22.85
N ALA A 652 1.39 13.19 21.90
CA ALA A 652 0.83 14.51 22.19
C ALA A 652 -0.47 14.42 23.01
N ARG A 653 -1.37 13.51 22.61
CA ARG A 653 -2.63 13.24 23.32
C ARG A 653 -2.40 12.70 24.72
N GLN A 654 -1.50 11.70 24.86
CA GLN A 654 -1.18 11.08 26.15
C GLN A 654 -0.58 12.08 27.14
N THR A 655 0.38 12.90 26.70
CA THR A 655 1.00 13.95 27.53
C THR A 655 -0.03 14.98 27.99
N LEU A 656 -0.91 15.45 27.10
CA LEU A 656 -1.97 16.39 27.47
C LEU A 656 -2.96 15.76 28.47
N ALA A 657 -3.38 14.52 28.24
CA ALA A 657 -4.28 13.79 29.13
C ALA A 657 -3.69 13.56 30.52
N GLN A 658 -2.38 13.29 30.61
CA GLN A 658 -1.68 13.13 31.88
C GLN A 658 -1.66 14.44 32.68
N VAL A 659 -1.19 15.54 32.08
CA VAL A 659 -1.15 16.86 32.74
C VAL A 659 -2.56 17.30 33.16
N LEU A 660 -3.58 17.02 32.33
CA LEU A 660 -4.98 17.29 32.67
C LEU A 660 -5.46 16.47 33.88
N CYS A 661 -5.28 15.15 33.90
CA CYS A 661 -5.68 14.29 35.04
C CYS A 661 -4.97 14.72 36.34
N GLU A 662 -3.65 14.95 36.31
CA GLU A 662 -2.87 15.36 37.50
C GLU A 662 -3.28 16.74 38.04
N THR A 663 -3.50 17.73 37.15
CA THR A 663 -3.90 19.08 37.58
C THR A 663 -5.37 19.14 38.02
N LEU A 664 -6.25 18.32 37.44
CA LEU A 664 -7.62 18.15 37.93
C LEU A 664 -7.68 17.50 39.31
N GLU A 665 -6.80 16.54 39.60
CA GLU A 665 -6.72 15.92 40.92
C GLU A 665 -6.41 16.98 42.00
N LEU A 666 -5.47 17.89 41.73
CA LEU A 666 -5.17 19.02 42.61
C LEU A 666 -6.39 19.92 42.84
N LEU A 667 -7.17 20.20 41.79
CA LEU A 667 -8.40 21.00 41.90
C LEU A 667 -9.48 20.29 42.71
N VAL A 668 -9.68 18.98 42.52
CA VAL A 668 -10.59 18.18 43.36
C VAL A 668 -10.17 18.25 44.84
N GLN A 669 -8.87 18.10 45.12
CA GLN A 669 -8.34 18.22 46.48
C GLN A 669 -8.55 19.63 47.07
N ARG A 670 -8.41 20.68 46.26
CA ARG A 670 -8.69 22.07 46.65
C ARG A 670 -10.14 22.25 47.09
N TYR A 671 -11.10 21.90 46.22
CA TYR A 671 -12.51 22.19 46.48
C TYR A 671 -13.14 21.23 47.51
N SER A 672 -12.68 19.99 47.62
CA SER A 672 -13.18 19.05 48.63
C SER A 672 -12.84 19.46 50.06
N ARG A 673 -11.80 20.27 50.26
CA ARG A 673 -11.36 20.81 51.56
C ARG A 673 -11.86 22.23 51.84
N ALA A 674 -12.55 22.86 50.88
CA ALA A 674 -13.02 24.23 51.02
C ALA A 674 -14.11 24.31 52.11
N ARG A 675 -14.00 25.32 52.97
CA ARG A 675 -15.01 25.69 53.99
C ARG A 675 -15.46 27.12 53.75
N PRO A 676 -16.35 27.33 52.77
CA PRO A 676 -16.75 28.67 52.33
C PRO A 676 -17.63 29.37 53.38
N SER A 677 -17.50 30.69 53.46
CA SER A 677 -18.55 31.55 54.00
C SER A 677 -19.75 31.56 53.06
N TYR A 678 -20.91 32.01 53.54
CA TYR A 678 -22.11 32.14 52.70
C TYR A 678 -21.84 32.96 51.41
N LYS A 679 -21.07 34.04 51.50
CA LYS A 679 -20.73 34.91 50.36
C LYS A 679 -19.71 34.32 49.38
N ARG A 680 -19.01 33.25 49.76
CA ARG A 680 -18.00 32.56 48.92
C ARG A 680 -18.53 31.31 48.22
N LEU A 681 -19.77 30.88 48.52
CA LEU A 681 -20.42 29.76 47.82
C LEU A 681 -20.58 30.01 46.31
N SER A 682 -20.83 31.25 45.90
CA SER A 682 -20.92 31.63 44.48
C SER A 682 -19.60 31.41 43.74
N GLN A 683 -18.46 31.70 44.37
CA GLN A 683 -17.13 31.46 43.80
C GLN A 683 -16.91 29.97 43.49
N ILE A 684 -17.23 29.08 44.43
CA ILE A 684 -17.12 27.62 44.22
C ILE A 684 -18.00 27.17 43.05
N ARG A 685 -19.24 27.68 42.99
CA ARG A 685 -20.18 27.35 41.90
C ARG A 685 -19.63 27.77 40.55
N VAL A 686 -19.20 29.03 40.42
CA VAL A 686 -18.66 29.60 39.18
C VAL A 686 -17.40 28.85 38.75
N ASP A 687 -16.45 28.65 39.67
CA ASP A 687 -15.18 27.99 39.38
C ASP A 687 -15.36 26.55 38.91
N ILE A 688 -16.12 25.73 39.64
CA ILE A 688 -16.32 24.33 39.26
C ILE A 688 -17.11 24.24 37.94
N THR A 689 -18.05 25.15 37.69
CA THR A 689 -18.77 25.20 36.41
C THR A 689 -17.82 25.51 35.26
N ALA A 690 -16.97 26.54 35.42
CA ALA A 690 -15.96 26.90 34.43
C ALA A 690 -14.98 25.75 34.18
N LEU A 691 -14.50 25.09 35.25
CA LEU A 691 -13.63 23.92 35.15
C LEU A 691 -14.27 22.82 34.32
N LEU A 692 -15.49 22.41 34.64
CA LEU A 692 -16.17 21.33 33.93
C LEU A 692 -16.43 21.67 32.45
N GLN A 693 -16.75 22.93 32.12
CA GLN A 693 -16.86 23.38 30.73
C GLN A 693 -15.52 23.37 29.99
N CYS A 694 -14.44 23.81 30.65
CA CYS A 694 -13.09 23.75 30.10
C CYS A 694 -12.65 22.32 29.83
N VAL A 695 -12.91 21.39 30.77
CA VAL A 695 -12.58 19.97 30.60
C VAL A 695 -13.41 19.35 29.49
N GLU A 696 -14.73 19.58 29.43
CA GLU A 696 -15.58 19.09 28.33
C GLU A 696 -14.98 19.42 26.97
N HIS A 697 -14.52 20.66 26.80
CA HIS A 697 -13.93 21.06 25.54
C HIS A 697 -12.52 20.44 25.30
N LEU A 698 -11.71 20.23 26.35
CA LEU A 698 -10.42 19.54 26.22
C LEU A 698 -10.59 18.04 25.94
N MET A 699 -11.70 17.42 26.35
CA MET A 699 -11.99 15.99 26.13
C MET A 699 -11.93 15.61 24.65
N TRP A 700 -12.38 16.49 23.75
CA TRP A 700 -12.30 16.29 22.29
C TRP A 700 -10.86 16.17 21.78
N SER A 701 -9.88 16.74 22.48
CA SER A 701 -8.46 16.67 22.12
C SER A 701 -7.74 15.46 22.73
N VAL A 702 -8.23 14.94 23.86
CA VAL A 702 -7.60 13.83 24.59
C VAL A 702 -8.16 12.45 24.24
N CYS A 703 -9.32 12.34 23.60
CA CYS A 703 -9.90 11.07 23.15
C CYS A 703 -9.51 10.74 21.70
N ASP A 704 -9.37 9.46 21.36
CA ASP A 704 -9.17 8.98 19.98
C ASP A 704 -10.46 8.57 19.27
N SER A 705 -11.51 8.26 20.02
CA SER A 705 -12.79 7.79 19.50
C SER A 705 -13.97 8.28 20.34
N ALA A 706 -15.17 8.22 19.74
CA ALA A 706 -16.41 8.51 20.46
C ALA A 706 -16.70 7.48 21.57
N GLU A 707 -16.27 6.23 21.39
CA GLU A 707 -16.40 5.18 22.41
C GLU A 707 -15.57 5.51 23.64
N GLU A 708 -14.30 5.92 23.46
CA GLU A 708 -13.43 6.30 24.58
C GLU A 708 -13.98 7.49 25.38
N LEU A 709 -14.64 8.44 24.71
CA LEU A 709 -15.27 9.61 25.34
C LEU A 709 -16.55 9.25 26.11
N LEU A 710 -17.42 8.41 25.54
CA LEU A 710 -18.76 8.16 26.08
C LEU A 710 -18.81 6.91 26.98
N ARG A 711 -17.90 5.97 26.77
CA ARG A 711 -17.80 4.67 27.45
C ARG A 711 -16.33 4.34 27.72
N PRO A 712 -15.65 5.12 28.58
CA PRO A 712 -14.24 4.91 28.86
C PRO A 712 -13.99 3.53 29.45
N ASP A 713 -12.88 2.90 29.05
CA ASP A 713 -12.46 1.61 29.61
C ASP A 713 -12.11 1.79 31.10
N GLY A 714 -12.71 0.95 31.96
CA GLY A 714 -12.47 0.90 33.40
C GLY A 714 -11.16 0.19 33.77
N ALA A 715 -10.33 -0.18 32.78
CA ALA A 715 -9.04 -0.78 33.02
C ALA A 715 -8.15 0.10 33.94
N PRO A 716 -7.45 -0.50 34.91
CA PRO A 716 -6.56 0.23 35.81
C PRO A 716 -5.45 0.90 35.01
N GLY A 717 -5.37 2.23 35.09
CA GLY A 717 -4.40 3.05 34.35
C GLY A 717 -4.99 3.89 33.22
N SER A 718 -6.28 3.75 32.90
CA SER A 718 -6.97 4.62 31.93
C SER A 718 -7.04 6.06 32.43
N ARG A 719 -6.29 6.96 31.77
CA ARG A 719 -6.28 8.40 32.08
C ARG A 719 -7.60 9.07 31.74
N ILE A 720 -8.29 8.61 30.70
CA ILE A 720 -9.60 9.14 30.33
C ILE A 720 -10.64 8.82 31.40
N TYR A 721 -10.66 7.58 31.89
CA TYR A 721 -11.49 7.19 33.03
C TYR A 721 -11.16 8.02 34.29
N CYS A 722 -9.87 8.25 34.59
CA CYS A 722 -9.45 9.17 35.66
C CYS A 722 -10.13 10.54 35.53
N ILE A 723 -10.06 11.17 34.34
CA ILE A 723 -10.63 12.50 34.10
C ILE A 723 -12.14 12.50 34.32
N HIS A 724 -12.87 11.51 33.80
CA HIS A 724 -14.30 11.37 34.04
C HIS A 724 -14.65 11.24 35.53
N SER A 725 -13.90 10.41 36.26
CA SER A 725 -14.08 10.24 37.71
C SER A 725 -13.83 11.53 38.48
N LEU A 726 -12.74 12.25 38.18
CA LEU A 726 -12.42 13.54 38.79
C LEU A 726 -13.48 14.60 38.49
N CYS A 727 -14.02 14.64 37.27
CA CYS A 727 -15.12 15.56 36.91
C CYS A 727 -16.41 15.27 37.68
N ASN A 728 -16.76 13.99 37.86
CA ASN A 728 -17.91 13.64 38.71
C ASN A 728 -17.68 13.99 40.18
N GLN A 729 -16.45 13.89 40.68
CA GLN A 729 -16.10 14.32 42.03
C GLN A 729 -16.25 15.84 42.17
N LEU A 730 -15.75 16.63 41.21
CA LEU A 730 -15.97 18.09 41.17
C LEU A 730 -17.45 18.44 41.15
N LEU A 731 -18.23 17.77 40.30
CA LEU A 731 -19.68 17.98 40.22
C LEU A 731 -20.38 17.60 41.54
N THR A 732 -19.95 16.52 42.19
CA THR A 732 -20.44 16.12 43.52
C THR A 732 -20.15 17.19 44.57
N ILE A 733 -18.94 17.76 44.57
CA ILE A 733 -18.56 18.85 45.47
C ILE A 733 -19.45 20.08 45.24
N LEU A 734 -19.67 20.49 43.98
CA LEU A 734 -20.58 21.59 43.65
C LEU A 734 -21.99 21.32 44.16
N ILE A 735 -22.53 20.12 43.92
CA ILE A 735 -23.90 19.77 44.29
C ILE A 735 -24.08 19.80 45.81
N ILE A 736 -23.19 19.17 46.57
CA ILE A 736 -23.34 19.06 48.03
C ILE A 736 -23.06 20.39 48.73
N LEU A 737 -22.09 21.18 48.27
CA LEU A 737 -21.75 22.45 48.93
C LEU A 737 -22.71 23.59 48.57
N THR A 738 -23.26 23.62 47.34
CA THR A 738 -23.94 24.82 46.83
C THR A 738 -25.46 24.67 46.61
N SER A 739 -26.02 23.47 46.82
CA SER A 739 -27.46 23.24 46.74
C SER A 739 -28.22 23.88 47.92
N PRO A 740 -29.49 24.29 47.72
CA PRO A 740 -30.34 24.77 48.81
C PRO A 740 -30.49 23.71 49.91
N LEU A 741 -30.37 24.13 51.18
CA LEU A 741 -30.44 23.22 52.34
C LEU A 741 -31.75 22.41 52.37
N ALA A 742 -32.88 23.04 52.04
CA ALA A 742 -34.19 22.38 52.00
C ALA A 742 -34.26 21.24 50.98
N GLU A 743 -33.70 21.44 49.78
CA GLU A 743 -33.65 20.40 48.72
C GLU A 743 -32.71 19.26 49.11
N LEU A 744 -31.55 19.58 49.71
CA LEU A 744 -30.61 18.58 50.20
C LEU A 744 -31.24 17.73 51.31
N HIS A 745 -31.86 18.35 52.31
CA HIS A 745 -32.55 17.63 53.38
C HIS A 745 -33.69 16.74 52.84
N ARG A 746 -34.46 17.22 51.85
CA ARG A 746 -35.54 16.45 51.22
C ARG A 746 -35.05 15.15 50.57
N VAL A 747 -33.86 15.17 49.98
CA VAL A 747 -33.29 14.03 49.24
C VAL A 747 -32.49 13.09 50.14
N PHE A 748 -31.89 13.59 51.23
CA PHE A 748 -31.10 12.82 52.21
C PHE A 748 -31.69 12.70 53.64
N PRO A 749 -33.02 12.48 53.85
CA PRO A 749 -33.64 12.54 55.18
C PRO A 749 -33.54 11.24 56.00
N ALA A 750 -32.96 10.15 55.46
CA ALA A 750 -32.89 8.86 56.15
C ALA A 750 -31.46 8.31 56.15
N GLY A 751 -30.93 8.04 57.34
CA GLY A 751 -29.62 7.41 57.50
C GLY A 751 -29.52 6.14 56.65
N CYS A 752 -28.37 5.96 56.00
CA CYS A 752 -28.03 4.83 55.13
C CYS A 752 -27.96 3.46 55.86
N GLY A 753 -28.70 3.28 56.96
CA GLY A 753 -28.51 2.23 57.97
C GLY A 753 -29.71 1.34 58.28
N SER A 754 -30.80 1.37 57.50
CA SER A 754 -31.83 0.33 57.65
C SER A 754 -32.46 -0.04 56.30
N ARG A 755 -31.76 -0.89 55.56
CA ARG A 755 -32.35 -1.67 54.47
C ARG A 755 -31.97 -3.14 54.64
N GLY A 756 -32.35 -3.69 55.78
CA GLY A 756 -32.46 -5.13 55.98
C GLY A 756 -33.78 -5.61 55.39
N ASP A 757 -33.68 -6.34 54.28
CA ASP A 757 -34.59 -7.37 53.79
C ASP A 757 -36.04 -7.01 53.40
N GLY A 758 -36.46 -7.51 52.23
CA GLY A 758 -37.87 -7.57 51.81
C GLY A 758 -38.42 -6.46 50.91
N SER A 759 -38.34 -6.67 49.59
CA SER A 759 -39.38 -6.27 48.62
C SER A 759 -39.65 -4.76 48.41
N ARG A 760 -38.79 -4.13 47.61
CA ARG A 760 -39.19 -3.40 46.37
C ARG A 760 -37.94 -3.30 45.49
N SER A 761 -37.66 -4.41 44.81
CA SER A 761 -36.78 -4.41 43.64
C SER A 761 -37.48 -3.59 42.56
N VAL A 762 -37.20 -2.29 42.52
CA VAL A 762 -37.14 -1.61 41.24
C VAL A 762 -35.94 -2.24 40.56
N LYS A 763 -36.21 -3.00 39.49
CA LYS A 763 -35.20 -3.60 38.63
C LYS A 763 -34.25 -2.48 38.19
N PHE A 764 -33.08 -2.38 38.82
CA PHE A 764 -31.97 -1.64 38.25
C PHE A 764 -31.41 -2.51 37.14
N SER A 765 -31.61 -2.06 35.91
CA SER A 765 -30.98 -2.62 34.72
C SER A 765 -29.47 -2.60 34.90
N GLU A 766 -28.82 -3.67 34.46
CA GLU A 766 -27.40 -3.71 34.14
C GLU A 766 -27.00 -2.42 33.40
N GLY A 767 -26.07 -1.65 33.95
CA GLY A 767 -25.71 -0.32 33.44
C GLY A 767 -24.76 0.43 34.38
N MET A 768 -23.74 -0.24 34.91
CA MET A 768 -22.72 0.40 35.76
C MET A 768 -21.90 1.45 34.98
N SER A 769 -21.84 1.36 33.65
CA SER A 769 -21.05 2.26 32.78
C SER A 769 -21.68 3.65 32.55
N SER A 770 -22.96 3.85 32.85
CA SER A 770 -23.66 5.11 32.51
C SER A 770 -23.59 6.17 33.62
N GLN A 771 -22.87 5.93 34.73
CA GLN A 771 -22.72 6.91 35.81
C GLN A 771 -21.50 7.81 35.62
N ASP A 772 -20.42 7.27 35.04
CA ASP A 772 -19.13 7.97 34.97
C ASP A 772 -19.09 9.10 33.92
N THR A 773 -20.02 9.10 32.95
CA THR A 773 -20.11 10.15 31.92
C THR A 773 -21.27 11.13 32.15
N LYS A 774 -22.00 11.02 33.27
CA LYS A 774 -23.16 11.88 33.57
C LYS A 774 -22.83 13.37 33.59
N TRP A 775 -21.65 13.75 34.09
CA TRP A 775 -21.24 15.15 34.15
C TRP A 775 -21.28 15.84 32.77
N LEU A 776 -21.02 15.12 31.67
CA LEU A 776 -21.13 15.67 30.32
C LEU A 776 -22.56 16.12 30.00
N SER A 777 -23.55 15.28 30.31
CA SER A 777 -24.98 15.61 30.12
C SER A 777 -25.46 16.76 31.00
N VAL A 778 -24.86 16.92 32.19
CA VAL A 778 -25.18 18.01 33.11
C VAL A 778 -24.61 19.34 32.59
N ILE A 779 -23.40 19.31 32.04
CA ILE A 779 -22.71 20.51 31.58
C ILE A 779 -23.24 20.98 30.23
N ASN A 780 -23.43 20.06 29.28
CA ASN A 780 -23.90 20.34 27.94
C ASN A 780 -25.05 19.39 27.54
N PRO A 781 -26.28 19.63 28.06
CA PRO A 781 -27.44 18.76 27.84
C PRO A 781 -27.94 18.77 26.39
N THR A 782 -27.60 19.80 25.60
CA THR A 782 -27.99 19.89 24.19
C THR A 782 -27.18 18.96 23.30
N LEU A 783 -25.88 18.82 23.58
CA LEU A 783 -25.01 17.89 22.86
C LEU A 783 -25.10 16.46 23.42
N PHE A 784 -24.98 16.30 24.75
CA PHE A 784 -24.95 14.99 25.41
C PHE A 784 -26.33 14.59 25.93
N THR A 785 -27.25 14.30 25.00
CA THR A 785 -28.59 13.80 25.32
C THR A 785 -28.54 12.37 25.86
N GLN A 786 -29.56 11.95 26.62
CA GLN A 786 -29.68 10.56 27.08
C GLN A 786 -29.73 9.57 25.91
N GLU A 787 -30.25 10.00 24.75
CA GLU A 787 -30.27 9.21 23.52
C GLU A 787 -28.86 8.97 22.96
N LEU A 788 -27.99 9.99 22.93
CA LEU A 788 -26.60 9.86 22.49
C LEU A 788 -25.80 8.89 23.39
N LEU A 789 -25.98 8.99 24.71
CA LEU A 789 -25.29 8.13 25.68
C LEU A 789 -25.72 6.66 25.57
N ARG A 790 -26.99 6.43 25.22
CA ARG A 790 -27.56 5.10 25.05
C ARG A 790 -27.21 4.49 23.69
N ASP A 791 -27.51 5.19 22.60
CA ASP A 791 -27.35 4.72 21.22
C ASP A 791 -26.68 5.80 20.35
N PHE A 792 -25.35 5.73 20.23
CA PHE A 792 -24.55 6.74 19.51
C PHE A 792 -24.93 6.84 18.02
N SER A 793 -25.09 5.71 17.34
CA SER A 793 -25.28 5.66 15.89
C SER A 793 -26.59 6.32 15.41
N SER A 794 -27.67 6.21 16.19
CA SER A 794 -28.99 6.75 15.83
C SER A 794 -29.22 8.19 16.31
N SER A 795 -28.44 8.68 17.27
CA SER A 795 -28.68 9.99 17.90
C SER A 795 -28.39 11.16 16.95
N GLU A 796 -29.21 12.21 16.98
CA GLU A 796 -29.05 13.44 16.17
C GLU A 796 -27.67 14.09 16.33
N GLY A 797 -27.15 14.17 17.56
CA GLY A 797 -25.87 14.84 17.88
C GLY A 797 -24.60 14.06 17.51
N SER A 798 -24.69 12.81 17.07
CA SER A 798 -23.51 11.97 16.79
C SER A 798 -22.61 12.49 15.66
N SER A 799 -23.20 13.12 14.63
CA SER A 799 -22.43 13.76 13.55
C SER A 799 -21.60 14.93 14.05
N LEU A 800 -22.13 15.72 14.98
CA LEU A 800 -21.41 16.82 15.61
C LEU A 800 -20.27 16.28 16.49
N CYS A 801 -20.50 15.23 17.27
CA CYS A 801 -19.43 14.59 18.07
C CYS A 801 -18.28 14.06 17.21
N LEU A 802 -18.56 13.41 16.09
CA LEU A 802 -17.52 12.93 15.16
C LEU A 802 -16.73 14.09 14.54
N LEU A 803 -17.41 15.18 14.17
CA LEU A 803 -16.76 16.40 13.69
C LEU A 803 -15.84 17.01 14.76
N GLU A 804 -16.32 17.14 16.00
CA GLU A 804 -15.52 17.71 17.10
C GLU A 804 -14.25 16.87 17.38
N LEU A 805 -14.36 15.55 17.39
CA LEU A 805 -13.22 14.64 17.55
C LEU A 805 -12.23 14.78 16.37
N LEU A 806 -12.74 14.88 15.15
CA LEU A 806 -11.91 14.97 13.95
C LEU A 806 -11.09 16.25 13.92
N VAL A 807 -11.71 17.39 14.27
CA VAL A 807 -11.06 18.70 14.18
C VAL A 807 -10.22 19.02 15.42
N SER A 808 -10.58 18.49 16.59
CA SER A 808 -9.81 18.71 17.82
C SER A 808 -8.53 17.87 17.92
N GLY A 809 -8.37 16.84 17.09
CA GLY A 809 -7.25 15.90 17.14
C GLY A 809 -5.87 16.49 16.75
N PRO A 810 -4.76 15.80 17.10
CA PRO A 810 -3.38 16.22 16.81
C PRO A 810 -2.95 16.14 15.36
N GLY A 811 -3.73 15.52 14.49
CA GLY A 811 -3.37 15.42 13.09
C GLY A 811 -4.39 14.62 12.30
N PHE A 812 -4.05 14.36 11.05
CA PHE A 812 -4.86 13.59 10.13
C PHE A 812 -5.07 12.15 10.63
N ASN A 813 -6.30 11.83 11.03
CA ASN A 813 -6.71 10.47 11.37
C ASN A 813 -7.65 9.93 10.27
N PRO A 814 -7.14 9.12 9.32
CA PRO A 814 -7.96 8.63 8.22
C PRO A 814 -9.09 7.71 8.68
N ALA A 815 -8.95 7.04 9.83
CA ALA A 815 -9.98 6.11 10.33
C ALA A 815 -11.19 6.88 10.84
N LEU A 816 -10.94 7.90 11.66
CA LEU A 816 -11.99 8.78 12.15
C LEU A 816 -12.61 9.60 11.01
N LEU A 817 -11.81 10.02 10.03
CA LEU A 817 -12.32 10.69 8.83
C LEU A 817 -13.28 9.80 8.06
N LEU A 818 -12.89 8.57 7.74
CA LEU A 818 -13.73 7.64 6.98
C LEU A 818 -15.02 7.31 7.77
N GLN A 819 -14.92 7.13 9.08
CA GLN A 819 -16.08 7.00 9.97
C GLN A 819 -17.03 8.20 9.85
N THR A 820 -16.47 9.42 9.91
CA THR A 820 -17.22 10.67 9.87
C THR A 820 -17.90 10.89 8.51
N ILE A 821 -17.20 10.59 7.42
CA ILE A 821 -17.72 10.73 6.05
C ILE A 821 -18.84 9.73 5.77
N LEU A 822 -18.75 8.50 6.27
CA LEU A 822 -19.78 7.47 6.04
C LEU A 822 -20.97 7.57 7.02
N HIS A 823 -20.83 8.34 8.10
CA HIS A 823 -21.86 8.47 9.12
C HIS A 823 -23.13 9.13 8.59
N LYS A 824 -24.30 8.61 9.01
CA LYS A 824 -25.64 9.06 8.61
C LYS A 824 -25.78 9.38 7.12
N ASP A 825 -25.60 8.37 6.28
CA ASP A 825 -25.76 8.49 4.82
C ASP A 825 -24.89 9.60 4.19
N CYS A 826 -23.68 9.82 4.72
CA CYS A 826 -22.76 10.85 4.25
C CYS A 826 -23.23 12.30 4.49
N LEU A 827 -23.96 12.56 5.58
CA LEU A 827 -24.50 13.88 5.91
C LEU A 827 -23.46 15.01 5.82
N LEU A 828 -22.24 14.79 6.32
CA LEU A 828 -21.20 15.83 6.32
C LEU A 828 -20.80 16.25 4.89
N LEU A 829 -20.65 15.27 3.99
CA LEU A 829 -20.36 15.56 2.59
C LEU A 829 -21.54 16.23 1.89
N GLN A 830 -22.78 15.80 2.20
CA GLN A 830 -23.98 16.44 1.66
C GLN A 830 -24.03 17.93 2.04
N ILE A 831 -23.70 18.28 3.29
CA ILE A 831 -23.63 19.68 3.74
C ILE A 831 -22.57 20.43 2.91
N ILE A 832 -21.32 19.96 2.87
CA ILE A 832 -20.23 20.65 2.14
C ILE A 832 -20.58 20.84 0.65
N ILE A 833 -21.07 19.79 -0.02
CA ILE A 833 -21.44 19.86 -1.43
C ILE A 833 -22.62 20.82 -1.65
N SER A 834 -23.66 20.75 -0.80
CA SER A 834 -24.87 21.56 -0.94
C SER A 834 -24.67 23.06 -0.70
N TYR A 835 -23.69 23.45 0.13
CA TYR A 835 -23.32 24.84 0.42
C TYR A 835 -22.13 25.34 -0.42
N SER A 836 -21.59 24.51 -1.31
CA SER A 836 -20.50 24.90 -2.21
C SER A 836 -20.96 25.74 -3.40
N CYS A 837 -20.01 26.45 -4.03
CA CYS A 837 -20.24 27.17 -5.28
C CYS A 837 -20.77 26.26 -6.41
N LEU A 838 -20.57 24.94 -6.32
CA LEU A 838 -21.10 23.95 -7.26
C LEU A 838 -22.64 23.96 -7.31
N CYS A 839 -23.33 24.41 -6.25
CA CYS A 839 -24.80 24.45 -6.21
C CYS A 839 -25.41 25.85 -6.40
N VAL A 840 -24.58 26.89 -6.59
CA VAL A 840 -25.06 28.28 -6.76
C VAL A 840 -25.40 28.53 -8.23
N ASP A 841 -26.60 29.03 -8.49
CA ASP A 841 -27.03 29.47 -9.82
C ASP A 841 -26.23 30.71 -10.25
N GLY A 842 -25.68 30.69 -11.47
CA GLY A 842 -24.78 31.72 -12.01
C GLY A 842 -25.41 33.09 -12.29
N GLY A 843 -26.38 33.52 -11.48
CA GLY A 843 -27.13 34.77 -11.61
C GLY A 843 -26.75 35.88 -10.63
N THR A 844 -25.75 35.68 -9.76
CA THR A 844 -25.32 36.71 -8.78
C THR A 844 -23.86 37.07 -9.06
N GLU A 845 -23.59 38.36 -9.25
CA GLU A 845 -22.29 38.91 -9.64
C GLU A 845 -21.11 38.22 -8.96
N GLU A 846 -20.21 37.66 -9.78
CA GLU A 846 -19.04 36.88 -9.37
C GLU A 846 -18.11 37.71 -8.48
N SER A 847 -17.93 37.30 -7.22
CA SER A 847 -16.74 37.66 -6.46
C SER A 847 -15.55 36.83 -6.99
N PRO A 848 -14.39 37.39 -7.35
CA PRO A 848 -13.41 36.74 -8.22
C PRO A 848 -12.55 35.63 -7.59
N ASN A 849 -12.83 35.20 -6.35
CA ASN A 849 -11.78 34.61 -5.49
C ASN A 849 -12.04 33.19 -4.97
N THR A 850 -12.91 32.39 -5.60
CA THR A 850 -12.92 30.93 -5.36
C THR A 850 -12.74 30.22 -6.69
N PRO A 851 -11.58 29.56 -6.94
CA PRO A 851 -11.36 28.89 -8.21
C PRO A 851 -12.29 27.68 -8.29
N MET A 852 -13.18 27.66 -9.29
CA MET A 852 -14.08 26.54 -9.60
C MET A 852 -13.33 25.18 -9.62
N SER A 853 -12.04 25.19 -10.01
CA SER A 853 -11.18 24.01 -10.04
C SER A 853 -11.04 23.32 -8.68
N ALA A 854 -10.85 24.06 -7.59
CA ALA A 854 -10.64 23.45 -6.27
C ALA A 854 -11.89 22.70 -5.75
N ALA A 855 -13.08 23.17 -6.16
CA ALA A 855 -14.34 22.49 -5.87
C ALA A 855 -14.53 21.23 -6.73
N GLU A 856 -14.08 21.26 -7.98
CA GLU A 856 -14.05 20.09 -8.86
C GLU A 856 -13.06 19.03 -8.35
N ASP A 857 -11.87 19.43 -7.89
CA ASP A 857 -10.86 18.55 -7.29
C ASP A 857 -11.39 17.89 -6.00
N PHE A 858 -12.15 18.63 -5.18
CA PHE A 858 -12.82 18.05 -4.01
C PHE A 858 -13.86 16.99 -4.41
N LEU A 859 -14.63 17.26 -5.47
CA LEU A 859 -15.63 16.31 -5.98
C LEU A 859 -14.97 15.06 -6.56
N GLU A 860 -13.81 15.20 -7.21
CA GLU A 860 -12.96 14.10 -7.64
C GLU A 860 -12.53 13.24 -6.45
N ALA A 861 -12.00 13.85 -5.39
CA ALA A 861 -11.59 13.14 -4.19
C ALA A 861 -12.75 12.38 -3.54
N VAL A 862 -13.93 13.00 -3.44
CA VAL A 862 -15.14 12.35 -2.93
C VAL A 862 -15.56 11.17 -3.82
N PHE A 863 -15.53 11.34 -5.14
CA PHE A 863 -15.88 10.27 -6.08
C PHE A 863 -14.87 9.12 -6.00
N ALA A 864 -13.57 9.39 -6.00
CA ALA A 864 -12.51 8.39 -5.93
C ALA A 864 -12.60 7.53 -4.65
N ILE A 865 -12.84 8.17 -3.49
CA ILE A 865 -12.99 7.46 -2.22
C ILE A 865 -14.31 6.68 -2.18
N LEU A 866 -15.46 7.33 -2.37
CA LEU A 866 -16.76 6.67 -2.19
C LEU A 866 -17.08 5.63 -3.27
N SER A 867 -16.56 5.79 -4.49
CA SER A 867 -16.68 4.75 -5.54
C SER A 867 -15.95 3.48 -5.17
N SER A 868 -14.90 3.57 -4.35
CA SER A 868 -14.06 2.45 -3.95
C SER A 868 -14.62 1.63 -2.78
N VAL A 869 -15.59 2.16 -2.02
CA VAL A 869 -16.14 1.52 -0.81
C VAL A 869 -17.30 0.58 -1.14
N ASN A 870 -16.99 -0.62 -1.60
CA ASN A 870 -17.99 -1.63 -2.01
C ASN A 870 -18.93 -2.10 -0.89
N HIS A 871 -18.51 -2.00 0.37
CA HIS A 871 -19.31 -2.37 1.54
C HIS A 871 -20.49 -1.41 1.79
N PHE A 872 -20.44 -0.19 1.27
CA PHE A 872 -21.46 0.84 1.42
C PHE A 872 -21.88 1.38 0.05
N PRO A 873 -22.57 0.57 -0.78
CA PRO A 873 -22.87 0.92 -2.17
C PRO A 873 -23.74 2.18 -2.32
N ARG A 874 -24.53 2.54 -1.29
CA ARG A 874 -25.38 3.74 -1.33
C ARG A 874 -24.61 5.04 -1.07
N ALA A 875 -23.44 4.98 -0.43
CA ALA A 875 -22.74 6.15 0.10
C ALA A 875 -22.43 7.20 -0.98
N LEU A 876 -21.90 6.77 -2.13
CA LEU A 876 -21.60 7.65 -3.27
C LEU A 876 -22.86 8.36 -3.77
N THR A 877 -23.95 7.61 -3.94
CA THR A 877 -25.20 8.17 -4.46
C THR A 877 -25.82 9.15 -3.46
N ARG A 878 -25.79 8.83 -2.17
CA ARG A 878 -26.31 9.73 -1.11
C ARG A 878 -25.54 11.03 -1.01
N ALA A 879 -24.22 10.99 -1.12
CA ALA A 879 -23.40 12.20 -1.11
C ALA A 879 -23.71 13.13 -2.31
N LEU A 880 -24.03 12.56 -3.49
CA LEU A 880 -24.22 13.31 -4.73
C LEU A 880 -25.69 13.63 -5.06
N GLU A 881 -26.67 12.96 -4.46
CA GLU A 881 -28.10 13.06 -4.83
C GLU A 881 -28.60 14.52 -4.82
N GLY A 882 -28.31 15.27 -3.75
CA GLY A 882 -28.72 16.68 -3.65
C GLY A 882 -28.08 17.58 -4.70
N TYR A 883 -26.83 17.31 -5.11
CA TYR A 883 -26.15 18.03 -6.18
C TYR A 883 -26.75 17.72 -7.56
N LEU A 884 -26.97 16.44 -7.85
CA LEU A 884 -27.54 15.97 -9.12
C LEU A 884 -28.99 16.45 -9.29
N ASP A 885 -29.79 16.46 -8.22
CA ASP A 885 -31.16 16.97 -8.21
C ASP A 885 -31.22 18.48 -8.47
N ARG A 886 -30.44 19.28 -7.74
CA ARG A 886 -30.43 20.76 -7.87
C ARG A 886 -29.95 21.24 -9.23
N ARG A 887 -28.95 20.57 -9.82
CA ARG A 887 -28.40 20.90 -11.15
C ARG A 887 -29.11 20.18 -12.31
N HIS A 888 -30.14 19.37 -12.04
CA HIS A 888 -30.85 18.57 -13.03
C HIS A 888 -29.93 17.70 -13.91
N LEU A 889 -28.90 17.11 -13.31
CA LEU A 889 -27.83 16.42 -14.04
C LEU A 889 -28.13 14.96 -14.39
N TRP A 890 -29.24 14.38 -13.91
CA TRP A 890 -29.58 12.97 -14.16
C TRP A 890 -29.64 12.59 -15.65
N GLU A 891 -30.03 13.51 -16.53
CA GLU A 891 -30.09 13.30 -17.99
C GLU A 891 -28.70 13.05 -18.61
N HIS A 892 -27.63 13.55 -18.00
CA HIS A 892 -26.27 13.36 -18.51
C HIS A 892 -25.81 11.90 -18.42
N PHE A 893 -26.40 11.08 -17.54
CA PHE A 893 -26.11 9.64 -17.49
C PHE A 893 -26.53 8.92 -18.78
N TYR A 894 -27.63 9.34 -19.41
CA TYR A 894 -28.09 8.73 -20.67
C TYR A 894 -27.18 9.12 -21.85
N ASN A 895 -26.69 10.36 -21.85
CA ASN A 895 -25.83 10.92 -22.90
C ASN A 895 -24.33 10.78 -22.61
N LEU A 896 -23.91 10.00 -21.61
CA LEU A 896 -22.51 9.92 -21.15
C LEU A 896 -21.50 9.55 -22.26
N ALA A 897 -21.95 8.76 -23.23
CA ALA A 897 -21.15 8.40 -24.39
C ALA A 897 -20.91 9.63 -25.30
N GLU A 898 -21.91 10.48 -25.54
CA GLU A 898 -21.78 11.62 -26.46
C GLU A 898 -20.74 12.64 -25.96
N THR A 899 -19.76 12.98 -26.79
CA THR A 899 -18.70 13.94 -26.43
C THR A 899 -19.22 15.37 -26.61
N SER A 900 -19.71 15.97 -25.53
CA SER A 900 -20.05 17.40 -25.51
C SER A 900 -18.83 18.24 -25.11
N LYS A 901 -18.79 19.53 -25.49
CA LYS A 901 -17.66 20.44 -25.16
C LYS A 901 -17.70 20.96 -23.71
N GLU A 902 -18.78 20.71 -22.96
CA GLU A 902 -19.02 21.29 -21.63
C GLU A 902 -19.47 20.23 -20.60
N ASP A 903 -18.86 19.03 -20.61
CA ASP A 903 -19.19 18.01 -19.61
C ASP A 903 -18.72 18.43 -18.20
N PRO A 904 -19.60 18.41 -17.17
CA PRO A 904 -19.19 18.67 -15.79
C PRO A 904 -18.11 17.68 -15.33
N ALA A 905 -17.16 18.12 -14.49
CA ALA A 905 -16.03 17.30 -14.04
C ALA A 905 -16.46 15.92 -13.51
N LEU A 906 -17.53 15.85 -12.71
CA LEU A 906 -18.10 14.58 -12.20
C LEU A 906 -18.31 13.52 -13.29
N PHE A 907 -18.86 13.92 -14.44
CA PHE A 907 -19.17 12.98 -15.52
C PHE A 907 -17.94 12.53 -16.29
N LYS A 908 -16.85 13.31 -16.28
CA LYS A 908 -15.54 12.86 -16.79
C LYS A 908 -15.02 11.69 -15.96
N TYR A 909 -15.12 11.77 -14.63
CA TYR A 909 -14.70 10.68 -13.73
C TYR A 909 -15.59 9.43 -13.87
N ILE A 910 -16.92 9.61 -13.91
CA ILE A 910 -17.86 8.50 -14.14
C ILE A 910 -17.58 7.82 -15.49
N LYS A 911 -17.36 8.61 -16.55
CA LYS A 911 -17.01 8.10 -17.87
C LYS A 911 -15.69 7.34 -17.86
N SER A 912 -14.64 7.86 -17.19
CA SER A 912 -13.35 7.17 -17.05
C SER A 912 -13.51 5.78 -16.45
N VAL A 913 -14.22 5.65 -15.32
CA VAL A 913 -14.43 4.36 -14.64
C VAL A 913 -15.20 3.37 -15.52
N VAL A 914 -16.20 3.84 -16.29
CA VAL A 914 -16.95 3.00 -17.22
C VAL A 914 -16.09 2.57 -18.40
N CYS A 915 -15.34 3.48 -19.02
CA CYS A 915 -14.45 3.19 -20.16
C CYS A 915 -13.30 2.26 -19.76
N GLU A 916 -12.63 2.52 -18.63
CA GLU A 916 -11.54 1.70 -18.09
C GLU A 916 -11.94 0.23 -17.91
N SER A 917 -13.18 -0.03 -17.47
CA SER A 917 -13.70 -1.39 -17.33
C SER A 917 -13.67 -2.19 -18.64
N THR A 918 -13.66 -1.51 -19.80
CA THR A 918 -13.67 -2.12 -21.13
C THR A 918 -12.30 -2.21 -21.79
N TYR A 919 -11.24 -1.59 -21.25
CA TYR A 919 -9.92 -1.54 -21.91
C TYR A 919 -9.33 -2.92 -22.23
N LYS A 920 -9.40 -3.88 -21.30
CA LYS A 920 -8.94 -5.25 -21.58
C LYS A 920 -9.72 -5.94 -22.70
N LEU A 921 -11.02 -5.70 -22.74
CA LEU A 921 -11.89 -6.20 -23.79
C LEU A 921 -11.45 -5.60 -25.14
N GLN A 922 -11.21 -4.29 -25.18
CA GLN A 922 -10.75 -3.57 -26.38
C GLN A 922 -9.38 -4.08 -26.87
N ILE A 923 -8.39 -4.22 -25.97
CA ILE A 923 -7.05 -4.73 -26.32
C ILE A 923 -7.13 -6.14 -26.93
N GLN A 924 -7.93 -7.04 -26.34
CA GLN A 924 -8.10 -8.39 -26.89
C GLN A 924 -8.85 -8.39 -28.22
N LEU A 925 -9.83 -7.51 -28.41
CA LEU A 925 -10.52 -7.34 -29.69
C LEU A 925 -9.56 -6.84 -30.77
N VAL A 926 -8.69 -5.87 -30.46
CA VAL A 926 -7.65 -5.40 -31.38
C VAL A 926 -6.70 -6.55 -31.77
N ASN A 927 -6.20 -7.30 -30.78
CA ASN A 927 -5.34 -8.47 -31.04
C ASN A 927 -6.03 -9.53 -31.89
N MET A 928 -7.30 -9.83 -31.62
CA MET A 928 -8.11 -10.78 -32.39
C MET A 928 -8.24 -10.32 -33.85
N MET A 929 -8.46 -9.03 -34.09
CA MET A 929 -8.62 -8.48 -35.43
C MET A 929 -7.30 -8.34 -36.19
N GLN A 930 -6.18 -8.11 -35.51
CA GLN A 930 -4.84 -8.00 -36.12
C GLN A 930 -4.14 -9.36 -36.35
N SER A 931 -4.41 -10.38 -35.53
CA SER A 931 -3.86 -11.73 -35.70
C SER A 931 -4.25 -12.39 -37.02
N CYS A 932 -5.32 -11.90 -37.64
CA CYS A 932 -5.73 -12.26 -38.98
C CYS A 932 -4.85 -11.53 -40.00
N LYS A 933 -3.60 -12.01 -40.18
CA LYS A 933 -2.74 -11.58 -41.27
C LYS A 933 -3.48 -11.77 -42.59
N ASP A 934 -3.83 -10.68 -43.26
CA ASP A 934 -4.03 -10.73 -44.69
C ASP A 934 -2.70 -11.20 -45.29
N PRO A 935 -2.66 -12.26 -46.13
CA PRO A 935 -1.42 -12.73 -46.76
C PRO A 935 -0.92 -11.76 -47.85
N SER A 936 -1.11 -10.45 -47.67
CA SER A 936 -0.77 -9.39 -48.61
C SER A 936 0.42 -8.54 -48.15
N GLY A 937 1.42 -9.16 -47.50
CA GLY A 937 2.72 -8.56 -47.22
C GLY A 937 3.85 -9.42 -47.84
N PRO A 938 4.85 -8.83 -48.52
CA PRO A 938 5.84 -9.56 -49.31
C PRO A 938 6.93 -10.14 -48.39
N LEU A 939 6.60 -11.18 -47.63
CA LEU A 939 7.63 -12.11 -47.15
C LEU A 939 7.86 -13.09 -48.29
N VAL A 940 9.01 -12.96 -48.94
CA VAL A 940 9.48 -13.82 -50.01
C VAL A 940 9.48 -15.27 -49.48
N ARG A 941 8.42 -16.01 -49.76
CA ARG A 941 8.45 -17.48 -49.68
C ARG A 941 9.33 -17.96 -50.82
N GLN A 942 10.61 -18.17 -50.53
CA GLN A 942 11.44 -18.97 -51.41
C GLN A 942 10.88 -20.40 -51.39
N GLN A 943 10.31 -20.84 -52.51
CA GLN A 943 9.95 -22.23 -52.70
C GLN A 943 11.25 -23.06 -52.61
N LEU A 944 11.30 -24.04 -51.73
CA LEU A 944 12.41 -24.99 -51.71
C LEU A 944 12.57 -25.62 -53.12
N PRO A 945 13.79 -25.81 -53.63
CA PRO A 945 14.01 -26.46 -54.91
C PRO A 945 13.38 -27.85 -54.93
N GLU A 946 12.63 -28.16 -56.00
CA GLU A 946 12.02 -29.48 -56.22
C GLU A 946 13.05 -30.64 -56.16
N ASN A 947 14.33 -30.32 -56.41
CA ASN A 947 15.46 -31.24 -56.32
C ASN A 947 15.68 -31.83 -54.93
N ILE A 948 15.32 -31.13 -53.84
CA ILE A 948 15.42 -31.64 -52.46
C ILE A 948 14.16 -32.42 -52.09
N LEU A 949 12.98 -31.90 -52.43
CA LEU A 949 11.69 -32.57 -52.17
C LEU A 949 11.58 -33.92 -52.91
N GLY A 950 12.15 -34.02 -54.11
CA GLY A 950 12.22 -35.27 -54.88
C GLY A 950 13.26 -36.28 -54.40
N LYS A 951 14.15 -35.89 -53.47
CA LYS A 951 15.22 -36.73 -52.88
C LYS A 951 14.90 -37.19 -51.45
N ILE A 952 13.74 -36.83 -50.91
CA ILE A 952 13.25 -37.37 -49.62
C ILE A 952 12.98 -38.88 -49.80
N PRO A 953 13.57 -39.75 -48.95
CA PRO A 953 13.30 -41.18 -49.00
C PRO A 953 11.80 -41.47 -48.96
N LYS A 954 11.30 -42.28 -49.91
CA LYS A 954 9.87 -42.62 -49.99
C LYS A 954 9.35 -43.31 -48.73
N GLU A 955 10.26 -43.97 -48.00
CA GLU A 955 10.02 -44.66 -46.74
C GLU A 955 9.60 -43.72 -45.60
N TRP A 956 9.87 -42.41 -45.72
CA TRP A 956 9.50 -41.42 -44.71
C TRP A 956 8.04 -40.96 -44.84
N ASN A 957 7.32 -41.26 -45.94
CA ASN A 957 5.90 -40.91 -46.14
C ASN A 957 5.57 -39.40 -45.95
N TYR A 958 6.47 -38.51 -46.36
CA TYR A 958 6.28 -37.05 -46.25
C TYR A 958 5.18 -36.53 -47.19
N ILE A 959 4.26 -35.70 -46.68
CA ILE A 959 3.17 -35.08 -47.45
C ILE A 959 3.41 -33.57 -47.56
N ALA A 960 3.68 -33.07 -48.77
CA ALA A 960 3.79 -31.64 -49.01
C ALA A 960 2.43 -30.95 -48.91
N GLN A 961 2.33 -29.88 -48.12
CA GLN A 961 1.09 -29.10 -47.93
C GLN A 961 0.87 -28.13 -49.10
N ASP A 962 -0.11 -28.41 -49.96
CA ASP A 962 -0.67 -27.43 -50.89
C ASP A 962 -1.71 -26.54 -50.18
N GLN A 963 -1.43 -25.24 -50.16
CA GLN A 963 -2.23 -24.25 -49.44
C GLN A 963 -3.48 -23.88 -50.26
N LYS A 964 -4.64 -24.51 -49.97
CA LYS A 964 -5.94 -24.10 -50.51
C LYS A 964 -6.40 -22.77 -49.89
N CYS A 965 -5.98 -21.68 -50.52
CA CYS A 965 -6.47 -20.33 -50.28
C CYS A 965 -7.83 -20.15 -50.96
N ASN A 966 -8.95 -20.43 -50.27
CA ASN A 966 -10.29 -20.06 -50.75
C ASN A 966 -11.29 -19.66 -49.65
N ASP A 967 -10.86 -19.54 -48.37
CA ASP A 967 -11.76 -19.32 -47.23
C ASP A 967 -11.76 -17.89 -46.64
N ILE A 968 -11.11 -16.91 -47.30
CA ILE A 968 -10.84 -15.58 -46.72
C ILE A 968 -12.15 -14.81 -46.38
N ASN A 969 -13.16 -14.80 -47.26
CA ASN A 969 -14.42 -14.08 -47.01
C ASN A 969 -15.34 -14.76 -45.98
N LYS A 970 -15.24 -16.09 -45.81
CA LYS A 970 -15.92 -16.80 -44.70
C LYS A 970 -15.19 -16.59 -43.39
N SER A 971 -13.85 -16.48 -43.43
CA SER A 971 -13.03 -16.26 -42.24
C SER A 971 -13.33 -14.91 -41.56
N SER A 972 -13.49 -13.83 -42.34
CA SER A 972 -13.77 -12.49 -41.80
C SER A 972 -15.14 -12.38 -41.12
N MET A 973 -16.20 -12.95 -41.71
CA MET A 973 -17.52 -13.00 -41.05
C MET A 973 -17.51 -13.88 -39.80
N ASN A 974 -16.80 -15.01 -39.82
CA ASN A 974 -16.66 -15.87 -38.64
C ASN A 974 -15.90 -15.18 -37.50
N LEU A 975 -14.88 -14.37 -37.83
CA LEU A 975 -14.13 -13.56 -36.88
C LEU A 975 -15.01 -12.50 -36.18
N VAL A 976 -15.86 -11.79 -36.92
CA VAL A 976 -16.79 -10.81 -36.30
C VAL A 976 -17.85 -11.51 -35.44
N ILE A 977 -18.34 -12.69 -35.84
CA ILE A 977 -19.24 -13.51 -35.01
C ILE A 977 -18.53 -13.99 -33.73
N GLN A 978 -17.25 -14.38 -33.82
CA GLN A 978 -16.43 -14.75 -32.66
C GLN A 978 -16.19 -13.56 -31.74
N ALA A 979 -15.92 -12.37 -32.27
CA ALA A 979 -15.75 -11.15 -31.49
C ALA A 979 -17.04 -10.72 -30.78
N LEU A 980 -18.20 -10.78 -31.44
CA LEU A 980 -19.49 -10.56 -30.79
C LEU A 980 -19.73 -11.58 -29.67
N SER A 981 -19.43 -12.85 -29.93
CA SER A 981 -19.52 -13.92 -28.93
C SER A 981 -18.59 -13.65 -27.74
N PHE A 982 -17.39 -13.14 -27.98
CA PHE A 982 -16.44 -12.75 -26.94
C PHE A 982 -17.01 -11.62 -26.07
N ILE A 983 -17.49 -10.53 -26.67
CA ILE A 983 -18.07 -9.38 -25.95
C ILE A 983 -19.21 -9.84 -25.03
N PHE A 984 -20.20 -10.56 -25.56
CA PHE A 984 -21.35 -10.99 -24.74
C PHE A 984 -20.98 -12.03 -23.67
N THR A 985 -19.93 -12.84 -23.89
CA THR A 985 -19.45 -13.81 -22.90
C THR A 985 -18.79 -13.12 -21.71
N HIS A 986 -18.00 -12.06 -21.97
CA HIS A 986 -17.27 -11.33 -20.93
C HIS A 986 -18.06 -10.17 -20.31
N LEU A 987 -19.21 -9.78 -20.89
CA LEU A 987 -20.04 -8.68 -20.40
C LEU A 987 -20.43 -8.78 -18.91
N PRO A 988 -20.85 -9.94 -18.36
CA PRO A 988 -21.10 -10.07 -16.92
C PRO A 988 -19.85 -9.80 -16.08
N SER A 989 -18.68 -10.27 -16.51
CA SER A 989 -17.40 -10.02 -15.83
C SER A 989 -17.00 -8.54 -15.89
N THR A 990 -17.21 -7.88 -17.02
CA THR A 990 -17.00 -6.42 -17.18
C THR A 990 -17.92 -5.60 -16.27
N ILE A 991 -19.17 -6.03 -16.07
CA ILE A 991 -20.06 -5.37 -15.10
C ILE A 991 -19.64 -5.69 -13.65
N ALA A 992 -19.16 -6.90 -13.38
CA ALA A 992 -18.67 -7.30 -12.07
C ALA A 992 -17.38 -6.57 -11.66
N SER A 993 -16.55 -6.13 -12.62
CA SER A 993 -15.35 -5.33 -12.34
C SER A 993 -15.66 -3.88 -11.96
N LEU A 994 -16.85 -3.37 -12.30
CA LEU A 994 -17.26 -2.03 -11.88
C LEU A 994 -17.58 -1.99 -10.38
N PRO A 995 -17.16 -0.92 -9.67
CA PRO A 995 -17.45 -0.79 -8.25
C PRO A 995 -18.96 -0.77 -7.96
N LEU A 996 -19.36 -1.41 -6.85
CA LEU A 996 -20.76 -1.48 -6.43
C LEU A 996 -21.41 -0.08 -6.25
N PRO A 997 -20.73 0.94 -5.69
CA PRO A 997 -21.32 2.27 -5.56
C PRO A 997 -21.64 2.92 -6.91
N VAL A 998 -20.83 2.69 -7.94
CA VAL A 998 -21.09 3.17 -9.31
C VAL A 998 -22.28 2.42 -9.90
N ARG A 999 -22.34 1.09 -9.75
CA ARG A 999 -23.49 0.28 -10.21
C ARG A 999 -24.81 0.76 -9.57
N PHE A 1000 -24.79 1.07 -8.28
CA PHE A 1000 -25.95 1.60 -7.56
C PHE A 1000 -26.38 2.99 -8.07
N LEU A 1001 -25.42 3.89 -8.32
CA LEU A 1001 -25.68 5.22 -8.88
C LEU A 1001 -26.45 5.15 -10.20
N PHE A 1002 -26.06 4.24 -11.11
CA PHE A 1002 -26.76 4.04 -12.38
C PHE A 1002 -28.18 3.46 -12.22
N ILE A 1003 -28.45 2.66 -11.18
CA ILE A 1003 -29.80 2.15 -10.89
C ILE A 1003 -30.70 3.28 -10.42
N VAL A 1004 -30.19 4.16 -9.54
CA VAL A 1004 -30.94 5.34 -9.10
C VAL A 1004 -31.19 6.28 -10.28
N ALA A 1005 -30.20 6.51 -11.13
CA ALA A 1005 -30.37 7.29 -12.35
C ALA A 1005 -31.43 6.67 -13.28
N GLU A 1006 -31.44 5.35 -13.51
CA GLU A 1006 -32.47 4.67 -14.32
C GLU A 1006 -33.89 4.92 -13.78
N LYS A 1007 -34.07 4.95 -12.44
CA LYS A 1007 -35.37 5.26 -11.82
C LYS A 1007 -35.79 6.71 -12.02
N ARG A 1008 -34.84 7.65 -12.07
CA ARG A 1008 -35.11 9.09 -12.29
C ARG A 1008 -35.38 9.39 -13.78
N LEU A 1009 -34.84 8.60 -14.71
CA LEU A 1009 -34.98 8.74 -16.17
C LEU A 1009 -36.25 8.09 -16.74
N SER A 1010 -37.43 8.52 -16.28
CA SER A 1010 -38.71 7.94 -16.69
C SER A 1010 -38.99 8.02 -18.21
N GLN A 1011 -38.40 9.00 -18.92
CA GLN A 1011 -38.61 9.19 -20.35
C GLN A 1011 -37.96 8.12 -21.25
N HIS A 1012 -36.89 7.46 -20.79
CA HIS A 1012 -36.18 6.41 -21.53
C HIS A 1012 -36.56 4.98 -21.11
N ALA A 1013 -37.55 4.83 -20.22
CA ALA A 1013 -37.91 3.55 -19.60
C ALA A 1013 -38.23 2.41 -20.60
N LYS A 1014 -38.76 2.73 -21.80
CA LYS A 1014 -39.05 1.73 -22.84
C LYS A 1014 -37.78 1.13 -23.45
N GLN A 1015 -36.76 1.94 -23.71
CA GLN A 1015 -35.49 1.52 -24.31
C GLN A 1015 -34.63 0.75 -23.30
N LEU A 1016 -34.64 1.20 -22.04
CA LEU A 1016 -33.85 0.59 -20.97
C LEU A 1016 -34.49 -0.69 -20.41
N ARG A 1017 -35.72 -1.05 -20.84
CA ARG A 1017 -36.49 -2.16 -20.26
C ARG A 1017 -35.83 -3.52 -20.41
N SER A 1018 -35.00 -3.76 -21.41
CA SER A 1018 -34.28 -5.04 -21.59
C SER A 1018 -32.85 -4.98 -21.09
N THR A 1019 -32.17 -3.86 -21.33
CA THR A 1019 -30.72 -3.72 -21.15
C THR A 1019 -30.35 -3.08 -19.81
N GLY A 1020 -31.13 -2.12 -19.30
CA GLY A 1020 -30.78 -1.27 -18.15
C GLY A 1020 -29.78 -0.17 -18.52
N LEU A 1021 -29.72 0.90 -17.72
CA LEU A 1021 -28.94 2.11 -18.04
C LEU A 1021 -27.44 1.87 -18.10
N LEU A 1022 -26.87 1.16 -17.11
CA LEU A 1022 -25.42 0.93 -17.05
C LEU A 1022 -24.92 0.12 -18.26
N LEU A 1023 -25.60 -0.97 -18.59
CA LEU A 1023 -25.26 -1.82 -19.74
C LEU A 1023 -25.42 -1.08 -21.06
N TRP A 1024 -26.45 -0.24 -21.16
CA TRP A 1024 -26.68 0.61 -22.32
C TRP A 1024 -25.50 1.58 -22.54
N VAL A 1025 -25.11 2.31 -21.49
CA VAL A 1025 -24.01 3.27 -21.54
C VAL A 1025 -22.68 2.59 -21.80
N LEU A 1026 -22.38 1.48 -21.12
CA LEU A 1026 -21.14 0.73 -21.30
C LEU A 1026 -20.96 0.25 -22.75
N LEU A 1027 -22.02 -0.30 -23.34
CA LEU A 1027 -21.96 -0.76 -24.73
C LEU A 1027 -21.89 0.39 -25.72
N LEU A 1028 -22.48 1.55 -25.42
CA LEU A 1028 -22.32 2.77 -26.23
C LEU A 1028 -20.91 3.33 -26.18
N CYS A 1029 -20.30 3.40 -24.99
CA CYS A 1029 -18.89 3.78 -24.84
C CYS A 1029 -17.98 2.82 -25.62
N LEU A 1030 -18.21 1.51 -25.50
CA LEU A 1030 -17.48 0.51 -26.28
C LEU A 1030 -17.64 0.72 -27.79
N CYS A 1031 -18.84 1.00 -28.28
CA CYS A 1031 -19.07 1.30 -29.70
C CYS A 1031 -18.26 2.51 -30.18
N GLN A 1032 -18.24 3.60 -29.41
CA GLN A 1032 -17.47 4.81 -29.77
C GLN A 1032 -15.96 4.55 -29.74
N ASP A 1033 -15.47 3.84 -28.74
CA ASP A 1033 -14.06 3.49 -28.64
C ASP A 1033 -13.64 2.56 -29.80
N LEU A 1034 -14.52 1.63 -30.21
CA LEU A 1034 -14.29 0.76 -31.37
C LEU A 1034 -14.26 1.52 -32.72
N GLU A 1035 -14.98 2.63 -32.83
CA GLU A 1035 -14.99 3.50 -34.01
C GLU A 1035 -13.80 4.47 -34.03
N ASN A 1036 -13.24 4.82 -32.87
CA ASN A 1036 -12.10 5.71 -32.73
C ASN A 1036 -10.77 4.94 -32.88
N GLY A 1037 -10.36 4.73 -34.14
CA GLY A 1037 -9.13 4.01 -34.47
C GLY A 1037 -7.86 4.57 -33.81
N ASP A 1038 -7.78 5.89 -33.60
CA ASP A 1038 -6.59 6.53 -33.03
C ASP A 1038 -6.47 6.27 -31.52
N ALA A 1039 -7.60 6.25 -30.80
CA ALA A 1039 -7.63 5.88 -29.38
C ALA A 1039 -7.21 4.41 -29.16
N LEU A 1040 -7.64 3.51 -30.05
CA LEU A 1040 -7.26 2.10 -29.99
C LEU A 1040 -5.78 1.87 -30.35
N GLU A 1041 -5.21 2.65 -31.26
CA GLU A 1041 -3.76 2.60 -31.56
C GLU A 1041 -2.93 2.99 -30.33
N HIS A 1042 -3.35 4.05 -29.62
CA HIS A 1042 -2.72 4.45 -28.37
C HIS A 1042 -2.89 3.41 -27.25
N LEU A 1043 -4.08 2.83 -27.09
CA LEU A 1043 -4.37 1.79 -26.08
C LEU A 1043 -3.64 0.47 -26.32
N SER A 1044 -3.51 0.04 -27.57
CA SER A 1044 -2.85 -1.22 -27.95
C SER A 1044 -1.33 -1.08 -28.14
N GLY A 1045 -0.83 0.15 -28.32
CA GLY A 1045 0.56 0.44 -28.62
C GLY A 1045 1.00 0.02 -30.03
N GLN A 1046 0.05 -0.38 -30.90
CA GLN A 1046 0.34 -0.89 -32.24
C GLN A 1046 -0.50 -0.14 -33.30
N PRO A 1047 0.08 0.19 -34.48
CA PRO A 1047 -0.68 0.81 -35.57
C PRO A 1047 -1.73 -0.17 -36.11
N LEU A 1048 -2.97 0.31 -36.28
CA LEU A 1048 -4.09 -0.51 -36.72
C LEU A 1048 -4.16 -0.53 -38.25
N GLU A 1049 -4.04 -1.70 -38.84
CA GLU A 1049 -4.22 -1.89 -40.28
C GLU A 1049 -5.64 -1.47 -40.72
N ARG A 1050 -5.76 -0.95 -41.96
CA ARG A 1050 -7.05 -0.48 -42.51
C ARG A 1050 -8.13 -1.58 -42.45
N GLY A 1051 -7.77 -2.84 -42.75
CA GLY A 1051 -8.69 -3.96 -42.67
C GLY A 1051 -9.13 -4.31 -41.24
N ALA A 1052 -8.32 -4.03 -40.22
CA ALA A 1052 -8.73 -4.16 -38.82
C ALA A 1052 -9.70 -3.03 -38.41
N LYS A 1053 -9.44 -1.79 -38.82
CA LYS A 1053 -10.34 -0.64 -38.57
C LYS A 1053 -11.74 -0.88 -39.18
N ASP A 1054 -11.81 -1.38 -40.41
CA ASP A 1054 -13.09 -1.68 -41.07
C ASP A 1054 -13.87 -2.81 -40.37
N ARG A 1055 -13.16 -3.82 -39.84
CA ARG A 1055 -13.77 -4.92 -39.06
C ARG A 1055 -14.26 -4.48 -37.69
N LEU A 1056 -13.52 -3.62 -36.99
CA LEU A 1056 -13.93 -3.02 -35.72
C LEU A 1056 -15.13 -2.08 -35.89
N GLY A 1057 -15.16 -1.29 -36.96
CA GLY A 1057 -16.35 -0.49 -37.33
C GLY A 1057 -17.58 -1.34 -37.61
N LEU A 1058 -17.42 -2.47 -38.34
CA LEU A 1058 -18.51 -3.44 -38.55
C LEU A 1058 -18.99 -4.08 -37.23
N LEU A 1059 -18.07 -4.36 -36.30
CA LEU A 1059 -18.39 -4.87 -34.96
C LEU A 1059 -19.21 -3.84 -34.15
N SER A 1060 -18.82 -2.56 -34.17
CA SER A 1060 -19.59 -1.47 -33.55
C SER A 1060 -21.02 -1.39 -34.10
N GLU A 1061 -21.18 -1.39 -35.44
CA GLU A 1061 -22.51 -1.35 -36.08
C GLU A 1061 -23.37 -2.55 -35.67
N CYS A 1062 -22.78 -3.75 -35.55
CA CYS A 1062 -23.51 -4.94 -35.08
C CYS A 1062 -23.98 -4.81 -33.62
N LEU A 1063 -23.18 -4.21 -32.75
CA LEU A 1063 -23.54 -3.95 -31.34
C LEU A 1063 -24.66 -2.90 -31.22
N GLN A 1064 -24.56 -1.79 -31.97
CA GLN A 1064 -25.60 -0.75 -31.99
C GLN A 1064 -26.96 -1.31 -32.44
N VAL A 1065 -26.97 -2.12 -33.50
CA VAL A 1065 -28.19 -2.80 -33.98
C VAL A 1065 -28.74 -3.77 -32.92
N SER A 1066 -27.87 -4.47 -32.20
CA SER A 1066 -28.27 -5.38 -31.11
C SER A 1066 -28.89 -4.65 -29.91
N LEU A 1067 -28.54 -3.37 -29.71
CA LEU A 1067 -29.11 -2.49 -28.70
C LEU A 1067 -30.43 -1.82 -29.14
N GLY A 1068 -30.80 -1.88 -30.42
CA GLY A 1068 -31.95 -1.15 -30.96
C GLY A 1068 -31.68 0.34 -31.22
N GLN A 1069 -30.42 0.76 -31.22
CA GLN A 1069 -29.96 2.05 -31.72
C GLN A 1069 -29.80 1.93 -33.25
N GLN A 1070 -30.74 2.48 -34.03
CA GLN A 1070 -30.59 2.53 -35.49
C GLN A 1070 -30.84 3.94 -36.02
N LYS A 1071 -29.79 4.53 -36.62
CA LYS A 1071 -29.90 5.65 -37.55
C LYS A 1071 -30.03 5.07 -38.98
N GLY A 1072 -31.20 4.54 -39.35
CA GLY A 1072 -31.51 4.06 -40.72
C GLY A 1072 -31.51 2.53 -40.90
N VAL A 1073 -31.58 2.07 -42.17
CA VAL A 1073 -31.67 0.63 -42.53
C VAL A 1073 -30.30 -0.03 -42.36
N PRO A 1074 -30.16 -1.14 -41.60
CA PRO A 1074 -28.88 -1.79 -41.37
C PRO A 1074 -28.26 -2.34 -42.65
N LYS A 1075 -26.93 -2.28 -42.75
CA LYS A 1075 -26.21 -2.89 -43.87
C LYS A 1075 -26.54 -4.39 -43.97
N PRO A 1076 -26.66 -4.97 -45.18
CA PRO A 1076 -26.97 -6.38 -45.36
C PRO A 1076 -25.93 -7.30 -44.69
N LEU A 1077 -24.68 -6.84 -44.58
CA LEU A 1077 -23.61 -7.57 -43.91
C LEU A 1077 -23.86 -7.73 -42.40
N VAL A 1078 -24.38 -6.69 -41.74
CA VAL A 1078 -24.72 -6.71 -40.30
C VAL A 1078 -25.83 -7.73 -40.02
N HIS A 1079 -26.87 -7.76 -40.87
CA HIS A 1079 -27.93 -8.78 -40.76
C HIS A 1079 -27.40 -10.20 -40.91
N LYS A 1080 -26.48 -10.45 -41.85
CA LYS A 1080 -25.87 -11.78 -42.04
C LYS A 1080 -25.03 -12.20 -40.83
N VAL A 1081 -24.27 -11.29 -40.22
CA VAL A 1081 -23.47 -11.56 -39.02
C VAL A 1081 -24.37 -11.88 -37.82
N LEU A 1082 -25.40 -11.07 -37.58
CA LEU A 1082 -26.35 -11.30 -36.47
C LEU A 1082 -27.19 -12.55 -36.67
N GLN A 1083 -27.65 -12.82 -37.90
CA GLN A 1083 -28.33 -14.06 -38.25
C GLN A 1083 -27.40 -15.27 -38.05
N GLY A 1084 -26.14 -15.16 -38.48
CA GLY A 1084 -25.14 -16.22 -38.27
C GLY A 1084 -24.81 -16.46 -36.79
N LEU A 1085 -24.88 -15.42 -35.95
CA LEU A 1085 -24.77 -15.56 -34.50
C LEU A 1085 -26.00 -16.26 -33.90
N GLU A 1086 -27.21 -15.89 -34.30
CA GLU A 1086 -28.46 -16.51 -33.82
C GLU A 1086 -28.60 -17.97 -34.29
N GLU A 1087 -28.20 -18.27 -35.52
CA GLU A 1087 -28.17 -19.64 -36.07
C GLU A 1087 -27.16 -20.52 -35.31
N LYS A 1088 -26.00 -19.97 -34.95
CA LYS A 1088 -24.98 -20.68 -34.14
C LYS A 1088 -25.37 -20.77 -32.66
N ARG A 1089 -26.06 -19.76 -32.11
CA ARG A 1089 -26.35 -19.62 -30.67
C ARG A 1089 -27.74 -18.99 -30.42
N PRO A 1090 -28.83 -19.76 -30.52
CA PRO A 1090 -30.18 -19.22 -30.40
C PRO A 1090 -30.48 -18.69 -29.00
N LYS A 1091 -31.06 -17.49 -28.91
CA LYS A 1091 -31.41 -16.76 -27.66
C LYS A 1091 -30.25 -16.47 -26.70
N TRP A 1092 -29.02 -16.85 -27.03
CA TRP A 1092 -27.88 -16.78 -26.14
C TRP A 1092 -27.49 -15.34 -25.78
N THR A 1093 -27.52 -14.43 -26.76
CA THR A 1093 -27.25 -13.00 -26.55
C THR A 1093 -28.20 -12.38 -25.51
N SER A 1094 -29.49 -12.70 -25.61
CA SER A 1094 -30.51 -12.23 -24.66
C SER A 1094 -30.28 -12.79 -23.23
N LEU A 1095 -29.82 -14.03 -23.13
CA LEU A 1095 -29.47 -14.66 -21.85
C LEU A 1095 -28.25 -14.00 -21.22
N GLN A 1096 -27.22 -13.67 -21.99
CA GLN A 1096 -26.02 -12.99 -21.47
C GLN A 1096 -26.33 -11.57 -20.99
N LEU A 1097 -27.14 -10.82 -21.74
CA LEU A 1097 -27.62 -9.50 -21.31
C LEU A 1097 -28.43 -9.60 -20.01
N GLN A 1098 -29.29 -10.61 -19.88
CA GLN A 1098 -30.03 -10.84 -18.64
C GLN A 1098 -29.13 -11.24 -17.47
N LYS A 1099 -28.10 -12.07 -17.69
CA LYS A 1099 -27.09 -12.42 -16.68
C LYS A 1099 -26.34 -11.18 -16.19
N ALA A 1100 -25.87 -10.34 -17.12
CA ALA A 1100 -25.19 -9.10 -16.77
C ALA A 1100 -26.13 -8.13 -16.02
N ARG A 1101 -27.39 -8.02 -16.43
CA ARG A 1101 -28.36 -7.15 -15.75
C ARG A 1101 -28.70 -7.60 -14.32
N LYS A 1102 -28.68 -8.90 -14.04
CA LYS A 1102 -28.90 -9.43 -12.67
C LYS A 1102 -27.88 -8.90 -11.67
N LEU A 1103 -26.68 -8.53 -12.12
CA LEU A 1103 -25.66 -7.90 -11.29
C LEU A 1103 -26.09 -6.49 -10.86
N CYS A 1104 -26.91 -5.79 -11.62
CA CYS A 1104 -27.44 -4.46 -11.29
C CYS A 1104 -28.84 -4.49 -10.66
N CYS A 1105 -29.18 -5.55 -9.92
CA CYS A 1105 -30.47 -5.65 -9.22
C CYS A 1105 -30.38 -5.21 -7.76
N GLU A 1106 -31.42 -4.57 -7.23
CA GLU A 1106 -31.47 -4.07 -5.84
C GLU A 1106 -31.15 -5.14 -4.80
N SER A 1107 -31.58 -6.39 -5.05
CA SER A 1107 -31.32 -7.55 -4.19
C SER A 1107 -29.84 -7.88 -3.99
N VAL A 1108 -28.94 -7.43 -4.87
CA VAL A 1108 -27.49 -7.62 -4.73
C VAL A 1108 -26.97 -6.71 -3.62
N PHE A 1109 -27.41 -5.45 -3.59
CA PHE A 1109 -26.98 -4.44 -2.62
C PHE A 1109 -27.58 -4.69 -1.24
N GLU A 1110 -28.85 -5.11 -1.19
CA GLU A 1110 -29.48 -5.52 0.08
C GLU A 1110 -28.74 -6.69 0.73
N ARG A 1111 -28.20 -7.63 -0.06
CA ARG A 1111 -27.43 -8.79 0.44
C ARG A 1111 -26.08 -8.38 1.03
N VAL A 1112 -25.41 -7.41 0.41
CA VAL A 1112 -24.14 -6.84 0.90
C VAL A 1112 -24.35 -6.12 2.22
N GLU A 1113 -25.41 -5.31 2.32
CA GLU A 1113 -25.74 -4.58 3.55
C GLU A 1113 -26.26 -5.53 4.67
N SER A 1114 -27.10 -6.51 4.33
CA SER A 1114 -27.70 -7.45 5.31
C SER A 1114 -26.77 -8.58 5.76
N GLY A 1115 -25.80 -8.99 4.93
CA GLY A 1115 -24.76 -9.94 5.34
C GLY A 1115 -23.94 -9.46 6.53
N SER A 1116 -23.93 -8.14 6.78
CA SER A 1116 -23.30 -7.53 7.95
C SER A 1116 -24.15 -7.55 9.23
N ALA A 1117 -25.46 -7.84 9.12
CA ALA A 1117 -26.44 -7.76 10.21
C ALA A 1117 -26.83 -9.12 10.82
N GLN A 1118 -26.40 -10.24 10.20
CA GLN A 1118 -26.89 -11.57 10.59
C GLN A 1118 -26.18 -12.20 11.80
N ASP A 1119 -25.13 -11.57 12.36
CA ASP A 1119 -24.31 -12.18 13.42
C ASP A 1119 -24.62 -11.69 14.86
N ARG A 1120 -25.57 -10.79 15.06
CA ARG A 1120 -26.24 -10.42 16.33
C ARG A 1120 -27.16 -9.25 16.01
N GLY A 1121 -28.39 -9.24 16.53
CA GLY A 1121 -29.42 -8.23 16.25
C GLY A 1121 -29.13 -6.81 16.76
N VAL A 1122 -27.99 -6.24 16.39
CA VAL A 1122 -27.54 -4.86 16.62
C VAL A 1122 -27.38 -4.22 15.23
N PRO A 1123 -27.78 -2.95 15.03
CA PRO A 1123 -27.52 -2.24 13.77
C PRO A 1123 -26.05 -2.36 13.39
N ALA A 1124 -25.74 -2.45 12.10
CA ALA A 1124 -24.39 -2.67 11.59
C ALA A 1124 -23.43 -1.52 11.99
N GLU A 1125 -22.91 -1.57 13.22
CA GLU A 1125 -21.86 -0.68 13.65
C GLU A 1125 -20.61 -0.98 12.83
N LEU A 1126 -20.07 0.09 12.23
CA LEU A 1126 -18.76 0.08 11.58
C LEU A 1126 -17.71 -0.16 12.66
N THR A 1127 -17.42 -1.43 12.94
CA THR A 1127 -16.37 -1.78 13.90
C THR A 1127 -15.04 -1.20 13.43
N GLU A 1128 -14.19 -0.79 14.38
CA GLU A 1128 -12.89 -0.19 14.07
C GLU A 1128 -12.05 -1.06 13.13
N HIS A 1129 -12.14 -2.39 13.27
CA HIS A 1129 -11.49 -3.35 12.38
C HIS A 1129 -11.95 -3.22 10.92
N LYS A 1130 -13.26 -3.08 10.67
CA LYS A 1130 -13.79 -2.89 9.31
C LYS A 1130 -13.30 -1.59 8.69
N ILE A 1131 -13.27 -0.51 9.48
CA ILE A 1131 -12.74 0.78 9.02
C ILE A 1131 -11.25 0.65 8.65
N ARG A 1132 -10.45 0.01 9.51
CA ARG A 1132 -9.02 -0.22 9.24
C ARG A 1132 -8.78 -1.06 7.98
N GLN A 1133 -9.61 -2.09 7.74
CA GLN A 1133 -9.54 -2.89 6.52
C GLN A 1133 -9.87 -2.06 5.27
N LEU A 1134 -10.97 -1.30 5.30
CA LEU A 1134 -11.34 -0.39 4.21
C LEU A 1134 -10.25 0.63 3.90
N LEU A 1135 -9.62 1.18 4.95
CA LEU A 1135 -8.52 2.13 4.77
C LEU A 1135 -7.30 1.52 4.10
N LEU A 1136 -6.96 0.28 4.43
CA LEU A 1136 -5.86 -0.41 3.77
C LEU A 1136 -6.12 -0.54 2.26
N GLU A 1137 -7.34 -0.95 1.89
CA GLU A 1137 -7.78 -1.05 0.49
C GLU A 1137 -7.74 0.31 -0.23
N LEU A 1138 -8.19 1.39 0.43
CA LEU A 1138 -8.18 2.74 -0.14
C LEU A 1138 -6.76 3.29 -0.32
N CYS A 1139 -5.90 3.13 0.68
CA CYS A 1139 -4.52 3.64 0.65
C CYS A 1139 -3.62 2.90 -0.35
N HIS A 1140 -3.94 1.65 -0.71
CA HIS A 1140 -3.24 0.92 -1.77
C HIS A 1140 -3.57 1.43 -3.19
N ARG A 1141 -4.65 2.19 -3.37
CA ARG A 1141 -5.01 2.78 -4.67
C ARG A 1141 -4.20 4.05 -4.93
N ALA A 1142 -3.90 4.30 -6.21
CA ALA A 1142 -3.22 5.52 -6.64
C ALA A 1142 -3.97 6.77 -6.15
N GLY A 1143 -3.27 7.67 -5.44
CA GLY A 1143 -3.84 8.90 -4.91
C GLY A 1143 -4.78 8.75 -3.70
N GLY A 1144 -5.13 7.53 -3.23
CA GLY A 1144 -6.14 7.33 -2.18
C GLY A 1144 -5.86 8.10 -0.87
N SER A 1145 -4.60 8.12 -0.43
CA SER A 1145 -4.19 8.88 0.75
C SER A 1145 -4.23 10.40 0.55
N GLN A 1146 -3.94 10.89 -0.67
CA GLN A 1146 -4.03 12.29 -1.05
C GLN A 1146 -5.49 12.76 -1.06
N HIS A 1147 -6.40 11.99 -1.67
CA HIS A 1147 -7.83 12.28 -1.68
C HIS A 1147 -8.42 12.36 -0.26
N LEU A 1148 -8.06 11.42 0.64
CA LEU A 1148 -8.51 11.49 2.04
C LEU A 1148 -7.98 12.74 2.75
N ARG A 1149 -6.72 13.14 2.52
CA ARG A 1149 -6.15 14.38 3.08
C ARG A 1149 -6.86 15.62 2.56
N GLN A 1150 -7.19 15.66 1.27
CA GLN A 1150 -7.92 16.77 0.66
C GLN A 1150 -9.33 16.93 1.24
N ILE A 1151 -10.05 15.82 1.44
CA ILE A 1151 -11.37 15.85 2.07
C ILE A 1151 -11.26 16.31 3.53
N HIS A 1152 -10.29 15.78 4.28
CA HIS A 1152 -10.03 16.21 5.66
C HIS A 1152 -9.73 17.71 5.77
N HIS A 1153 -8.87 18.21 4.89
CA HIS A 1153 -8.49 19.61 4.90
C HIS A 1153 -9.68 20.51 4.55
N SER A 1154 -10.51 20.10 3.57
CA SER A 1154 -11.76 20.80 3.24
C SER A 1154 -12.75 20.81 4.41
N ILE A 1155 -12.86 19.72 5.19
CA ILE A 1155 -13.67 19.69 6.42
C ILE A 1155 -13.11 20.69 7.45
N GLN A 1156 -11.79 20.72 7.65
CA GLN A 1156 -11.15 21.65 8.60
C GLN A 1156 -11.35 23.13 8.22
N LEU A 1157 -11.27 23.47 6.94
CA LEU A 1157 -11.50 24.85 6.48
C LEU A 1157 -12.93 25.34 6.68
N ASN A 1158 -13.90 24.42 6.75
CA ASN A 1158 -15.32 24.73 6.85
C ASN A 1158 -15.92 24.31 8.21
N GLU A 1159 -15.07 24.18 9.24
CA GLU A 1159 -15.45 23.78 10.59
C GLU A 1159 -16.61 24.60 11.16
N ASP A 1160 -16.55 25.94 11.07
CA ASP A 1160 -17.58 26.84 11.60
C ASP A 1160 -18.93 26.68 10.89
N LEU A 1161 -18.92 26.51 9.56
CA LEU A 1161 -20.11 26.23 8.76
C LEU A 1161 -20.74 24.91 9.18
N LEU A 1162 -19.95 23.85 9.23
CA LEU A 1162 -20.41 22.50 9.57
C LEU A 1162 -21.02 22.45 10.97
N ARG A 1163 -20.40 23.12 11.95
CA ARG A 1163 -20.99 23.26 13.29
C ARG A 1163 -22.33 23.97 13.26
N SER A 1164 -22.42 25.12 12.58
CA SER A 1164 -23.65 25.92 12.56
C SER A 1164 -24.86 25.13 12.04
N VAL A 1165 -24.64 24.24 11.06
CA VAL A 1165 -25.68 23.39 10.46
C VAL A 1165 -25.98 22.13 11.30
N LEU A 1166 -24.98 21.58 11.99
CA LEU A 1166 -25.13 20.34 12.78
C LEU A 1166 -25.63 20.57 14.21
N ILE A 1167 -25.54 21.79 14.75
CA ILE A 1167 -26.10 22.11 16.07
C ILE A 1167 -27.62 21.93 16.02
N PRO A 1168 -28.23 21.09 16.88
CA PRO A 1168 -29.68 20.91 16.90
C PRO A 1168 -30.39 22.23 17.21
N HIS A 1169 -30.97 22.88 16.20
CA HIS A 1169 -31.76 24.09 16.41
C HIS A 1169 -33.09 23.72 17.08
N SER A 1170 -33.41 24.36 18.18
CA SER A 1170 -34.73 24.26 18.80
C SER A 1170 -35.81 24.81 17.86
N LYS A 1171 -36.57 23.92 17.21
CA LYS A 1171 -37.92 24.11 16.66
C LYS A 1171 -38.14 25.08 15.48
N THR A 1172 -37.12 25.55 14.78
CA THR A 1172 -37.32 26.32 13.54
C THR A 1172 -36.77 25.54 12.35
N ASN A 1173 -37.66 24.94 11.55
CA ASN A 1173 -37.34 24.16 10.34
C ASN A 1173 -36.86 25.03 9.16
N ALA A 1174 -36.28 26.20 9.43
CA ALA A 1174 -35.67 27.04 8.41
C ALA A 1174 -34.15 26.87 8.52
N PRO A 1175 -33.44 26.47 7.44
CA PRO A 1175 -32.00 26.65 7.40
C PRO A 1175 -31.70 28.15 7.64
N PRO A 1176 -30.60 28.51 8.33
CA PRO A 1176 -30.29 29.91 8.59
C PRO A 1176 -30.28 30.71 7.28
N ASP A 1177 -31.07 31.78 7.21
CA ASP A 1177 -31.29 32.62 6.01
C ASP A 1177 -30.02 33.33 5.50
N SER A 1178 -28.86 33.13 6.15
CA SER A 1178 -27.55 33.53 5.62
C SER A 1178 -26.43 32.67 6.24
N PRO A 1179 -25.79 31.75 5.49
CA PRO A 1179 -24.56 31.10 5.96
C PRO A 1179 -23.38 32.09 5.96
N LEU A 1180 -22.36 31.77 6.77
CA LEU A 1180 -21.12 32.53 7.05
C LEU A 1180 -20.17 32.74 5.83
N GLY A 1181 -20.69 32.79 4.60
CA GLY A 1181 -19.92 32.84 3.36
C GLY A 1181 -19.88 31.49 2.60
N PRO A 1182 -19.37 31.46 1.35
CA PRO A 1182 -19.27 30.24 0.55
C PRO A 1182 -18.23 29.26 1.11
N VAL A 1183 -18.43 27.96 0.86
CA VAL A 1183 -17.48 26.90 1.22
C VAL A 1183 -16.09 27.18 0.63
N VAL A 1184 -15.06 27.06 1.46
CA VAL A 1184 -13.66 27.26 1.06
C VAL A 1184 -13.02 25.91 0.75
N PHE A 1185 -12.42 25.79 -0.42
CA PHE A 1185 -11.63 24.62 -0.83
C PHE A 1185 -10.15 25.00 -0.90
N SER A 1186 -9.29 24.03 -0.60
CA SER A 1186 -7.84 24.21 -0.63
C SER A 1186 -7.26 23.96 -2.01
N THR A 1187 -6.30 24.78 -2.41
CA THR A 1187 -5.45 24.53 -3.58
C THR A 1187 -4.18 23.77 -3.13
N GLU A 1188 -3.69 22.83 -3.94
CA GLU A 1188 -2.53 21.95 -3.65
C GLU A 1188 -1.22 22.70 -3.28
N GLU A 1189 -1.13 24.01 -3.53
CA GLU A 1189 0.03 24.85 -3.20
C GLU A 1189 0.04 25.37 -1.75
N SER A 1190 -1.00 25.10 -0.96
CA SER A 1190 -1.03 25.48 0.45
C SER A 1190 -0.33 24.41 1.30
N ASP A 1191 0.85 24.76 1.84
CA ASP A 1191 1.64 23.91 2.73
C ASP A 1191 0.73 23.34 3.83
N PRO A 1192 0.66 22.00 4.04
CA PRO A 1192 -0.22 21.39 5.04
C PRO A 1192 0.07 21.86 6.48
N ASN A 1193 1.22 22.51 6.69
CA ASN A 1193 1.64 23.10 7.96
C ASN A 1193 1.18 24.56 8.17
N THR A 1194 0.60 25.22 7.16
CA THR A 1194 0.22 26.65 7.25
C THR A 1194 -1.07 26.88 8.04
N HIS A 1195 -1.86 25.84 8.31
CA HIS A 1195 -3.16 25.93 8.99
C HIS A 1195 -3.22 25.25 10.36
N LEU A 1196 -2.07 25.02 11.02
CA LEU A 1196 -2.12 25.00 12.49
C LEU A 1196 -2.59 26.38 12.90
N SER A 1197 -3.85 26.50 13.37
CA SER A 1197 -4.41 27.74 13.88
C SER A 1197 -3.40 28.36 14.83
N HIS A 1198 -2.70 29.40 14.40
CA HIS A 1198 -1.66 30.02 15.21
C HIS A 1198 -2.28 30.35 16.57
N PHE A 1199 -1.68 29.85 17.64
CA PHE A 1199 -2.15 30.10 18.99
C PHE A 1199 -2.30 31.62 19.17
N ASN A 1200 -3.53 32.09 19.33
CA ASN A 1200 -3.83 33.50 19.54
C ASN A 1200 -4.08 33.71 21.02
N PRO A 1201 -3.12 34.28 21.77
CA PRO A 1201 -3.22 34.40 23.21
C PRO A 1201 -4.47 35.16 23.68
N LEU A 1202 -4.86 36.20 22.92
CA LEU A 1202 -6.00 37.05 23.27
C LEU A 1202 -7.35 36.36 23.04
N ARG A 1203 -7.43 35.52 21.99
CA ARG A 1203 -8.62 34.72 21.71
C ARG A 1203 -8.76 33.60 22.76
N GLU A 1204 -7.71 32.84 22.99
CA GLU A 1204 -7.71 31.70 23.91
C GLU A 1204 -7.93 32.12 25.37
N PHE A 1205 -7.44 33.29 25.78
CA PHE A 1205 -7.70 33.83 27.12
C PHE A 1205 -9.20 34.17 27.34
N ASN A 1206 -9.90 34.59 26.29
CA ASN A 1206 -11.29 35.07 26.36
C ASN A 1206 -12.33 34.03 25.88
N SER A 1207 -11.95 32.76 25.69
CA SER A 1207 -12.84 31.73 25.16
C SER A 1207 -12.75 30.40 25.90
N ILE A 1208 -13.87 29.66 25.90
CA ILE A 1208 -13.95 28.24 26.26
C ILE A 1208 -14.40 27.52 24.99
N GLY A 1209 -13.45 26.90 24.29
CA GLY A 1209 -13.72 26.36 22.97
C GLY A 1209 -14.10 27.47 21.98
N HIS A 1210 -15.26 27.31 21.36
CA HIS A 1210 -15.79 28.29 20.40
C HIS A 1210 -16.67 29.35 21.06
N ASN A 1211 -16.97 29.18 22.35
CA ASN A 1211 -17.79 30.09 23.12
C ASN A 1211 -16.92 31.14 23.83
N LYS A 1212 -17.48 32.33 24.06
CA LYS A 1212 -16.83 33.35 24.90
C LYS A 1212 -16.75 32.85 26.35
N PHE A 1213 -15.66 33.15 27.05
CA PHE A 1213 -15.56 32.97 28.50
C PHE A 1213 -16.47 34.00 29.19
N ASP A 1214 -17.76 33.71 29.26
CA ASP A 1214 -18.77 34.61 29.81
C ASP A 1214 -18.94 34.40 31.32
N GLN A 1215 -18.32 35.29 32.08
CA GLN A 1215 -18.31 35.23 33.54
C GLN A 1215 -19.70 35.48 34.15
N GLY A 1216 -20.54 36.28 33.50
CA GLY A 1216 -21.91 36.54 33.93
C GLY A 1216 -22.79 35.32 33.76
N ALA A 1217 -22.73 34.69 32.57
CA ALA A 1217 -23.48 33.47 32.30
C ALA A 1217 -23.10 32.29 33.23
N LEU A 1218 -21.83 32.22 33.65
CA LEU A 1218 -21.36 31.23 34.63
C LEU A 1218 -21.97 31.45 36.02
N GLY A 1219 -22.12 32.70 36.46
CA GLY A 1219 -22.69 33.06 37.76
C GLY A 1219 -24.21 32.89 37.84
N GLU A 1220 -24.92 33.20 36.76
CA GLU A 1220 -26.38 33.17 36.67
C GLU A 1220 -26.96 31.80 36.26
N ARG A 1221 -26.10 30.80 36.00
CA ARG A 1221 -26.55 29.46 35.59
C ARG A 1221 -27.51 28.84 36.60
N GLU A 1222 -28.74 28.57 36.18
CA GLU A 1222 -29.73 27.85 36.96
C GLU A 1222 -29.43 26.34 37.00
N TRP A 1223 -29.60 25.74 38.18
CA TRP A 1223 -29.37 24.32 38.43
C TRP A 1223 -30.69 23.64 38.79
N ASP A 1224 -31.07 22.59 38.05
CA ASP A 1224 -32.23 21.76 38.40
C ASP A 1224 -31.87 20.79 39.54
N TRP A 1225 -31.88 21.32 40.77
CA TRP A 1225 -31.57 20.55 41.98
C TRP A 1225 -32.51 19.36 42.18
N ALA A 1226 -33.76 19.44 41.69
CA ALA A 1226 -34.75 18.38 41.84
C ALA A 1226 -34.38 17.14 41.00
N GLN A 1227 -33.76 17.32 39.84
CA GLN A 1227 -33.23 16.22 39.04
C GLN A 1227 -31.83 15.78 39.46
N LEU A 1228 -30.97 16.73 39.86
CA LEU A 1228 -29.56 16.45 40.13
C LEU A 1228 -29.34 15.74 41.46
N LEU A 1229 -29.91 16.23 42.57
CA LEU A 1229 -29.65 15.66 43.91
C LEU A 1229 -30.00 14.16 44.01
N PRO A 1230 -31.14 13.66 43.49
CA PRO A 1230 -31.45 12.23 43.51
C PRO A 1230 -30.44 11.36 42.78
N ALA A 1231 -29.82 11.86 41.70
CA ALA A 1231 -28.86 11.10 40.90
C ALA A 1231 -27.55 10.79 41.67
N TYR A 1232 -27.28 11.51 42.76
CA TYR A 1232 -26.07 11.39 43.59
C TYR A 1232 -26.35 10.78 44.97
N GLN A 1233 -27.55 10.24 45.22
CA GLN A 1233 -27.90 9.58 46.49
C GLN A 1233 -27.01 8.37 46.82
N ASN A 1234 -26.48 7.68 45.81
CA ASN A 1234 -25.67 6.47 45.98
C ASN A 1234 -24.20 6.74 46.31
N MET A 1235 -23.82 7.99 46.60
CA MET A 1235 -22.43 8.31 46.96
C MET A 1235 -22.00 7.68 48.29
N SER A 1236 -20.69 7.54 48.48
CA SER A 1236 -20.15 6.98 49.72
C SER A 1236 -20.56 7.86 50.91
N GLN A 1237 -20.97 7.23 52.01
CA GLN A 1237 -21.35 7.94 53.23
C GLN A 1237 -20.21 8.83 53.74
N VAL A 1238 -18.96 8.36 53.65
CA VAL A 1238 -17.77 9.12 54.07
C VAL A 1238 -17.60 10.40 53.24
N THR A 1239 -17.76 10.32 51.92
CA THR A 1239 -17.68 11.49 51.03
C THR A 1239 -18.80 12.48 51.35
N PHE A 1240 -20.03 12.00 51.50
CA PHE A 1240 -21.18 12.83 51.83
C PHE A 1240 -20.99 13.54 53.18
N THR A 1241 -20.65 12.82 54.25
CA THR A 1241 -20.48 13.42 55.58
C THR A 1241 -19.35 14.43 55.61
N THR A 1242 -18.26 14.18 54.88
CA THR A 1242 -17.12 15.11 54.80
C THR A 1242 -17.52 16.42 54.12
N LEU A 1243 -18.19 16.35 52.97
CA LEU A 1243 -18.65 17.55 52.25
C LEU A 1243 -19.77 18.27 53.01
N LEU A 1244 -20.70 17.52 53.61
CA LEU A 1244 -21.75 18.07 54.45
C LEU A 1244 -21.17 18.88 55.62
N ALA A 1245 -20.14 18.37 56.29
CA ALA A 1245 -19.46 19.09 57.38
C ALA A 1245 -18.80 20.41 56.93
N ASN A 1246 -18.46 20.54 55.65
CA ASN A 1246 -17.82 21.73 55.11
C ASN A 1246 -18.81 22.83 54.69
N ARG A 1247 -20.12 22.51 54.61
CA ARG A 1247 -21.17 23.49 54.31
C ARG A 1247 -21.19 24.63 55.32
N TRP A 1248 -21.50 25.84 54.85
CA TRP A 1248 -21.66 27.03 55.69
C TRP A 1248 -22.60 26.77 56.87
N GLU A 1249 -23.78 26.18 56.60
CA GLU A 1249 -24.84 26.00 57.59
C GLU A 1249 -24.47 25.03 58.72
N MET A 1250 -23.45 24.18 58.48
CA MET A 1250 -23.01 23.16 59.42
C MET A 1250 -21.90 23.67 60.36
N GLN A 1251 -21.28 24.82 60.05
CA GLN A 1251 -20.19 25.42 60.82
C GLN A 1251 -20.69 26.12 62.09
N ASP A 1252 -19.86 26.15 63.14
CA ASP A 1252 -20.25 26.69 64.45
C ASP A 1252 -20.50 28.20 64.46
N ALA A 1253 -19.95 28.93 63.47
CA ALA A 1253 -20.08 30.38 63.34
C ALA A 1253 -21.27 30.80 62.44
N ALA A 1254 -22.18 29.87 62.11
CA ALA A 1254 -23.26 30.13 61.16
C ALA A 1254 -24.46 30.86 61.77
N GLU A 1255 -24.87 31.97 61.13
CA GLU A 1255 -26.09 32.69 61.42
C GLU A 1255 -27.24 32.04 60.64
N LEU A 1256 -27.97 31.14 61.31
CA LEU A 1256 -29.05 30.36 60.71
C LEU A 1256 -30.42 30.96 61.00
N GLU A 1257 -31.33 30.91 60.03
CA GLU A 1257 -32.75 31.13 60.25
C GLU A 1257 -33.37 29.98 61.06
N ASP A 1258 -34.52 30.22 61.70
CA ASP A 1258 -35.14 29.21 62.58
C ASP A 1258 -35.55 27.93 61.83
N GLU A 1259 -35.96 28.05 60.57
CA GLU A 1259 -36.26 26.90 59.70
C GLU A 1259 -34.98 26.13 59.34
N GLU A 1260 -33.87 26.83 59.07
CA GLU A 1260 -32.57 26.22 58.75
C GLU A 1260 -31.99 25.48 59.95
N LYS A 1261 -32.11 26.02 61.17
CA LYS A 1261 -31.69 25.35 62.42
C LYS A 1261 -32.32 23.97 62.56
N ILE A 1262 -33.63 23.87 62.31
CA ILE A 1262 -34.36 22.60 62.39
C ILE A 1262 -33.79 21.58 61.40
N LEU A 1263 -33.54 21.99 60.16
CA LEU A 1263 -32.98 21.12 59.11
C LEU A 1263 -31.54 20.70 59.44
N VAL A 1264 -30.70 21.63 59.90
CA VAL A 1264 -29.31 21.37 60.30
C VAL A 1264 -29.25 20.40 61.47
N ASP A 1265 -30.07 20.58 62.52
CA ASP A 1265 -30.10 19.70 63.68
C ASP A 1265 -30.52 18.27 63.31
N GLN A 1266 -31.48 18.13 62.38
CA GLN A 1266 -31.88 16.83 61.85
C GLN A 1266 -30.73 16.15 61.09
N LEU A 1267 -30.03 16.87 60.21
CA LEU A 1267 -28.87 16.35 59.49
C LEU A 1267 -27.71 15.99 60.44
N LYS A 1268 -27.41 16.82 61.44
CA LYS A 1268 -26.40 16.55 62.47
C LYS A 1268 -26.71 15.27 63.24
N LYS A 1269 -27.98 15.09 63.63
CA LYS A 1269 -28.44 13.90 64.34
C LYS A 1269 -28.33 12.63 63.51
N ILE A 1270 -28.61 12.68 62.21
CA ILE A 1270 -28.58 11.51 61.33
C ILE A 1270 -27.14 11.07 61.01
N TYR A 1271 -26.24 12.02 60.76
CA TYR A 1271 -24.94 11.72 60.13
C TYR A 1271 -23.73 11.85 61.06
N PHE A 1272 -23.83 12.57 62.18
CA PHE A 1272 -22.67 12.85 63.06
C PHE A 1272 -22.84 12.32 64.50
N ASN A 1273 -24.06 11.97 64.93
CA ASN A 1273 -24.35 11.58 66.33
C ASN A 1273 -24.23 10.07 66.64
N ASN A 1274 -23.68 9.24 65.75
CA ASN A 1274 -23.43 7.81 66.06
C ASN A 1274 -22.07 7.55 66.75
N SER A 1275 -21.51 8.56 67.43
CA SER A 1275 -20.20 8.48 68.11
C SER A 1275 -20.29 8.36 69.63
N GLN A 1276 -21.41 7.86 70.17
CA GLN A 1276 -21.59 7.60 71.60
C GLN A 1276 -22.33 6.27 71.81
N GLU A 1277 -21.80 5.16 71.32
CA GLU A 1277 -22.12 3.82 71.82
C GLU A 1277 -21.04 2.81 71.39
N THR A 1278 -19.82 2.98 71.92
CA THR A 1278 -18.85 1.89 72.17
C THR A 1278 -18.06 2.22 73.42
#